data_AF-A0A351FTU2-F1
#
_entry.id   AF-A0A351FTU2-F1
#
_cell.length_a   1.000
_cell.length_b   1.000
_cell.length_c   1.000
_cell.angle_alpha   90.00
_cell.angle_beta   90.00
_cell.angle_gamma   90.00
#
_symmetry.space_group_name_H-M   'P 1'
#
loop_
_entity.id
_entity.type
_entity.pdbx_description
1 polymer ?
#
loop_
_entity_poly.entity_id
_entity_poly.type
_entity_poly.pdbx_seq_one_letter_code
_entity_poly.pdbx_strand_id
1 'polypeptide(L)'
;MVHYQTHNTRSGIFHCALWGWFAFFGFTYHAAAQDPFASMAATYVQEALPVLKKFCFSCHNREAKEGEIDLQRFANLRDVRQAPQAWESALAMLQSEQMPPEGSQQLGRAEKQALIGWIEGYLDAESRANAGDPGRVVLRRLNNVEFDNTVADLIGVDLHLSREFPVDGAAGEGFVNTGDALAMSPGLFQKYMDAARQIAAHAVLLPDGMEFGATPHRRDWVQKRFREIAAIYSLYADEDGLLPLKEYLAATLEFRERANSDMDIDEFATQRTLNPIHFRRMWRELNAEDTKIDSLDDAEASMLVMNRVRVAWRNASSAEFRDLLDLIRNLQEQRWRVDPLRVGWYEDWQTERAMLGDAHTLRYKIPTHEEQSTIELHLVATPLDAASRVNVVWQRPRFEAMGKPPIPLANVVSDLGFERNADGEFLNGSAPGVVSFKVSKQAVAGREFVVDVGVAEADLKGLVHVHVEQSRNVWKDRSRMNADPVAVKRGVQRADQAINGRAAVRFGEQGHVLLAKSEKLRPSEFSIIAVAHVDNDQSGIMFSNYDNPINWGKGFSFGLSHDRRVYFFTTGGTEETYGRMWSQQIEPGFRVLSVSYDKEFKRIYADGKLVGEERSKGLDYEGGGGTKASLGSLREFGEHFRGALAELVLLDGAESKRRISVERALGQKYAIGLHDRDAIPAEVAIRNAVPQLWYSAEDFKPLQEFAPDMKQASNPPFLGAPSQLRVKKLLQQMDRFRDTFPLGLCFNQIKPLNPGAITARVYHREDGPLYRLMLTDEERQRLDRAWRELHFIGRDAIREYEGFDSFIGFTTQVSLGETRHFEQFRKPLRERAEAFQRELIQCEPSHLAAIVELANKAWRQPITRLQRRRLHEFYEALRAAGRSHEDGVRLTLTRVFLSPAFLYRKEAAVNFGENQPPANSQLISDHELATRLSYFLWSTLADDALREAADAGKLVDGPDATNETLAQMNRMCTDDRVRQLAVEFICQWMGIRRFDTSDTKNERAYPEFAALRDDLYEEAVRFLVDLIQRDGSVLELIDSEYTFVNAELAKHYHIAAVQGDGWQRLRGVPHRGGMLTMGAVLATQAGATRTSPVLRGNWIVETLLGEHLPDPPATVPELPDISNRDELSVRQLTEQHTSVAACANCHQRIDPFGFALEAFDAIGRRRTKDLAGHAVDTQVKLRDGTQFSGVEGLKSYLLAKRRDDFLRQFCRKLLGYALGRATQLSDRALLDEMMANLQKNDFRFSAAVETVVRSKQFRYRRVEDR
;
A
#
# COMPACT_ATOMS: atom_id res chain seq x y z
N MET A 1 16.72 -0.84 61.09
CA MET A 1 16.64 0.16 62.18
C MET A 1 15.26 0.79 62.16
N VAL A 2 14.72 1.14 63.33
CA VAL A 2 13.49 1.93 63.58
C VAL A 2 12.15 1.27 63.18
N HIS A 3 11.36 0.97 64.21
CA HIS A 3 9.93 0.61 64.17
C HIS A 3 9.02 1.81 63.86
N TYR A 4 7.76 1.55 63.52
CA TYR A 4 6.64 2.35 64.05
C TYR A 4 5.47 1.50 64.56
N GLN A 5 4.73 2.03 65.55
CA GLN A 5 3.70 1.40 66.42
C GLN A 5 2.52 2.39 66.61
N THR A 6 1.30 2.04 67.06
CA THR A 6 0.63 0.76 67.45
C THR A 6 -0.86 0.86 67.06
N HIS A 7 -1.70 -0.18 67.15
CA HIS A 7 -2.65 -0.51 68.26
C HIS A 7 -3.72 -1.45 67.64
N ASN A 8 -4.20 -2.60 68.16
CA ASN A 8 -4.59 -3.08 69.50
C ASN A 8 -5.80 -2.29 70.06
N THR A 9 -6.97 -2.87 70.42
CA THR A 9 -7.18 -3.96 71.41
C THR A 9 -8.60 -4.60 71.36
N ARG A 10 -8.70 -5.89 71.80
CA ARG A 10 -9.68 -6.55 72.74
C ARG A 10 -11.13 -6.02 72.90
N SER A 11 -12.19 -6.80 73.21
CA SER A 11 -12.35 -8.19 73.74
C SER A 11 -13.83 -8.66 73.79
N GLY A 12 -14.08 -9.98 73.70
CA GLY A 12 -14.99 -10.78 74.58
C GLY A 12 -16.53 -10.56 74.50
N ILE A 13 -17.45 -11.46 74.89
CA ILE A 13 -17.50 -12.83 75.47
C ILE A 13 -18.91 -13.44 75.14
N PHE A 14 -19.08 -14.78 75.18
CA PHE A 14 -20.29 -15.64 75.44
C PHE A 14 -20.28 -16.86 74.47
N HIS A 15 -20.12 -18.14 74.87
CA HIS A 15 -21.01 -19.07 75.62
C HIS A 15 -22.43 -19.18 75.03
N CYS A 16 -23.07 -20.36 74.82
CA CYS A 16 -22.80 -21.72 75.33
C CYS A 16 -23.53 -22.83 74.50
N ALA A 17 -23.03 -24.09 74.56
CA ALA A 17 -23.71 -25.41 74.39
C ALA A 17 -24.69 -25.68 73.20
N LEU A 18 -24.70 -26.85 72.55
CA LEU A 18 -24.91 -28.20 73.12
C LEU A 18 -24.25 -29.32 72.28
N TRP A 19 -23.91 -30.43 72.93
CA TRP A 19 -23.28 -31.63 72.35
C TRP A 19 -24.22 -32.84 72.39
N GLY A 20 -24.03 -33.77 71.44
CA GLY A 20 -24.30 -35.20 71.63
C GLY A 20 -25.22 -35.86 70.61
N TRP A 21 -24.70 -36.83 69.84
CA TRP A 21 -24.89 -38.26 70.17
C TRP A 21 -24.14 -39.23 69.21
N PHE A 22 -23.75 -40.38 69.77
CA PHE A 22 -23.30 -41.63 69.13
C PHE A 22 -22.13 -41.64 68.14
N ALA A 23 -20.96 -42.01 68.67
CA ALA A 23 -20.00 -42.86 67.95
C ALA A 23 -20.26 -44.34 68.32
N PHE A 24 -20.61 -45.19 67.34
CA PHE A 24 -20.41 -46.65 67.40
C PHE A 24 -20.55 -47.27 65.99
N PHE A 25 -19.80 -48.35 65.75
CA PHE A 25 -19.69 -49.14 64.50
C PHE A 25 -18.98 -48.47 63.30
N GLY A 26 -17.88 -49.08 62.88
CA GLY A 26 -17.10 -48.65 61.72
C GLY A 26 -15.74 -49.31 61.56
N PHE A 27 -15.62 -50.62 61.85
CA PHE A 27 -14.42 -51.39 61.50
C PHE A 27 -14.39 -51.58 59.97
N THR A 28 -13.92 -50.57 59.23
CA THR A 28 -13.69 -50.70 57.79
C THR A 28 -12.40 -51.49 57.57
N TYR A 29 -12.56 -52.72 57.10
CA TYR A 29 -11.48 -53.54 56.57
C TYR A 29 -10.60 -52.70 55.65
N HIS A 30 -9.29 -52.64 55.94
CA HIS A 30 -8.30 -52.48 54.88
C HIS A 30 -8.36 -53.74 54.03
N ALA A 31 -9.23 -53.75 53.03
CA ALA A 31 -9.08 -54.65 51.91
C ALA A 31 -7.77 -54.25 51.22
N ALA A 32 -6.71 -55.04 51.44
CA ALA A 32 -5.50 -54.94 50.64
C ALA A 32 -5.92 -55.06 49.17
N ALA A 33 -5.63 -54.03 48.36
CA ALA A 33 -5.94 -54.06 46.95
C ALA A 33 -5.24 -55.28 46.34
N GLN A 34 -6.03 -56.27 45.93
CA GLN A 34 -5.50 -57.45 45.26
C GLN A 34 -4.79 -56.99 43.99
N ASP A 35 -3.56 -57.47 43.78
CA ASP A 35 -2.83 -57.21 42.54
C ASP A 35 -3.70 -57.67 41.35
N PRO A 36 -4.16 -56.76 40.47
CA PRO A 36 -5.04 -57.12 39.38
C PRO A 36 -4.37 -58.10 38.39
N PHE A 37 -3.04 -58.11 38.32
CA PHE A 37 -2.30 -59.06 37.49
C PHE A 37 -2.28 -60.47 38.10
N ALA A 38 -2.42 -60.62 39.41
CA ALA A 38 -2.40 -61.94 40.07
C ALA A 38 -3.64 -62.77 39.73
N SER A 39 -4.83 -62.17 39.68
CA SER A 39 -6.06 -62.84 39.22
C SER A 39 -6.04 -63.10 37.72
N MET A 40 -5.55 -62.14 36.92
CA MET A 40 -5.41 -62.28 35.46
C MET A 40 -4.43 -63.38 35.05
N ALA A 41 -3.38 -63.63 35.84
CA ALA A 41 -2.43 -64.71 35.59
C ALA A 41 -3.08 -66.10 35.74
N ALA A 42 -3.98 -66.26 36.71
CA ALA A 42 -4.72 -67.49 36.91
C ALA A 42 -5.74 -67.73 35.77
N THR A 43 -6.55 -66.71 35.42
CA THR A 43 -7.55 -66.82 34.34
C THR A 43 -6.89 -66.95 32.96
N TYR A 44 -5.69 -66.38 32.74
CA TYR A 44 -4.95 -66.60 31.50
C TYR A 44 -4.66 -68.08 31.25
N VAL A 45 -4.15 -68.78 32.27
CA VAL A 45 -3.77 -70.20 32.16
C VAL A 45 -5.01 -71.11 32.10
N GLN A 46 -6.09 -70.74 32.78
CA GLN A 46 -7.32 -71.54 32.87
C GLN A 46 -8.30 -71.34 31.72
N GLU A 47 -8.38 -70.14 31.14
CA GLU A 47 -9.44 -69.75 30.19
C GLU A 47 -8.87 -69.33 28.83
N ALA A 48 -7.98 -68.32 28.79
CA ALA A 48 -7.49 -67.75 27.53
C ALA A 48 -6.51 -68.68 26.79
N LEU A 49 -5.48 -69.20 27.46
CA LEU A 49 -4.44 -70.03 26.86
C LEU A 49 -4.99 -71.34 26.25
N PRO A 50 -5.97 -72.05 26.85
CA PRO A 50 -6.65 -73.18 26.20
C PRO A 50 -7.38 -72.81 24.90
N VAL A 51 -8.05 -71.65 24.84
CA VAL A 51 -8.72 -71.16 23.63
C VAL A 51 -7.69 -70.85 22.54
N LEU A 52 -6.61 -70.13 22.87
CA LEU A 52 -5.51 -69.84 21.92
C LEU A 52 -4.86 -71.12 21.37
N LYS A 53 -4.62 -72.12 22.23
CA LYS A 53 -4.11 -73.44 21.82
C LYS A 53 -5.04 -74.19 20.86
N LYS A 54 -6.35 -74.08 21.07
CA LYS A 54 -7.38 -74.79 20.31
C LYS A 54 -7.64 -74.16 18.93
N PHE A 55 -7.68 -72.83 18.85
CA PHE A 55 -8.16 -72.10 17.67
C PHE A 55 -7.10 -71.25 16.94
N CYS A 56 -6.03 -70.83 17.62
CA CYS A 56 -5.10 -69.83 17.07
C CYS A 56 -3.70 -70.42 16.77
N PHE A 57 -3.25 -71.42 17.54
CA PHE A 57 -1.89 -71.97 17.45
C PHE A 57 -1.61 -72.79 16.17
N SER A 58 -2.61 -73.15 15.37
CA SER A 58 -2.39 -73.76 14.04
C SER A 58 -1.70 -72.80 13.06
N CYS A 59 -2.02 -71.50 13.16
CA CYS A 59 -1.57 -70.45 12.25
C CYS A 59 -0.53 -69.52 12.90
N HIS A 60 -0.75 -69.13 14.16
CA HIS A 60 0.08 -68.16 14.89
C HIS A 60 1.08 -68.85 15.83
N ASN A 61 1.92 -69.72 15.28
CA ASN A 61 2.99 -70.43 15.98
C ASN A 61 4.38 -70.02 15.50
N ARG A 62 5.42 -70.58 16.12
CA ARG A 62 6.84 -70.30 15.82
C ARG A 62 7.27 -70.60 14.39
N GLU A 63 6.58 -71.47 13.67
CA GLU A 63 6.93 -71.90 12.32
C GLU A 63 6.12 -71.14 11.27
N ALA A 64 4.78 -71.19 11.36
CA ALA A 64 3.88 -70.61 10.38
C ALA A 64 3.82 -69.07 10.44
N LYS A 65 3.75 -68.49 11.65
CA LYS A 65 3.69 -67.03 11.90
C LYS A 65 2.78 -66.25 10.93
N GLU A 66 1.58 -66.77 10.66
CA GLU A 66 0.63 -66.05 9.80
C GLU A 66 0.32 -64.67 10.43
N GLY A 67 0.36 -63.60 9.63
CA GLY A 67 0.25 -62.23 10.14
C GLY A 67 1.44 -61.76 10.98
N GLU A 68 2.63 -62.35 10.80
CA GLU A 68 3.89 -62.07 11.52
C GLU A 68 3.85 -62.27 13.06
N ILE A 69 2.78 -62.85 13.59
CA ILE A 69 2.56 -63.03 15.03
C ILE A 69 2.78 -64.48 15.48
N ASP A 70 3.63 -64.64 16.51
CA ASP A 70 3.80 -65.89 17.25
C ASP A 70 3.08 -65.77 18.60
N LEU A 71 1.97 -66.48 18.76
CA LEU A 71 1.22 -66.54 20.02
C LEU A 71 1.75 -67.62 20.97
N GLN A 72 2.58 -68.57 20.51
CA GLN A 72 3.19 -69.59 21.37
C GLN A 72 4.29 -69.04 22.29
N ARG A 73 4.85 -67.86 21.97
CA ARG A 73 5.79 -67.18 22.88
C ARG A 73 5.14 -66.69 24.18
N PHE A 74 3.81 -66.55 24.19
CA PHE A 74 3.05 -66.14 25.36
C PHE A 74 2.67 -67.38 26.19
N ALA A 75 3.61 -67.88 27.00
CA ALA A 75 3.38 -69.05 27.83
C ALA A 75 2.70 -68.69 29.17
N ASN A 76 2.90 -67.46 29.64
CA ASN A 76 2.38 -66.94 30.89
C ASN A 76 2.16 -65.41 30.84
N LEU A 77 1.50 -64.83 31.85
CA LEU A 77 1.19 -63.39 31.86
C LEU A 77 2.43 -62.48 31.78
N ARG A 78 3.61 -62.88 32.28
CA ARG A 78 4.83 -62.06 32.15
C ARG A 78 5.20 -61.84 30.68
N ASP A 79 5.03 -62.86 29.85
CA ASP A 79 5.33 -62.80 28.42
C ASP A 79 4.30 -61.91 27.70
N VAL A 80 3.02 -62.02 28.08
CA VAL A 80 1.93 -61.15 27.60
C VAL A 80 2.27 -59.68 27.86
N ARG A 81 2.65 -59.36 29.10
CA ARG A 81 2.99 -57.99 29.54
C ARG A 81 4.18 -57.36 28.82
N GLN A 82 5.01 -58.14 28.14
CA GLN A 82 6.13 -57.62 27.33
C GLN A 82 5.73 -57.16 25.93
N ALA A 83 4.51 -57.48 25.46
CA ALA A 83 4.06 -57.12 24.11
C ALA A 83 2.56 -56.70 24.07
N PRO A 84 2.14 -55.67 24.83
CA PRO A 84 0.74 -55.22 24.86
C PRO A 84 0.17 -54.91 23.46
N GLN A 85 0.98 -54.34 22.57
CA GLN A 85 0.61 -54.03 21.18
C GLN A 85 0.10 -55.26 20.39
N ALA A 86 0.69 -56.45 20.63
CA ALA A 86 0.24 -57.68 19.97
C ALA A 86 -1.18 -58.08 20.42
N TRP A 87 -1.56 -57.72 21.66
CA TRP A 87 -2.88 -57.97 22.23
C TRP A 87 -3.89 -56.90 21.83
N GLU A 88 -3.47 -55.65 21.62
CA GLU A 88 -4.29 -54.61 20.99
C GLU A 88 -4.66 -55.02 19.55
N SER A 89 -3.70 -55.50 18.74
CA SER A 89 -3.97 -56.04 17.41
C SER A 89 -4.86 -57.29 17.43
N ALA A 90 -4.61 -58.23 18.35
CA ALA A 90 -5.45 -59.43 18.48
C ALA A 90 -6.89 -59.08 18.88
N LEU A 91 -7.09 -58.12 19.79
CA LEU A 91 -8.41 -57.64 20.17
C LEU A 91 -9.16 -57.04 18.98
N ALA A 92 -8.49 -56.17 18.21
CA ALA A 92 -9.08 -55.56 17.02
C ALA A 92 -9.55 -56.62 16.00
N MET A 93 -8.71 -57.61 15.70
CA MET A 93 -9.04 -58.69 14.74
C MET A 93 -10.19 -59.60 15.21
N LEU A 94 -10.28 -59.86 16.52
CA LEU A 94 -11.39 -60.61 17.13
C LEU A 94 -12.71 -59.81 17.12
N GLN A 95 -12.65 -58.52 17.46
CA GLN A 95 -13.80 -57.61 17.45
C GLN A 95 -14.33 -57.36 16.03
N SER A 96 -13.44 -57.22 15.03
CA SER A 96 -13.81 -57.08 13.61
C SER A 96 -14.23 -58.40 12.94
N GLU A 97 -14.24 -59.51 13.68
CA GLU A 97 -14.61 -60.85 13.20
C GLU A 97 -13.72 -61.39 12.06
N GLN A 98 -12.49 -60.86 11.93
CA GLN A 98 -11.52 -61.29 10.90
C GLN A 98 -10.73 -62.53 11.34
N MET A 99 -10.61 -62.75 12.66
CA MET A 99 -9.93 -63.90 13.23
C MET A 99 -10.91 -64.72 14.11
N PRO A 100 -10.95 -66.06 13.94
CA PRO A 100 -10.25 -66.87 12.93
C PRO A 100 -10.85 -66.69 11.53
N PRO A 101 -10.09 -66.84 10.43
CA PRO A 101 -10.61 -66.70 9.07
C PRO A 101 -11.62 -67.80 8.72
N GLU A 102 -12.52 -67.54 7.76
CA GLU A 102 -13.66 -68.42 7.42
C GLU A 102 -13.29 -69.89 7.17
N GLY A 103 -12.13 -70.16 6.57
CA GLY A 103 -11.63 -71.52 6.30
C GLY A 103 -11.06 -72.27 7.51
N SER A 104 -11.05 -71.67 8.70
CA SER A 104 -10.45 -72.22 9.92
C SER A 104 -11.49 -72.50 11.02
N GLN A 105 -11.05 -73.15 12.10
CA GLN A 105 -11.96 -73.51 13.20
C GLN A 105 -12.44 -72.27 13.96
N GLN A 106 -13.72 -71.95 13.82
CA GLN A 106 -14.36 -70.80 14.47
C GLN A 106 -14.55 -70.97 15.98
N LEU A 107 -14.41 -69.88 16.74
CA LEU A 107 -14.73 -69.85 18.18
C LEU A 107 -16.26 -69.86 18.39
N GLY A 108 -16.73 -70.60 19.40
CA GLY A 108 -18.09 -70.43 19.90
C GLY A 108 -18.29 -69.04 20.52
N ARG A 109 -19.51 -68.50 20.48
CA ARG A 109 -19.83 -67.15 21.01
C ARG A 109 -19.33 -66.93 22.45
N ALA A 110 -19.47 -67.92 23.32
CA ALA A 110 -18.99 -67.84 24.70
C ALA A 110 -17.45 -67.85 24.80
N GLU A 111 -16.77 -68.67 24.00
CA GLU A 111 -15.30 -68.71 23.94
C GLU A 111 -14.72 -67.39 23.40
N LYS A 112 -15.32 -66.84 22.34
CA LYS A 112 -14.97 -65.54 21.78
C LYS A 112 -15.15 -64.41 22.80
N GLN A 113 -16.29 -64.39 23.50
CA GLN A 113 -16.60 -63.34 24.47
C GLN A 113 -15.74 -63.44 25.75
N ALA A 114 -15.38 -64.65 26.19
CA ALA A 114 -14.44 -64.86 27.28
C ALA A 114 -13.01 -64.41 26.91
N LEU A 115 -12.53 -64.77 25.72
CA LEU A 115 -11.22 -64.34 25.24
C LEU A 115 -11.13 -62.82 25.08
N ILE A 116 -12.13 -62.19 24.45
CA ILE A 116 -12.22 -60.73 24.31
C ILE A 116 -12.22 -60.07 25.69
N GLY A 117 -13.09 -60.49 26.60
CA GLY A 117 -13.17 -59.91 27.96
C GLY A 117 -11.89 -60.08 28.78
N TRP A 118 -11.16 -61.19 28.60
CA TRP A 118 -9.84 -61.36 29.21
C TRP A 118 -8.80 -60.40 28.64
N ILE A 119 -8.74 -60.25 27.30
CA ILE A 119 -7.80 -59.32 26.64
C ILE A 119 -8.11 -57.87 27.02
N GLU A 120 -9.39 -57.47 27.00
CA GLU A 120 -9.85 -56.15 27.44
C GLU A 120 -9.46 -55.88 28.90
N GLY A 121 -9.73 -56.83 29.81
CA GLY A 121 -9.35 -56.72 31.21
C GLY A 121 -7.83 -56.59 31.42
N TYR A 122 -7.04 -57.36 30.67
CA TYR A 122 -5.58 -57.26 30.67
C TYR A 122 -5.10 -55.87 30.20
N LEU A 123 -5.59 -55.40 29.04
CA LEU A 123 -5.21 -54.09 28.48
C LEU A 123 -5.66 -52.93 29.38
N ASP A 124 -6.80 -53.06 30.07
CA ASP A 124 -7.25 -52.13 31.11
C ASP A 124 -6.27 -52.05 32.29
N ALA A 125 -5.81 -53.20 32.80
CA ALA A 125 -4.85 -53.24 33.90
C ALA A 125 -3.47 -52.71 33.49
N GLU A 126 -2.99 -53.05 32.30
CA GLU A 126 -1.71 -52.54 31.78
C GLU A 126 -1.78 -51.04 31.50
N SER A 127 -2.89 -50.54 30.96
CA SER A 127 -3.13 -49.11 30.79
C SER A 127 -3.05 -48.36 32.12
N ARG A 128 -3.76 -48.85 33.15
CA ARG A 128 -3.78 -48.24 34.49
C ARG A 128 -2.42 -48.30 35.17
N ALA A 129 -1.67 -49.40 34.99
CA ALA A 129 -0.33 -49.54 35.56
C ALA A 129 0.69 -48.56 34.95
N ASN A 130 0.49 -48.15 33.70
CA ASN A 130 1.36 -47.21 32.98
C ASN A 130 0.70 -45.81 32.77
N ALA A 131 -0.39 -45.51 33.49
CA ALA A 131 -1.19 -44.32 33.27
C ALA A 131 -0.38 -43.03 33.53
N GLY A 132 -0.35 -42.15 32.53
CA GLY A 132 0.41 -40.90 32.59
C GLY A 132 1.91 -41.03 32.30
N ASP A 133 2.39 -42.15 31.73
CA ASP A 133 3.65 -42.15 30.96
C ASP A 133 3.50 -41.18 29.78
N PRO A 134 4.34 -40.13 29.66
CA PRO A 134 4.30 -39.22 28.51
C PRO A 134 4.62 -39.87 27.17
N GLY A 135 5.24 -41.06 27.18
CA GLY A 135 5.78 -41.73 26.01
C GLY A 135 7.17 -41.20 25.65
N ARG A 136 7.79 -41.85 24.66
CA ARG A 136 9.14 -41.51 24.19
C ARG A 136 9.17 -40.16 23.46
N VAL A 137 10.23 -39.39 23.66
CA VAL A 137 10.49 -38.15 22.92
C VAL A 137 11.05 -38.51 21.55
N VAL A 138 10.31 -38.19 20.49
CA VAL A 138 10.78 -38.33 19.10
C VAL A 138 11.28 -36.96 18.63
N LEU A 139 12.46 -36.92 18.00
CA LEU A 139 13.05 -35.66 17.51
C LEU A 139 12.26 -35.12 16.29
N ARG A 140 11.27 -34.27 16.55
CA ARG A 140 10.41 -33.65 15.53
C ARG A 140 11.06 -32.42 14.89
N ARG A 141 11.28 -32.46 13.57
CA ARG A 141 11.52 -31.23 12.78
C ARG A 141 10.22 -30.44 12.62
N LEU A 142 10.33 -29.17 12.23
CA LEU A 142 9.18 -28.44 11.69
C LEU A 142 8.70 -29.16 10.42
N ASN A 143 7.39 -29.42 10.34
CA ASN A 143 6.76 -29.78 9.07
C ASN A 143 6.73 -28.55 8.13
N ASN A 144 6.32 -28.74 6.88
CA ASN A 144 6.37 -27.70 5.84
C ASN A 144 5.54 -26.46 6.20
N VAL A 145 4.35 -26.63 6.78
CA VAL A 145 3.48 -25.51 7.22
C VAL A 145 4.03 -24.85 8.48
N GLU A 146 4.48 -25.65 9.46
CA GLU A 146 5.15 -25.15 10.67
C GLU A 146 6.40 -24.32 10.31
N PHE A 147 7.14 -24.72 9.28
CA PHE A 147 8.33 -24.00 8.79
C PHE A 147 7.93 -22.66 8.14
N ASP A 148 7.03 -22.66 7.16
CA ASP A 148 6.63 -21.43 6.46
C ASP A 148 5.98 -20.42 7.41
N ASN A 149 5.06 -20.86 8.29
CA ASN A 149 4.47 -20.00 9.33
C ASN A 149 5.54 -19.43 10.28
N THR A 150 6.46 -20.29 10.78
CA THR A 150 7.55 -19.87 11.67
C THR A 150 8.47 -18.84 11.00
N VAL A 151 8.76 -19.00 9.70
CA VAL A 151 9.57 -18.04 8.95
C VAL A 151 8.80 -16.73 8.79
N ALA A 152 7.53 -16.78 8.39
CA ALA A 152 6.69 -15.60 8.22
C ALA A 152 6.60 -14.76 9.50
N ASP A 153 6.38 -15.39 10.66
CA ASP A 153 6.35 -14.70 11.96
C ASP A 153 7.70 -14.10 12.38
N LEU A 154 8.82 -14.71 11.98
CA LEU A 154 10.17 -14.18 12.28
C LEU A 154 10.56 -12.97 11.44
N ILE A 155 10.07 -12.90 10.20
CA ILE A 155 10.54 -11.92 9.22
C ILE A 155 9.46 -10.93 8.77
N GLY A 156 8.20 -11.14 9.17
CA GLY A 156 7.05 -10.30 8.81
C GLY A 156 6.62 -10.41 7.35
N VAL A 157 7.03 -11.48 6.64
CA VAL A 157 6.80 -11.68 5.20
C VAL A 157 6.61 -13.17 4.93
N ASP A 158 5.50 -13.54 4.32
CA ASP A 158 5.31 -14.90 3.80
C ASP A 158 6.07 -15.07 2.47
N LEU A 159 6.96 -16.05 2.44
CA LEU A 159 7.79 -16.41 1.28
C LEU A 159 7.41 -17.76 0.67
N HIS A 160 6.49 -18.52 1.30
CA HIS A 160 6.06 -19.87 0.90
C HIS A 160 7.21 -20.79 0.42
N LEU A 161 8.25 -20.93 1.24
CA LEU A 161 9.51 -21.58 0.85
C LEU A 161 9.35 -23.10 0.73
N SER A 162 8.40 -23.69 1.47
CA SER A 162 8.19 -25.14 1.47
C SER A 162 7.59 -25.70 0.17
N ARG A 163 7.22 -24.84 -0.81
CA ARG A 163 6.63 -25.27 -2.09
C ARG A 163 7.51 -26.24 -2.89
N GLU A 164 8.83 -26.17 -2.72
CA GLU A 164 9.78 -27.08 -3.36
C GLU A 164 10.23 -28.24 -2.46
N PHE A 165 9.69 -28.36 -1.24
CA PHE A 165 10.07 -29.42 -0.32
C PHE A 165 9.28 -30.70 -0.64
N PRO A 166 9.83 -31.89 -0.36
CA PRO A 166 9.04 -33.12 -0.32
C PRO A 166 7.80 -32.96 0.56
N VAL A 167 6.69 -33.57 0.16
CA VAL A 167 5.46 -33.63 0.97
C VAL A 167 5.75 -34.39 2.26
N ASP A 168 5.35 -33.84 3.40
CA ASP A 168 5.46 -34.52 4.70
C ASP A 168 4.54 -35.75 4.76
N GLY A 169 5.06 -36.87 5.25
CA GLY A 169 4.26 -38.05 5.52
C GLY A 169 3.32 -37.84 6.71
N ALA A 170 2.11 -38.38 6.62
CA ALA A 170 1.22 -38.51 7.77
C ALA A 170 1.51 -39.84 8.50
N ALA A 171 1.49 -39.82 9.83
CA ALA A 171 1.62 -41.02 10.66
C ALA A 171 0.81 -40.89 11.96
N GLY A 172 0.90 -41.91 12.81
CA GLY A 172 0.19 -41.97 14.08
C GLY A 172 -1.31 -41.84 13.89
N GLU A 173 -1.89 -40.74 14.36
CA GLU A 173 -3.32 -40.47 14.21
C GLU A 173 -3.73 -39.87 12.85
N GLY A 174 -2.82 -39.79 11.88
CA GLY A 174 -3.08 -39.32 10.51
C GLY A 174 -2.60 -37.90 10.24
N PHE A 175 -1.74 -37.35 11.10
CA PHE A 175 -1.25 -35.97 11.02
C PHE A 175 0.17 -35.90 10.47
N VAL A 176 0.44 -34.89 9.62
CA VAL A 176 1.80 -34.58 9.10
C VAL A 176 2.69 -33.92 10.14
N ASN A 177 2.16 -33.71 11.34
CA ASN A 177 2.87 -33.18 12.49
C ASN A 177 3.48 -34.33 13.36
N THR A 178 3.32 -35.59 12.96
CA THR A 178 3.81 -36.75 13.73
C THR A 178 5.32 -36.92 13.62
N GLY A 179 6.03 -36.96 14.76
CA GLY A 179 7.49 -37.01 14.80
C GLY A 179 8.11 -38.18 14.02
N ASP A 180 7.49 -39.37 14.08
CA ASP A 180 7.98 -40.60 13.43
C ASP A 180 8.00 -40.52 11.88
N ALA A 181 7.17 -39.68 11.27
CA ALA A 181 7.15 -39.46 9.82
C ALA A 181 8.11 -38.35 9.35
N LEU A 182 8.61 -37.52 10.28
CA LEU A 182 9.32 -36.30 9.97
C LEU A 182 10.85 -36.50 9.89
N ALA A 183 11.26 -37.57 9.20
CA ALA A 183 12.66 -37.85 8.93
C ALA A 183 13.32 -36.72 8.09
N MET A 184 14.65 -36.60 8.20
CA MET A 184 15.47 -35.66 7.43
C MET A 184 16.24 -36.43 6.35
N SER A 185 15.89 -36.21 5.08
CA SER A 185 16.66 -36.75 3.95
C SER A 185 17.76 -35.77 3.51
N PRO A 186 18.84 -36.23 2.84
CA PRO A 186 19.85 -35.33 2.29
C PRO A 186 19.27 -34.29 1.31
N GLY A 187 18.27 -34.68 0.52
CA GLY A 187 17.57 -33.78 -0.41
C GLY A 187 16.75 -32.69 0.30
N LEU A 188 16.06 -33.04 1.40
CA LEU A 188 15.35 -32.07 2.23
C LEU A 188 16.33 -31.10 2.93
N PHE A 189 17.47 -31.58 3.43
CA PHE A 189 18.49 -30.71 4.02
C PHE A 189 19.05 -29.71 3.01
N GLN A 190 19.26 -30.12 1.75
CA GLN A 190 19.64 -29.21 0.67
C GLN A 190 18.57 -28.13 0.45
N LYS A 191 17.28 -28.50 0.41
CA LYS A 191 16.17 -27.54 0.31
C LYS A 191 16.11 -26.56 1.48
N TYR A 192 16.36 -27.00 2.72
CA TYR A 192 16.49 -26.09 3.86
C TYR A 192 17.69 -25.13 3.72
N MET A 193 18.82 -25.55 3.14
CA MET A 193 19.95 -24.64 2.88
C MET A 193 19.64 -23.58 1.84
N ASP A 194 18.92 -23.93 0.78
CA ASP A 194 18.53 -22.97 -0.24
C ASP A 194 17.46 -22.01 0.28
N ALA A 195 16.47 -22.50 1.04
CA ALA A 195 15.51 -21.66 1.76
C ALA A 195 16.19 -20.71 2.77
N ALA A 196 17.15 -21.19 3.57
CA ALA A 196 17.89 -20.36 4.52
C ALA A 196 18.72 -19.24 3.85
N ARG A 197 19.25 -19.50 2.64
CA ARG A 197 19.89 -18.47 1.81
C ARG A 197 18.89 -17.48 1.24
N GLN A 198 17.71 -17.95 0.82
CA GLN A 198 16.64 -17.10 0.32
C GLN A 198 16.13 -16.14 1.41
N ILE A 199 15.84 -16.62 2.62
CA ILE A 199 15.47 -15.78 3.77
C ILE A 199 16.56 -14.72 4.02
N ALA A 200 17.83 -15.12 4.06
CA ALA A 200 18.94 -14.19 4.27
C ALA A 200 19.09 -13.16 3.13
N ALA A 201 18.74 -13.50 1.88
CA ALA A 201 18.79 -12.56 0.76
C ALA A 201 17.74 -11.42 0.89
N HIS A 202 16.62 -11.69 1.57
CA HIS A 202 15.56 -10.70 1.84
C HIS A 202 15.87 -9.76 3.00
N ALA A 203 16.95 -9.99 3.75
CA ALA A 203 17.43 -9.11 4.80
C ALA A 203 18.01 -7.80 4.23
N VAL A 204 17.59 -6.67 4.82
CA VAL A 204 18.10 -5.32 4.54
C VAL A 204 18.61 -4.69 5.83
N LEU A 205 19.86 -4.24 5.77
CA LEU A 205 20.55 -3.56 6.86
C LEU A 205 20.09 -2.10 6.94
N LEU A 206 19.83 -1.64 8.16
CA LEU A 206 19.34 -0.31 8.50
C LEU A 206 20.26 0.28 9.59
N PRO A 207 20.36 1.62 9.74
CA PRO A 207 21.35 2.20 10.67
C PRO A 207 21.31 1.62 12.10
N ASP A 208 20.10 1.33 12.59
CA ASP A 208 19.86 0.90 13.95
C ASP A 208 19.50 -0.60 14.05
N GLY A 209 19.60 -1.38 12.96
CA GLY A 209 19.24 -2.80 12.96
C GLY A 209 19.01 -3.41 11.56
N MET A 210 17.98 -4.22 11.41
CA MET A 210 17.72 -4.96 10.17
C MET A 210 16.23 -5.29 10.03
N GLU A 211 15.68 -5.14 8.82
CA GLU A 211 14.34 -5.60 8.45
C GLU A 211 14.40 -6.67 7.34
N PHE A 212 13.31 -7.39 7.11
CA PHE A 212 13.10 -8.26 5.96
C PHE A 212 11.92 -7.77 5.11
N GLY A 213 11.85 -8.20 3.85
CA GLY A 213 10.91 -7.61 2.88
C GLY A 213 10.49 -8.59 1.80
N ALA A 214 9.47 -8.21 1.04
CA ALA A 214 8.89 -9.05 -0.02
C ALA A 214 9.87 -9.40 -1.15
N THR A 215 10.94 -8.62 -1.35
CA THR A 215 11.97 -8.89 -2.37
C THR A 215 13.39 -8.74 -1.81
N PRO A 216 14.37 -9.44 -2.40
CA PRO A 216 15.79 -9.33 -2.02
C PRO A 216 16.49 -8.12 -2.68
N HIS A 217 15.76 -7.30 -3.44
CA HIS A 217 16.34 -6.24 -4.26
C HIS A 217 16.34 -4.89 -3.54
N ARG A 218 17.53 -4.36 -3.26
CA ARG A 218 17.77 -3.04 -2.65
C ARG A 218 16.96 -1.90 -3.29
N ARG A 219 16.69 -1.96 -4.60
CA ARG A 219 15.89 -0.97 -5.33
C ARG A 219 14.45 -0.89 -4.82
N ASP A 220 13.83 -2.01 -4.49
CA ASP A 220 12.42 -2.06 -4.11
C ASP A 220 12.21 -1.51 -2.69
N TRP A 221 13.23 -1.65 -1.85
CA TRP A 221 13.33 -1.05 -0.52
C TRP A 221 13.53 0.46 -0.54
N VAL A 222 14.41 0.94 -1.40
CA VAL A 222 14.51 2.36 -1.74
C VAL A 222 13.14 2.90 -2.20
N GLN A 223 12.43 2.15 -3.07
CA GLN A 223 11.08 2.50 -3.51
C GLN A 223 10.00 2.36 -2.40
N LYS A 224 10.18 1.49 -1.40
CA LYS A 224 9.33 1.38 -0.20
C LYS A 224 9.44 2.64 0.66
N ARG A 225 10.66 3.06 1.03
CA ARG A 225 10.87 4.26 1.84
C ARG A 225 10.53 5.55 1.08
N PHE A 226 10.81 5.62 -0.23
CA PHE A 226 10.31 6.73 -1.06
C PHE A 226 8.78 6.83 -1.04
N ARG A 227 8.05 5.71 -1.21
CA ARG A 227 6.58 5.71 -1.14
C ARG A 227 6.05 6.11 0.24
N GLU A 228 6.73 5.74 1.32
CA GLU A 228 6.38 6.17 2.69
C GLU A 228 6.54 7.68 2.86
N ILE A 229 7.64 8.26 2.40
CA ILE A 229 7.88 9.71 2.43
C ILE A 229 6.83 10.44 1.58
N ALA A 230 6.59 9.99 0.36
CA ALA A 230 5.57 10.57 -0.53
C ALA A 230 4.15 10.48 0.04
N ALA A 231 3.82 9.38 0.75
CA ALA A 231 2.54 9.25 1.44
C ALA A 231 2.38 10.32 2.54
N ILE A 232 3.40 10.54 3.38
CA ILE A 232 3.39 11.59 4.40
C ILE A 232 3.19 12.98 3.76
N TYR A 233 3.83 13.24 2.62
CA TYR A 233 3.70 14.51 1.91
C TYR A 233 2.28 14.73 1.37
N SER A 234 1.69 13.70 0.77
CA SER A 234 0.33 13.73 0.18
C SER A 234 -0.80 13.96 1.19
N LEU A 235 -0.53 13.86 2.50
CA LEU A 235 -1.51 14.15 3.55
C LEU A 235 -1.75 15.66 3.76
N TYR A 236 -0.82 16.53 3.35
CA TYR A 236 -0.87 17.97 3.67
C TYR A 236 -0.64 18.91 2.49
N ALA A 237 -0.20 18.39 1.34
CA ALA A 237 0.08 19.15 0.12
C ALA A 237 -0.77 18.63 -1.06
N ASP A 238 -0.98 19.46 -2.07
CA ASP A 238 -1.68 19.06 -3.30
C ASP A 238 -0.79 18.24 -4.26
N GLU A 239 -1.31 17.90 -5.45
CA GLU A 239 -0.58 17.09 -6.45
C GLU A 239 0.73 17.77 -6.93
N ASP A 240 0.80 19.10 -6.92
CA ASP A 240 2.01 19.87 -7.23
C ASP A 240 2.90 20.12 -6.00
N GLY A 241 2.48 19.67 -4.81
CA GLY A 241 3.23 19.83 -3.57
C GLY A 241 3.04 21.19 -2.86
N LEU A 242 2.03 21.94 -3.29
CA LEU A 242 1.71 23.26 -2.76
C LEU A 242 0.84 23.17 -1.51
N LEU A 243 0.84 24.23 -0.71
CA LEU A 243 -0.06 24.38 0.43
C LEU A 243 -1.50 24.57 -0.09
N PRO A 244 -2.51 23.74 0.29
CA PRO A 244 -3.92 23.94 -0.07
C PRO A 244 -4.54 25.12 0.71
N LEU A 245 -4.01 26.32 0.42
CA LEU A 245 -4.21 27.55 1.17
C LEU A 245 -5.66 28.04 1.15
N LYS A 246 -6.40 27.75 0.08
CA LYS A 246 -7.80 28.12 -0.09
C LYS A 246 -8.67 27.55 1.03
N GLU A 247 -8.47 26.28 1.35
CA GLU A 247 -9.24 25.52 2.33
C GLU A 247 -8.97 26.05 3.75
N TYR A 248 -7.70 26.31 4.09
CA TYR A 248 -7.33 26.93 5.38
C TYR A 248 -7.86 28.37 5.52
N LEU A 249 -7.79 29.20 4.48
CA LEU A 249 -8.26 30.59 4.55
C LEU A 249 -9.78 30.68 4.70
N ALA A 250 -10.54 29.92 3.93
CA ALA A 250 -12.00 29.86 4.06
C ALA A 250 -12.41 29.43 5.48
N ALA A 251 -11.74 28.42 6.04
CA ALA A 251 -11.99 27.96 7.40
C ALA A 251 -11.63 28.99 8.48
N THR A 252 -10.56 29.80 8.33
CA THR A 252 -10.28 30.84 9.35
C THR A 252 -11.30 31.98 9.32
N LEU A 253 -11.81 32.35 8.14
CA LEU A 253 -12.90 33.33 8.03
C LEU A 253 -14.19 32.80 8.66
N GLU A 254 -14.55 31.54 8.38
CA GLU A 254 -15.72 30.90 8.96
C GLU A 254 -15.59 30.70 10.49
N PHE A 255 -14.41 30.34 10.99
CA PHE A 255 -14.16 30.23 12.44
C PHE A 255 -14.31 31.60 13.13
N ARG A 256 -13.82 32.68 12.50
CA ARG A 256 -14.01 34.05 13.01
C ARG A 256 -15.48 34.47 13.05
N GLU A 257 -16.24 34.17 11.98
CA GLU A 257 -17.68 34.47 11.93
C GLU A 257 -18.48 33.67 12.98
N ARG A 258 -17.96 32.50 13.39
CA ARG A 258 -18.50 31.65 14.45
C ARG A 258 -17.95 31.92 15.85
N ALA A 259 -17.02 32.86 16.04
CA ALA A 259 -16.23 33.06 17.27
C ALA A 259 -17.04 33.57 18.50
N ASN A 260 -18.37 33.58 18.43
CA ASN A 260 -19.29 33.74 19.57
C ASN A 260 -19.79 32.40 20.12
N SER A 261 -19.17 31.27 19.74
CA SER A 261 -19.49 29.92 20.24
C SER A 261 -18.29 29.32 20.97
N ASP A 262 -18.55 28.51 22.01
CA ASP A 262 -17.54 27.85 22.87
C ASP A 262 -16.76 26.69 22.17
N MET A 263 -16.59 26.77 20.84
CA MET A 263 -16.03 25.72 19.99
C MET A 263 -14.51 25.78 19.96
N ASP A 264 -13.85 24.65 20.22
CA ASP A 264 -12.40 24.56 20.18
C ASP A 264 -11.83 24.68 18.75
N ILE A 265 -10.64 25.27 18.64
CA ILE A 265 -9.99 25.56 17.36
C ILE A 265 -9.41 24.31 16.67
N ASP A 266 -8.94 23.34 17.44
CA ASP A 266 -8.44 22.07 16.89
C ASP A 266 -9.60 21.15 16.52
N GLU A 267 -10.68 21.16 17.32
CA GLU A 267 -11.94 20.48 16.98
C GLU A 267 -12.49 21.01 15.64
N PHE A 268 -12.60 22.33 15.48
CA PHE A 268 -13.08 22.93 14.23
C PHE A 268 -12.19 22.61 13.03
N ALA A 269 -10.86 22.64 13.19
CA ALA A 269 -9.94 22.23 12.13
C ALA A 269 -10.16 20.77 11.72
N THR A 270 -10.34 19.89 12.71
CA THR A 270 -10.59 18.45 12.50
C THR A 270 -11.92 18.20 11.80
N GLN A 271 -13.00 18.90 12.18
CA GLN A 271 -14.30 18.86 11.50
C GLN A 271 -14.24 19.33 10.03
N ARG A 272 -13.19 20.05 9.63
CA ARG A 272 -12.95 20.52 8.26
C ARG A 272 -11.84 19.76 7.52
N THR A 273 -11.34 18.67 8.10
CA THR A 273 -10.25 17.88 7.52
C THR A 273 -8.99 18.71 7.27
N LEU A 274 -8.72 19.68 8.15
CA LEU A 274 -7.53 20.55 8.12
C LEU A 274 -6.55 20.15 9.22
N ASN A 275 -5.26 20.40 8.99
CA ASN A 275 -4.22 20.19 10.00
C ASN A 275 -4.39 21.19 11.16
N PRO A 276 -4.63 20.74 12.42
CA PRO A 276 -4.86 21.66 13.54
C PRO A 276 -3.63 22.51 13.90
N ILE A 277 -2.41 21.98 13.74
CA ILE A 277 -1.16 22.69 14.07
C ILE A 277 -1.01 23.92 13.17
N HIS A 278 -1.16 23.74 11.85
CA HIS A 278 -1.08 24.84 10.90
C HIS A 278 -2.27 25.79 11.01
N PHE A 279 -3.49 25.26 11.16
CA PHE A 279 -4.69 26.09 11.31
C PHE A 279 -4.60 27.02 12.52
N ARG A 280 -4.21 26.49 13.70
CA ARG A 280 -4.02 27.28 14.92
C ARG A 280 -2.91 28.32 14.78
N ARG A 281 -1.82 28.00 14.07
CA ARG A 281 -0.71 28.93 13.80
C ARG A 281 -1.15 30.06 12.87
N MET A 282 -1.86 29.73 11.79
CA MET A 282 -2.38 30.72 10.84
C MET A 282 -3.44 31.62 11.49
N TRP A 283 -4.35 31.05 12.28
CA TRP A 283 -5.31 31.80 13.10
C TRP A 283 -4.61 32.79 14.04
N ARG A 284 -3.61 32.33 14.81
CA ARG A 284 -2.84 33.19 15.72
C ARG A 284 -2.17 34.34 14.98
N GLU A 285 -1.56 34.08 13.82
CA GLU A 285 -0.87 35.11 13.04
C GLU A 285 -1.81 36.08 12.32
N LEU A 286 -3.01 35.65 11.92
CA LEU A 286 -4.04 36.51 11.33
C LEU A 286 -4.79 37.35 12.38
N ASN A 287 -5.06 36.77 13.55
CA ASN A 287 -5.81 37.41 14.63
C ASN A 287 -4.92 38.26 15.58
N ALA A 288 -3.61 38.30 15.38
CA ALA A 288 -2.70 39.06 16.24
C ALA A 288 -2.95 40.58 16.19
N GLU A 289 -3.17 41.18 17.37
CA GLU A 289 -3.16 42.63 17.59
C GLU A 289 -1.71 43.10 17.80
N ASP A 290 -1.12 43.69 16.76
CA ASP A 290 0.23 44.25 16.82
C ASP A 290 0.16 45.68 17.40
N THR A 291 -0.06 45.79 18.73
CA THR A 291 -0.28 47.06 19.50
C THR A 291 0.82 48.14 19.41
N LYS A 292 1.84 47.92 18.57
CA LYS A 292 2.88 48.91 18.20
C LYS A 292 2.77 49.39 16.73
N ILE A 293 1.72 48.99 16.02
CA ILE A 293 1.36 49.48 14.69
C ILE A 293 0.32 50.60 14.79
N ASP A 294 -0.53 50.64 15.82
CA ASP A 294 -1.52 51.70 16.07
C ASP A 294 -0.90 53.09 16.40
N SER A 295 0.43 53.18 16.44
CA SER A 295 1.20 54.42 16.54
C SER A 295 1.87 54.85 15.22
N LEU A 296 1.61 54.13 14.13
CA LEU A 296 2.01 54.47 12.76
C LEU A 296 0.82 55.13 12.03
N ASP A 297 1.14 55.94 11.02
CA ASP A 297 0.18 56.42 10.03
C ASP A 297 -0.48 55.23 9.30
N ASP A 298 -1.78 55.33 8.98
CA ASP A 298 -2.51 54.34 8.15
C ASP A 298 -1.74 54.02 6.85
N ALA A 299 -1.09 55.04 6.25
CA ALA A 299 -0.24 54.88 5.08
C ALA A 299 0.98 53.99 5.36
N GLU A 300 1.66 54.14 6.50
CA GLU A 300 2.79 53.29 6.89
C GLU A 300 2.33 51.87 7.28
N ALA A 301 1.20 51.74 7.97
CA ALA A 301 0.59 50.46 8.31
C ALA A 301 0.21 49.66 7.04
N SER A 302 -0.19 50.35 5.97
CA SER A 302 -0.50 49.75 4.66
C SER A 302 0.72 49.17 3.91
N MET A 303 1.95 49.56 4.27
CA MET A 303 3.17 49.07 3.62
C MET A 303 3.64 47.70 4.13
N LEU A 304 3.20 47.28 5.32
CA LEU A 304 3.68 46.06 5.98
C LEU A 304 2.97 44.82 5.45
N VAL A 305 3.73 43.88 4.88
CA VAL A 305 3.21 42.72 4.12
C VAL A 305 2.17 41.90 4.90
N MET A 306 2.53 41.42 6.10
CA MET A 306 1.61 40.62 6.90
C MET A 306 0.45 41.45 7.46
N ASN A 307 0.64 42.75 7.75
CA ASN A 307 -0.46 43.64 8.16
C ASN A 307 -1.50 43.83 7.05
N ARG A 308 -1.10 43.98 5.78
CA ARG A 308 -2.02 44.00 4.64
C ARG A 308 -2.89 42.74 4.58
N VAL A 309 -2.29 41.57 4.83
CA VAL A 309 -3.01 40.29 4.89
C VAL A 309 -3.98 40.25 6.06
N ARG A 310 -3.59 40.72 7.26
CA ARG A 310 -4.47 40.83 8.44
C ARG A 310 -5.67 41.76 8.19
N VAL A 311 -5.44 42.93 7.58
CA VAL A 311 -6.50 43.90 7.25
C VAL A 311 -7.45 43.35 6.18
N ALA A 312 -6.91 42.77 5.11
CA ALA A 312 -7.72 42.11 4.08
C ALA A 312 -8.53 40.93 4.65
N TRP A 313 -7.93 40.14 5.54
CA TRP A 313 -8.63 39.05 6.23
C TRP A 313 -9.76 39.59 7.11
N ARG A 314 -9.51 40.57 7.98
CA ARG A 314 -10.53 41.21 8.84
C ARG A 314 -11.73 41.74 8.05
N ASN A 315 -11.50 42.27 6.85
CA ASN A 315 -12.54 42.87 6.01
C ASN A 315 -13.24 41.89 5.05
N ALA A 316 -12.66 40.70 4.79
CA ALA A 316 -13.27 39.69 3.94
C ALA A 316 -14.32 38.86 4.69
N SER A 317 -15.36 38.40 3.99
CA SER A 317 -16.32 37.41 4.48
C SER A 317 -15.95 35.99 4.01
N SER A 318 -16.46 34.94 4.66
CA SER A 318 -16.31 33.55 4.22
C SER A 318 -16.86 33.30 2.80
N ALA A 319 -17.79 34.13 2.33
CA ALA A 319 -18.31 34.09 0.95
C ALA A 319 -17.39 34.80 -0.08
N GLU A 320 -16.53 35.72 0.37
CA GLU A 320 -15.78 36.66 -0.49
C GLU A 320 -14.25 36.53 -0.32
N PHE A 321 -13.77 35.36 0.09
CA PHE A 321 -12.35 35.10 0.39
C PHE A 321 -11.38 35.20 -0.81
N ARG A 322 -11.87 35.36 -2.05
CA ARG A 322 -11.04 35.29 -3.28
C ARG A 322 -9.98 36.38 -3.32
N ASP A 323 -10.35 37.62 -3.01
CA ASP A 323 -9.44 38.76 -3.05
C ASP A 323 -8.31 38.61 -2.01
N LEU A 324 -8.59 37.97 -0.87
CA LEU A 324 -7.59 37.61 0.12
C LEU A 324 -6.64 36.50 -0.39
N LEU A 325 -7.19 35.45 -1.01
CA LEU A 325 -6.39 34.37 -1.59
C LEU A 325 -5.48 34.90 -2.71
N ASP A 326 -6.01 35.74 -3.59
CA ASP A 326 -5.24 36.36 -4.67
C ASP A 326 -4.20 37.34 -4.12
N LEU A 327 -4.51 38.12 -3.07
CA LEU A 327 -3.51 38.94 -2.38
C LEU A 327 -2.35 38.10 -1.84
N ILE A 328 -2.64 36.98 -1.14
CA ILE A 328 -1.60 36.13 -0.57
C ILE A 328 -0.80 35.42 -1.67
N ARG A 329 -1.43 34.91 -2.73
CA ARG A 329 -0.74 34.30 -3.88
C ARG A 329 0.19 35.27 -4.59
N ASN A 330 -0.29 36.47 -4.91
CA ASN A 330 0.54 37.54 -5.48
C ASN A 330 1.73 37.86 -4.57
N LEU A 331 1.53 37.87 -3.25
CA LEU A 331 2.64 38.04 -2.30
C LEU A 331 3.59 36.84 -2.29
N GLN A 332 3.11 35.59 -2.29
CA GLN A 332 3.94 34.38 -2.37
C GLN A 332 4.85 34.40 -3.62
N GLU A 333 4.30 34.63 -4.81
CA GLU A 333 5.06 34.76 -6.06
C GLU A 333 6.11 35.88 -6.01
N GLN A 334 5.85 36.94 -5.25
CA GLN A 334 6.79 38.05 -5.05
C GLN A 334 7.87 37.77 -4.00
N ARG A 335 7.61 36.91 -3.01
CA ARG A 335 8.56 36.57 -1.93
C ARG A 335 9.37 35.30 -2.19
N TRP A 336 8.98 34.47 -3.16
CA TRP A 336 9.63 33.22 -3.49
C TRP A 336 10.04 33.15 -4.96
N ARG A 337 11.21 32.57 -5.24
CA ARG A 337 11.64 32.12 -6.56
C ARG A 337 11.48 30.60 -6.57
N VAL A 338 10.68 30.10 -7.50
CA VAL A 338 10.70 28.68 -7.87
C VAL A 338 11.62 28.53 -9.07
N ASP A 339 12.55 27.57 -9.03
CA ASP A 339 13.35 27.24 -10.22
C ASP A 339 12.73 26.04 -10.96
N PRO A 340 12.29 26.20 -12.22
CA PRO A 340 11.63 25.14 -12.98
C PRO A 340 12.62 24.12 -13.55
N LEU A 341 13.29 23.37 -12.66
CA LEU A 341 14.13 22.19 -12.97
C LEU A 341 15.12 22.36 -14.13
N ARG A 342 15.72 23.54 -14.32
CA ARG A 342 16.70 23.79 -15.39
C ARG A 342 18.13 23.92 -14.83
N VAL A 343 18.72 22.75 -14.57
CA VAL A 343 20.17 22.54 -14.39
C VAL A 343 20.75 23.31 -13.19
N GLY A 344 20.38 22.92 -11.97
CA GLY A 344 20.80 23.66 -10.76
C GLY A 344 20.67 22.91 -9.42
N TRP A 345 21.05 21.63 -9.34
CA TRP A 345 20.83 20.73 -8.17
C TRP A 345 21.62 21.06 -6.87
N TYR A 346 22.02 22.32 -6.68
CA TYR A 346 22.63 22.86 -5.48
C TYR A 346 21.86 24.07 -4.88
N GLU A 347 20.82 24.57 -5.54
CA GLU A 347 19.89 25.58 -5.01
C GLU A 347 18.57 24.90 -4.59
N ASP A 348 17.92 25.40 -3.52
CA ASP A 348 16.61 24.91 -3.10
C ASP A 348 15.56 25.18 -4.20
N TRP A 349 14.62 24.26 -4.41
CA TRP A 349 13.52 24.42 -5.38
C TRP A 349 12.70 25.72 -5.18
N GLN A 350 12.60 26.18 -3.93
CA GLN A 350 11.90 27.38 -3.49
C GLN A 350 12.87 28.26 -2.67
N THR A 351 13.46 29.27 -3.29
CA THR A 351 14.38 30.22 -2.64
C THR A 351 13.72 31.55 -2.32
N GLU A 352 14.19 32.22 -1.27
CA GLU A 352 13.70 33.54 -0.86
C GLU A 352 14.08 34.65 -1.86
N ARG A 353 13.11 35.48 -2.26
CA ARG A 353 13.37 36.71 -3.03
C ARG A 353 13.64 37.89 -2.08
N ALA A 354 14.84 38.46 -2.19
CA ALA A 354 15.18 39.72 -1.54
C ALA A 354 14.31 40.86 -2.09
N MET A 355 13.70 41.62 -1.19
CA MET A 355 12.73 42.69 -1.49
C MET A 355 13.16 44.07 -0.99
N LEU A 356 14.26 44.12 -0.24
CA LEU A 356 14.88 45.32 0.30
C LEU A 356 16.37 45.30 -0.02
N GLY A 357 16.92 46.46 -0.36
CA GLY A 357 18.36 46.65 -0.54
C GLY A 357 18.79 48.09 -0.24
N ASP A 358 20.00 48.22 0.28
CA ASP A 358 20.58 49.51 0.70
C ASP A 358 21.20 50.22 -0.51
N ALA A 359 21.90 49.43 -1.31
CA ALA A 359 22.25 49.69 -2.69
C ALA A 359 21.94 48.43 -3.50
N HIS A 360 21.23 48.56 -4.62
CA HIS A 360 20.93 47.43 -5.52
C HIS A 360 21.50 47.68 -6.91
N THR A 361 22.13 46.67 -7.51
CA THR A 361 22.65 46.73 -8.88
C THR A 361 21.54 46.36 -9.87
N LEU A 362 20.91 47.37 -10.47
CA LEU A 362 19.98 47.17 -11.58
C LEU A 362 20.77 46.87 -12.86
N ARG A 363 20.41 45.76 -13.51
CA ARG A 363 20.96 45.34 -14.81
C ARG A 363 19.87 45.36 -15.87
N TYR A 364 20.09 46.10 -16.94
CA TYR A 364 19.21 46.16 -18.11
C TYR A 364 19.92 45.59 -19.33
N LYS A 365 19.44 44.45 -19.81
CA LYS A 365 20.02 43.77 -20.97
C LYS A 365 19.67 44.52 -22.25
N ILE A 366 20.69 45.06 -22.90
CA ILE A 366 20.54 45.82 -24.15
C ILE A 366 20.06 44.87 -25.27
N PRO A 367 18.92 45.15 -25.94
CA PRO A 367 18.42 44.30 -27.02
C PRO A 367 19.36 44.27 -28.23
N THR A 368 19.76 43.07 -28.64
CA THR A 368 20.69 42.83 -29.76
C THR A 368 20.03 42.82 -31.14
N HIS A 369 18.69 42.79 -31.21
CA HIS A 369 17.91 42.52 -32.44
C HIS A 369 16.99 43.68 -32.86
N GLU A 370 17.45 44.91 -32.72
CA GLU A 370 16.73 46.11 -33.14
C GLU A 370 17.61 47.02 -34.00
N GLU A 371 17.14 47.38 -35.18
CA GLU A 371 17.84 48.18 -36.18
C GLU A 371 17.98 49.70 -35.87
N GLN A 372 17.47 50.20 -34.74
CA GLN A 372 17.70 51.60 -34.35
C GLN A 372 19.17 51.81 -33.97
N SER A 373 19.85 52.83 -34.52
CA SER A 373 21.26 53.14 -34.21
C SER A 373 21.48 53.61 -32.76
N THR A 374 20.44 54.11 -32.11
CA THR A 374 20.43 54.53 -30.70
C THR A 374 19.33 53.78 -29.91
N ILE A 375 19.47 53.76 -28.58
CA ILE A 375 18.47 53.31 -27.61
C ILE A 375 18.18 54.47 -26.67
N GLU A 376 16.91 54.68 -26.34
CA GLU A 376 16.47 55.54 -25.26
C GLU A 376 16.16 54.68 -24.03
N LEU A 377 16.87 54.94 -22.93
CA LEU A 377 16.70 54.27 -21.64
C LEU A 377 16.19 55.26 -20.60
N HIS A 378 15.36 54.76 -19.68
CA HIS A 378 14.78 55.52 -18.58
C HIS A 378 15.16 54.85 -17.25
N LEU A 379 15.82 55.58 -16.36
CA LEU A 379 15.92 55.19 -14.94
C LEU A 379 14.70 55.76 -14.23
N VAL A 380 13.84 54.91 -13.70
CA VAL A 380 12.57 55.31 -13.08
C VAL A 380 12.68 55.08 -11.58
N ALA A 381 12.39 56.11 -10.78
CA ALA A 381 12.26 56.03 -9.33
C ALA A 381 10.88 56.55 -8.90
N THR A 382 10.14 55.74 -8.13
CA THR A 382 8.80 56.11 -7.64
C THR A 382 8.69 55.80 -6.15
N PRO A 383 8.29 56.75 -5.29
CA PRO A 383 8.13 56.50 -3.87
C PRO A 383 6.87 55.67 -3.61
N LEU A 384 6.90 54.84 -2.56
CA LEU A 384 5.77 53.97 -2.18
C LEU A 384 4.56 54.79 -1.67
N ASP A 385 4.84 55.94 -1.04
CA ASP A 385 3.87 57.01 -0.81
C ASP A 385 4.00 58.06 -1.92
N ALA A 386 2.94 58.23 -2.72
CA ALA A 386 2.91 59.18 -3.83
C ALA A 386 2.95 60.67 -3.41
N ALA A 387 2.68 60.98 -2.13
CA ALA A 387 2.82 62.33 -1.58
C ALA A 387 4.24 62.65 -1.10
N SER A 388 5.07 61.64 -0.85
CA SER A 388 6.47 61.81 -0.45
C SER A 388 7.34 62.15 -1.67
N ARG A 389 8.38 62.95 -1.43
CA ARG A 389 9.57 63.00 -2.29
C ARG A 389 10.70 62.31 -1.58
N VAL A 390 11.55 61.61 -2.34
CA VAL A 390 12.71 60.90 -1.80
C VAL A 390 13.90 61.05 -2.74
N ASN A 391 15.03 61.51 -2.23
CA ASN A 391 16.28 61.58 -2.98
C ASN A 391 16.89 60.19 -3.21
N VAL A 392 16.99 59.81 -4.48
CA VAL A 392 17.60 58.58 -4.99
C VAL A 392 18.92 58.91 -5.65
N VAL A 393 19.96 58.18 -5.27
CA VAL A 393 21.30 58.34 -5.84
C VAL A 393 21.57 57.14 -6.76
N TRP A 394 21.67 57.42 -8.05
CA TRP A 394 22.11 56.44 -9.05
C TRP A 394 23.63 56.51 -9.17
N GLN A 395 24.30 55.42 -8.83
CA GLN A 395 25.75 55.32 -8.65
C GLN A 395 26.36 54.41 -9.72
N ARG A 396 27.56 54.78 -10.19
CA ARG A 396 28.38 54.03 -11.16
C ARG A 396 27.59 53.54 -12.40
N PRO A 397 26.74 54.36 -13.06
CA PRO A 397 26.03 53.95 -14.26
C PRO A 397 27.02 53.63 -15.39
N ARG A 398 26.94 52.43 -15.97
CA ARG A 398 27.96 51.87 -16.87
C ARG A 398 27.41 50.75 -17.76
N PHE A 399 28.19 50.28 -18.72
CA PHE A 399 27.86 49.15 -19.59
C PHE A 399 28.89 48.01 -19.44
N GLU A 400 28.45 46.85 -18.96
CA GLU A 400 29.30 45.68 -18.64
C GLU A 400 29.09 44.52 -19.62
N ALA A 401 30.13 43.72 -19.86
CA ALA A 401 30.02 42.42 -20.52
C ALA A 401 31.10 41.46 -20.02
N MET A 402 30.80 40.16 -19.97
CA MET A 402 31.76 39.14 -19.59
C MET A 402 33.00 39.21 -20.50
N GLY A 403 34.19 39.35 -19.90
CA GLY A 403 35.46 39.45 -20.64
C GLY A 403 35.77 40.81 -21.28
N LYS A 404 35.00 41.87 -21.03
CA LYS A 404 35.28 43.24 -21.55
C LYS A 404 35.34 44.27 -20.42
N PRO A 405 36.24 45.28 -20.47
CA PRO A 405 36.28 46.35 -19.45
C PRO A 405 34.99 47.18 -19.49
N PRO A 406 34.43 47.62 -18.35
CA PRO A 406 33.18 48.40 -18.30
C PRO A 406 33.32 49.76 -19.01
N ILE A 407 32.21 50.26 -19.58
CA ILE A 407 32.14 51.60 -20.19
C ILE A 407 31.27 52.51 -19.29
N PRO A 408 31.81 53.54 -18.63
CA PRO A 408 31.00 54.51 -17.88
C PRO A 408 29.95 55.21 -18.75
N LEU A 409 28.77 55.48 -18.20
CA LEU A 409 27.69 56.17 -18.93
C LEU A 409 28.13 57.56 -19.43
N ALA A 410 28.92 58.28 -18.63
CA ALA A 410 29.46 59.59 -18.99
C ALA A 410 30.32 59.58 -20.27
N ASN A 411 30.95 58.45 -20.62
CA ASN A 411 31.78 58.32 -21.83
C ASN A 411 30.96 58.13 -23.11
N VAL A 412 29.65 57.83 -22.99
CA VAL A 412 28.76 57.56 -24.13
C VAL A 412 27.51 58.45 -24.15
N VAL A 413 27.29 59.26 -23.12
CA VAL A 413 26.21 60.26 -23.03
C VAL A 413 26.74 61.60 -22.48
N SER A 414 26.89 62.58 -23.37
CA SER A 414 27.41 63.91 -23.05
C SER A 414 26.44 64.78 -22.26
N ASP A 415 25.13 64.61 -22.44
CA ASP A 415 24.08 65.40 -21.78
C ASP A 415 23.13 64.49 -20.98
N LEU A 416 23.02 64.75 -19.68
CA LEU A 416 22.10 64.09 -18.74
C LEU A 416 21.51 65.21 -17.90
N GLY A 417 20.20 65.45 -17.99
CA GLY A 417 19.52 66.60 -17.39
C GLY A 417 19.34 66.55 -15.87
N PHE A 418 20.37 66.10 -15.13
CA PHE A 418 20.40 65.92 -13.68
C PHE A 418 21.76 66.33 -13.12
N GLU A 419 21.81 66.67 -11.82
CA GLU A 419 23.06 67.02 -11.15
C GLU A 419 24.02 65.82 -11.09
N ARG A 420 25.24 66.03 -11.58
CA ARG A 420 26.36 65.08 -11.52
C ARG A 420 27.39 65.55 -10.51
N ASN A 421 28.13 64.64 -9.89
CA ASN A 421 29.41 65.00 -9.26
C ASN A 421 30.48 65.31 -10.34
N ALA A 422 31.63 65.87 -9.92
CA ALA A 422 32.70 66.27 -10.82
C ALA A 422 33.20 65.15 -11.77
N ASP A 423 33.15 63.89 -11.32
CA ASP A 423 33.64 62.72 -12.06
C ASP A 423 32.54 62.00 -12.86
N GLY A 424 31.28 62.44 -12.75
CA GLY A 424 30.14 61.84 -13.48
C GLY A 424 29.74 60.43 -13.00
N GLU A 425 30.18 60.01 -11.82
CA GLU A 425 29.91 58.70 -11.22
C GLU A 425 28.56 58.61 -10.50
N PHE A 426 27.97 59.75 -10.12
CA PHE A 426 26.70 59.83 -9.38
C PHE A 426 25.72 60.73 -10.14
N LEU A 427 24.47 60.29 -10.25
CA LEU A 427 23.32 61.08 -10.71
C LEU A 427 22.33 61.20 -9.56
N ASN A 428 22.08 62.42 -9.09
CA ASN A 428 21.11 62.68 -8.02
C ASN A 428 19.73 62.99 -8.62
N GLY A 429 18.67 62.33 -8.14
CA GLY A 429 17.31 62.54 -8.63
C GLY A 429 16.25 62.33 -7.56
N SER A 430 15.18 63.12 -7.60
CA SER A 430 14.05 63.01 -6.67
C SER A 430 12.97 62.09 -7.23
N ALA A 431 12.51 61.11 -6.45
CA ALA A 431 11.32 60.32 -6.74
C ALA A 431 10.03 61.13 -6.39
N PRO A 432 8.93 61.06 -7.18
CA PRO A 432 8.83 60.40 -8.47
C PRO A 432 9.65 61.13 -9.54
N GLY A 433 10.49 60.39 -10.26
CA GLY A 433 11.48 60.96 -11.17
C GLY A 433 11.92 59.97 -12.25
N VAL A 434 12.20 60.50 -13.44
CA VAL A 434 12.63 59.74 -14.60
C VAL A 434 13.91 60.36 -15.17
N VAL A 435 15.01 59.60 -15.17
CA VAL A 435 16.28 59.97 -15.81
C VAL A 435 16.31 59.33 -17.19
N SER A 436 15.97 60.10 -18.22
CA SER A 436 15.96 59.65 -19.62
C SER A 436 17.30 59.94 -20.31
N PHE A 437 17.84 58.99 -21.06
CA PHE A 437 19.04 59.23 -21.88
C PHE A 437 19.13 58.35 -23.13
N LYS A 438 19.88 58.83 -24.14
CA LYS A 438 20.08 58.16 -25.43
C LYS A 438 21.52 57.68 -25.59
N VAL A 439 21.70 56.40 -25.93
CA VAL A 439 23.01 55.77 -26.14
C VAL A 439 23.12 55.12 -27.52
N SER A 440 24.28 55.20 -28.16
CA SER A 440 24.56 54.52 -29.44
C SER A 440 24.67 53.00 -29.25
N LYS A 441 23.92 52.20 -30.01
CA LYS A 441 24.00 50.73 -29.95
C LYS A 441 25.39 50.20 -30.26
N GLN A 442 26.08 50.82 -31.22
CA GLN A 442 27.41 50.38 -31.62
C GLN A 442 28.43 50.53 -30.49
N ALA A 443 28.31 51.59 -29.67
CA ALA A 443 29.21 51.85 -28.55
C ALA A 443 29.03 50.84 -27.39
N VAL A 444 27.83 50.26 -27.24
CA VAL A 444 27.47 49.38 -26.11
C VAL A 444 27.07 47.96 -26.55
N ALA A 445 27.40 47.56 -27.78
CA ALA A 445 26.98 46.29 -28.36
C ALA A 445 27.44 45.06 -27.54
N GLY A 446 26.49 44.19 -27.21
CA GLY A 446 26.73 42.98 -26.42
C GLY A 446 27.12 43.26 -24.96
N ARG A 447 26.74 44.42 -24.41
CA ARG A 447 26.85 44.79 -23.00
C ARG A 447 25.48 44.97 -22.38
N GLU A 448 25.37 44.78 -21.08
CA GLU A 448 24.21 45.19 -20.28
C GLU A 448 24.46 46.60 -19.74
N PHE A 449 23.43 47.43 -19.66
CA PHE A 449 23.50 48.63 -18.83
C PHE A 449 23.40 48.21 -17.36
N VAL A 450 24.22 48.81 -16.51
CA VAL A 450 24.37 48.46 -15.10
C VAL A 450 24.43 49.75 -14.31
N VAL A 451 23.57 49.89 -13.31
CA VAL A 451 23.58 51.03 -12.40
C VAL A 451 23.32 50.53 -10.98
N ASP A 452 24.14 50.98 -10.04
CA ASP A 452 23.90 50.73 -8.63
C ASP A 452 22.99 51.86 -8.12
N VAL A 453 22.03 51.59 -7.25
CA VAL A 453 21.07 52.61 -6.83
C VAL A 453 20.74 52.47 -5.35
N GLY A 454 20.77 53.59 -4.62
CA GLY A 454 20.55 53.68 -3.18
C GLY A 454 19.78 54.93 -2.78
N VAL A 455 19.33 54.99 -1.53
CA VAL A 455 18.60 56.15 -0.96
C VAL A 455 19.57 57.01 -0.15
N ALA A 456 19.49 58.34 -0.29
CA ALA A 456 20.30 59.26 0.51
C ALA A 456 19.75 59.39 1.94
N GLU A 457 20.63 59.38 2.96
CA GLU A 457 20.22 59.49 4.38
C GLU A 457 19.51 60.81 4.72
N ALA A 458 19.72 61.86 3.93
CA ALA A 458 19.20 63.21 4.20
C ALA A 458 17.68 63.34 4.02
N ASP A 459 17.01 62.38 3.38
CA ASP A 459 15.57 62.45 3.07
C ASP A 459 14.80 61.36 3.84
N LEU A 460 14.26 61.74 5.00
CA LEU A 460 13.86 60.80 6.05
C LEU A 460 12.53 60.05 5.80
N LYS A 461 11.90 60.18 4.62
CA LYS A 461 10.59 59.58 4.29
C LYS A 461 10.65 58.51 3.19
N GLY A 462 9.75 57.54 3.23
CA GLY A 462 9.50 56.57 2.16
C GLY A 462 10.48 55.39 1.97
N LEU A 463 9.95 54.30 1.42
CA LEU A 463 10.68 53.34 0.59
C LEU A 463 10.54 53.77 -0.88
N VAL A 464 11.51 53.43 -1.72
CA VAL A 464 11.47 53.79 -3.15
C VAL A 464 11.54 52.54 -4.03
N HIS A 465 10.73 52.52 -5.08
CA HIS A 465 10.75 51.54 -6.15
C HIS A 465 11.60 52.06 -7.31
N VAL A 466 12.49 51.23 -7.86
CA VAL A 466 13.48 51.66 -8.86
C VAL A 466 13.63 50.64 -9.99
N HIS A 467 13.69 51.09 -11.24
CA HIS A 467 13.96 50.21 -12.38
C HIS A 467 14.58 50.94 -13.58
N VAL A 468 14.91 50.16 -14.61
CA VAL A 468 15.39 50.64 -15.91
C VAL A 468 14.47 50.09 -17.01
N GLU A 469 13.97 50.96 -17.88
CA GLU A 469 13.11 50.61 -19.01
C GLU A 469 13.62 51.22 -20.34
N GLN A 470 13.15 50.68 -21.48
CA GLN A 470 13.38 51.21 -22.82
C GLN A 470 12.05 51.64 -23.43
N SER A 471 12.00 52.83 -24.05
CA SER A 471 10.82 53.29 -24.80
C SER A 471 10.51 52.39 -26.02
N ARG A 472 9.25 51.99 -26.19
CA ARG A 472 8.76 51.14 -27.29
C ARG A 472 7.36 51.55 -27.77
N ASN A 473 6.99 51.16 -29.00
CA ASN A 473 5.60 51.26 -29.48
C ASN A 473 4.71 50.28 -28.70
N VAL A 474 3.55 50.73 -28.23
CA VAL A 474 2.61 49.91 -27.43
C VAL A 474 1.19 50.00 -27.99
N TRP A 475 0.41 48.99 -27.65
CA TRP A 475 -0.93 48.68 -28.14
C TRP A 475 -1.77 48.31 -26.92
N LYS A 476 -3.01 48.81 -26.78
CA LYS A 476 -3.89 48.44 -25.66
C LYS A 476 -5.00 47.50 -26.12
N ASP A 477 -5.13 46.34 -25.47
CA ASP A 477 -6.23 45.39 -25.70
C ASP A 477 -7.44 45.72 -24.80
N ARG A 478 -8.63 45.29 -25.23
CA ARG A 478 -9.91 45.36 -24.51
C ARG A 478 -10.58 43.97 -24.34
N SER A 479 -9.92 42.88 -24.73
CA SER A 479 -10.44 41.52 -24.65
C SER A 479 -10.45 40.93 -23.23
N ARG A 480 -11.02 39.73 -23.05
CA ARG A 480 -11.05 39.03 -21.74
C ARG A 480 -9.69 38.49 -21.30
N MET A 481 -8.74 38.35 -22.22
CA MET A 481 -7.34 38.13 -21.87
C MET A 481 -6.63 39.47 -21.94
N ASN A 482 -5.86 39.85 -20.91
CA ASN A 482 -4.94 40.99 -21.03
C ASN A 482 -3.77 40.56 -21.94
N ALA A 483 -4.01 40.53 -23.25
CA ALA A 483 -3.05 40.18 -24.28
C ALA A 483 -2.27 41.42 -24.74
N ASP A 484 -1.65 42.11 -23.78
CA ASP A 484 -0.68 43.18 -24.06
C ASP A 484 0.37 42.63 -25.06
N PRO A 485 0.60 43.25 -26.22
CA PRO A 485 1.54 42.69 -27.16
C PRO A 485 2.98 42.86 -26.69
N VAL A 486 3.71 41.74 -26.64
CA VAL A 486 5.06 41.64 -26.10
C VAL A 486 6.09 42.37 -26.97
N ALA A 487 5.83 42.47 -28.28
CA ALA A 487 6.69 43.21 -29.21
C ALA A 487 5.93 43.66 -30.46
N VAL A 488 6.05 44.96 -30.79
CA VAL A 488 5.72 45.54 -32.10
C VAL A 488 7.03 45.73 -32.86
N LYS A 489 7.16 45.12 -34.04
CA LYS A 489 8.38 45.23 -34.86
C LYS A 489 8.35 46.40 -35.85
N ARG A 490 9.54 46.76 -36.34
CA ARG A 490 9.68 47.72 -37.45
C ARG A 490 8.91 47.23 -38.68
N GLY A 491 8.44 48.15 -39.50
CA GLY A 491 7.55 47.85 -40.63
C GLY A 491 6.05 47.83 -40.29
N VAL A 492 5.67 47.95 -39.00
CA VAL A 492 4.27 48.15 -38.59
C VAL A 492 4.01 49.65 -38.43
N GLN A 493 3.04 50.19 -39.18
CA GLN A 493 2.66 51.61 -39.16
C GLN A 493 1.14 51.78 -39.13
N ARG A 494 0.64 52.69 -38.29
CA ARG A 494 -0.76 53.14 -38.35
C ARG A 494 -0.93 54.14 -39.49
N ALA A 495 -1.93 53.90 -40.33
CA ALA A 495 -2.39 54.80 -41.35
C ALA A 495 -3.80 55.27 -40.96
N ASP A 496 -3.88 56.47 -40.38
CA ASP A 496 -5.15 57.10 -40.07
C ASP A 496 -5.96 57.38 -41.35
N GLN A 497 -7.29 57.29 -41.23
CA GLN A 497 -8.25 57.48 -42.33
C GLN A 497 -8.13 56.51 -43.53
N ALA A 498 -7.29 55.48 -43.45
CA ALA A 498 -7.02 54.53 -44.54
C ALA A 498 -8.24 53.78 -45.10
N ILE A 499 -9.33 53.64 -44.34
CA ILE A 499 -10.56 52.98 -44.79
C ILE A 499 -11.79 53.80 -44.37
N ASN A 500 -12.39 54.52 -45.33
CA ASN A 500 -13.58 55.35 -45.14
C ASN A 500 -13.50 56.28 -43.90
N GLY A 501 -12.33 56.90 -43.69
CA GLY A 501 -12.10 57.80 -42.55
C GLY A 501 -11.66 57.13 -41.24
N ARG A 502 -11.55 55.79 -41.19
CA ARG A 502 -11.01 55.03 -40.05
C ARG A 502 -9.57 54.59 -40.26
N ALA A 503 -8.86 54.36 -39.16
CA ALA A 503 -7.49 53.87 -39.18
C ALA A 503 -7.38 52.42 -39.68
N ALA A 504 -6.25 52.09 -40.30
CA ALA A 504 -5.79 50.73 -40.56
C ALA A 504 -4.29 50.62 -40.26
N VAL A 505 -3.81 49.42 -39.98
CA VAL A 505 -2.40 49.15 -39.66
C VAL A 505 -1.75 48.48 -40.85
N ARG A 506 -0.72 49.13 -41.41
CA ARG A 506 0.09 48.63 -42.51
C ARG A 506 1.25 47.81 -41.96
N PHE A 507 1.38 46.59 -42.48
CA PHE A 507 2.48 45.67 -42.24
C PHE A 507 3.34 45.65 -43.51
N GLY A 508 4.60 46.06 -43.38
CA GLY A 508 5.62 46.00 -44.43
C GLY A 508 6.53 44.78 -44.30
N GLU A 509 7.67 44.77 -45.00
CA GLU A 509 8.64 43.68 -44.87
C GLU A 509 9.07 43.50 -43.40
N GLN A 510 9.00 42.25 -42.92
CA GLN A 510 9.29 41.82 -41.54
C GLN A 510 8.40 42.42 -40.43
N GLY A 511 7.41 43.25 -40.77
CA GLY A 511 6.47 43.85 -39.81
C GLY A 511 5.54 42.80 -39.20
N HIS A 512 5.51 42.70 -37.86
CA HIS A 512 4.61 41.83 -37.12
C HIS A 512 4.42 42.29 -35.67
N VAL A 513 3.40 41.72 -35.01
CA VAL A 513 3.09 41.95 -33.58
C VAL A 513 2.97 40.59 -32.87
N LEU A 514 3.66 40.43 -31.74
CA LEU A 514 3.56 39.24 -30.87
C LEU A 514 2.59 39.49 -29.71
N LEU A 515 1.70 38.54 -29.41
CA LEU A 515 0.69 38.66 -28.35
C LEU A 515 1.18 38.01 -27.04
N ALA A 516 0.90 38.62 -25.87
CA ALA A 516 1.17 37.97 -24.59
C ALA A 516 0.13 36.89 -24.26
N LYS A 517 0.53 35.96 -23.38
CA LYS A 517 -0.32 34.91 -22.81
C LYS A 517 -0.99 34.01 -23.86
N SER A 518 -0.34 33.87 -25.02
CA SER A 518 -0.86 33.14 -26.19
C SER A 518 -1.04 31.64 -25.93
N GLU A 519 -0.39 31.08 -24.92
CA GLU A 519 -0.60 29.71 -24.46
C GLU A 519 -2.05 29.44 -24.01
N LYS A 520 -2.83 30.49 -23.72
CA LYS A 520 -4.25 30.40 -23.34
C LYS A 520 -5.20 30.42 -24.54
N LEU A 521 -4.77 30.88 -25.72
CA LEU A 521 -5.58 30.90 -26.94
C LEU A 521 -5.58 29.49 -27.57
N ARG A 522 -6.28 28.53 -26.97
CA ARG A 522 -6.36 27.14 -27.49
C ARG A 522 -7.81 26.68 -27.72
N PRO A 523 -8.55 27.34 -28.64
CA PRO A 523 -9.93 26.96 -28.94
C PRO A 523 -10.00 25.62 -29.68
N SER A 524 -10.96 24.78 -29.31
CA SER A 524 -11.25 23.49 -29.96
C SER A 524 -12.07 23.66 -31.25
N GLU A 525 -12.94 24.67 -31.28
CA GLU A 525 -13.71 25.13 -32.44
C GLU A 525 -13.72 26.66 -32.41
N PHE A 526 -13.65 27.34 -33.55
CA PHE A 526 -13.51 28.81 -33.57
C PHE A 526 -13.89 29.45 -34.90
N SER A 527 -14.05 30.78 -34.86
CA SER A 527 -14.14 31.62 -36.05
C SER A 527 -13.19 32.82 -35.94
N ILE A 528 -12.42 33.10 -37.00
CA ILE A 528 -11.54 34.29 -37.10
C ILE A 528 -12.12 35.21 -38.17
N ILE A 529 -12.23 36.50 -37.88
CA ILE A 529 -12.76 37.52 -38.80
C ILE A 529 -11.76 38.67 -38.86
N ALA A 530 -11.37 39.10 -40.06
CA ALA A 530 -10.43 40.18 -40.30
C ALA A 530 -10.99 41.19 -41.30
N VAL A 531 -10.75 42.47 -41.05
CA VAL A 531 -10.97 43.54 -42.04
C VAL A 531 -9.61 43.86 -42.65
N ALA A 532 -9.33 43.33 -43.83
CA ALA A 532 -8.03 43.45 -44.49
C ALA A 532 -8.17 44.08 -45.87
N HIS A 533 -7.13 44.76 -46.33
CA HIS A 533 -6.98 45.09 -47.74
C HIS A 533 -6.60 43.83 -48.52
N VAL A 534 -7.13 43.70 -49.73
CA VAL A 534 -6.83 42.63 -50.68
C VAL A 534 -6.35 43.27 -51.97
N ASP A 535 -5.13 42.94 -52.42
CA ASP A 535 -4.55 43.40 -53.68
C ASP A 535 -3.49 42.41 -54.17
N ASN A 536 -3.03 42.55 -55.42
CA ASN A 536 -2.06 41.63 -56.03
C ASN A 536 -0.66 41.70 -55.38
N ASP A 537 -0.30 42.84 -54.79
CA ASP A 537 0.99 43.03 -54.10
C ASP A 537 0.96 42.59 -52.62
N GLN A 538 -0.15 42.01 -52.16
CA GLN A 538 -0.38 41.66 -50.75
C GLN A 538 -0.35 40.15 -50.53
N SER A 539 0.42 39.72 -49.53
CA SER A 539 0.64 38.30 -49.25
C SER A 539 1.15 38.06 -47.84
N GLY A 540 1.02 36.83 -47.34
CA GLY A 540 1.53 36.38 -46.05
C GLY A 540 0.44 36.15 -44.99
N ILE A 541 0.88 35.86 -43.78
CA ILE A 541 0.03 35.37 -42.69
C ILE A 541 -0.52 36.54 -41.87
N MET A 542 -1.83 36.80 -41.97
CA MET A 542 -2.49 37.86 -41.20
C MET A 542 -2.54 37.53 -39.71
N PHE A 543 -2.80 36.25 -39.36
CA PHE A 543 -2.79 35.75 -37.99
C PHE A 543 -2.30 34.30 -37.92
N SER A 544 -1.48 34.02 -36.93
CA SER A 544 -1.00 32.67 -36.60
C SER A 544 -1.11 32.42 -35.11
N ASN A 545 -1.32 31.16 -34.74
CA ASN A 545 -1.17 30.65 -33.38
C ASN A 545 -0.63 29.22 -33.43
N TYR A 546 0.68 29.07 -33.16
CA TYR A 546 1.46 27.89 -33.58
C TYR A 546 2.61 27.58 -32.60
N ASP A 547 3.01 26.32 -32.45
CA ASP A 547 4.16 25.88 -31.61
C ASP A 547 5.38 25.42 -32.42
N ASN A 548 6.54 25.39 -31.76
CA ASN A 548 7.90 25.26 -32.28
C ASN A 548 8.12 24.03 -33.21
N PRO A 549 8.80 24.17 -34.37
CA PRO A 549 8.58 23.29 -35.51
C PRO A 549 9.51 22.06 -35.60
N ILE A 550 10.13 21.62 -34.50
CA ILE A 550 11.16 20.56 -34.56
C ILE A 550 10.58 19.21 -35.04
N ASN A 551 9.29 18.95 -34.82
CA ASN A 551 8.52 17.88 -35.47
C ASN A 551 7.06 18.35 -35.64
N TRP A 552 6.66 18.79 -36.84
CA TRP A 552 5.27 19.13 -37.22
C TRP A 552 4.48 19.91 -36.15
N GLY A 553 4.89 21.14 -35.82
CA GLY A 553 4.32 21.94 -34.72
C GLY A 553 2.78 22.05 -34.72
N LYS A 554 2.19 22.18 -33.53
CA LYS A 554 0.73 22.19 -33.31
C LYS A 554 0.14 23.60 -33.49
N GLY A 555 -1.04 23.71 -34.11
CA GLY A 555 -1.79 24.98 -34.18
C GLY A 555 -2.41 25.30 -35.54
N PHE A 556 -2.64 26.59 -35.81
CA PHE A 556 -3.35 27.08 -37.01
C PHE A 556 -2.86 28.44 -37.49
N SER A 557 -3.03 28.75 -38.78
CA SER A 557 -2.76 30.08 -39.34
C SER A 557 -3.68 30.46 -40.51
N PHE A 558 -3.89 31.77 -40.68
CA PHE A 558 -4.81 32.41 -41.62
C PHE A 558 -4.09 33.55 -42.37
N GLY A 559 -4.15 33.54 -43.71
CA GLY A 559 -3.36 34.44 -44.54
C GLY A 559 -3.94 34.72 -45.92
N LEU A 560 -3.27 35.60 -46.65
CA LEU A 560 -3.59 36.05 -48.00
C LEU A 560 -2.40 35.76 -48.93
N SER A 561 -2.64 35.56 -50.22
CA SER A 561 -1.62 35.34 -51.24
C SER A 561 -1.67 36.37 -52.36
N HIS A 562 -0.55 36.53 -53.05
CA HIS A 562 -0.35 37.47 -54.16
C HIS A 562 -1.41 37.36 -55.28
N ASP A 563 -2.05 36.20 -55.47
CA ASP A 563 -3.12 36.04 -56.46
C ASP A 563 -4.52 36.36 -55.87
N ARG A 564 -4.59 37.09 -54.75
CA ARG A 564 -5.82 37.50 -54.04
C ARG A 564 -6.66 36.32 -53.53
N ARG A 565 -6.04 35.20 -53.18
CA ARG A 565 -6.72 34.11 -52.46
C ARG A 565 -6.36 34.13 -50.97
N VAL A 566 -7.36 33.81 -50.14
CA VAL A 566 -7.17 33.51 -48.73
C VAL A 566 -6.78 32.05 -48.57
N TYR A 567 -5.92 31.75 -47.61
CA TYR A 567 -5.62 30.39 -47.19
C TYR A 567 -5.67 30.23 -45.68
N PHE A 568 -5.94 29.00 -45.27
CA PHE A 568 -6.14 28.63 -43.87
C PHE A 568 -5.63 27.20 -43.65
N PHE A 569 -4.87 26.97 -42.58
CA PHE A 569 -4.38 25.64 -42.25
C PHE A 569 -4.43 25.34 -40.75
N THR A 570 -4.54 24.05 -40.44
CA THR A 570 -4.48 23.47 -39.09
C THR A 570 -3.56 22.25 -39.06
N THR A 571 -3.03 21.90 -37.89
CA THR A 571 -2.31 20.65 -37.60
C THR A 571 -2.30 20.32 -36.11
N GLY A 572 -2.36 19.02 -35.78
CA GLY A 572 -2.38 18.48 -34.43
C GLY A 572 -1.05 17.90 -33.94
N GLY A 573 0.06 18.08 -34.67
CA GLY A 573 1.38 17.59 -34.25
C GLY A 573 2.03 16.57 -35.19
N THR A 574 1.40 16.25 -36.32
CA THR A 574 1.87 15.22 -37.26
C THR A 574 1.69 15.64 -38.72
N GLU A 575 2.30 14.89 -39.63
CA GLU A 575 2.09 15.06 -41.07
C GLU A 575 0.65 14.74 -41.49
N GLU A 576 0.03 13.68 -40.92
CA GLU A 576 -1.33 13.30 -41.31
C GLU A 576 -2.37 14.34 -40.89
N THR A 577 -2.14 15.02 -39.77
CA THR A 577 -3.05 16.06 -39.25
C THR A 577 -2.88 17.43 -39.95
N TYR A 578 -1.85 17.62 -40.78
CA TYR A 578 -1.64 18.88 -41.51
C TYR A 578 -2.56 19.03 -42.73
N GLY A 579 -3.34 20.11 -42.78
CA GLY A 579 -4.23 20.42 -43.90
C GLY A 579 -4.42 21.90 -44.19
N ARG A 580 -3.93 22.37 -45.34
CA ARG A 580 -4.07 23.75 -45.85
C ARG A 580 -5.11 23.86 -46.97
N MET A 581 -6.12 24.71 -46.79
CA MET A 581 -7.14 25.04 -47.79
C MET A 581 -6.92 26.44 -48.42
N TRP A 582 -7.54 26.67 -49.57
CA TRP A 582 -7.51 27.94 -50.32
C TRP A 582 -8.93 28.38 -50.72
N SER A 583 -9.16 29.68 -50.81
CA SER A 583 -10.40 30.25 -51.36
C SER A 583 -10.37 30.38 -52.88
N GLN A 584 -11.53 30.68 -53.46
CA GLN A 584 -11.60 31.37 -54.77
C GLN A 584 -10.91 32.75 -54.70
N GLN A 585 -10.56 33.32 -55.85
CA GLN A 585 -9.94 34.65 -55.93
C GLN A 585 -10.94 35.75 -55.48
N ILE A 586 -10.45 36.71 -54.70
CA ILE A 586 -11.26 37.76 -54.05
C ILE A 586 -11.06 39.10 -54.77
N GLU A 587 -12.14 39.89 -54.88
CA GLU A 587 -12.09 41.21 -55.49
C GLU A 587 -11.24 42.21 -54.67
N PRO A 588 -10.51 43.14 -55.32
CA PRO A 588 -9.51 43.97 -54.65
C PRO A 588 -10.14 45.14 -53.86
N GLY A 589 -9.39 45.65 -52.88
CA GLY A 589 -9.82 46.67 -51.92
C GLY A 589 -9.98 46.11 -50.50
N PHE A 590 -10.55 46.90 -49.58
CA PHE A 590 -10.85 46.40 -48.23
C PHE A 590 -12.05 45.43 -48.22
N ARG A 591 -11.90 44.32 -47.52
CA ARG A 591 -12.82 43.17 -47.46
C ARG A 591 -12.98 42.67 -46.03
N VAL A 592 -14.15 42.09 -45.73
CA VAL A 592 -14.36 41.30 -44.51
C VAL A 592 -14.05 39.84 -44.84
N LEU A 593 -12.89 39.37 -44.39
CA LEU A 593 -12.41 38.01 -44.61
C LEU A 593 -12.63 37.19 -43.34
N SER A 594 -13.14 35.98 -43.43
CA SER A 594 -13.28 35.12 -42.25
C SER A 594 -12.99 33.65 -42.52
N VAL A 595 -12.66 32.93 -41.46
CA VAL A 595 -12.53 31.48 -41.44
C VAL A 595 -13.24 30.90 -40.24
N SER A 596 -13.75 29.68 -40.38
CA SER A 596 -14.28 28.91 -39.25
C SER A 596 -13.76 27.47 -39.28
N TYR A 597 -13.46 26.95 -38.10
CA TYR A 597 -12.97 25.60 -37.87
C TYR A 597 -13.89 24.87 -36.89
N ASP A 598 -14.37 23.70 -37.33
CA ASP A 598 -14.94 22.67 -36.47
C ASP A 598 -14.20 21.33 -36.72
N LYS A 599 -14.54 20.28 -35.96
CA LYS A 599 -13.85 18.98 -36.09
C LYS A 599 -14.08 18.28 -37.45
N GLU A 600 -15.11 18.64 -38.20
CA GLU A 600 -15.45 18.03 -39.48
C GLU A 600 -14.97 18.86 -40.67
N PHE A 601 -14.99 20.19 -40.57
CA PHE A 601 -14.79 21.11 -41.70
C PHE A 601 -14.00 22.38 -41.36
N LYS A 602 -13.29 22.87 -42.38
CA LYS A 602 -12.66 24.18 -42.46
C LYS A 602 -13.38 24.98 -43.55
N ARG A 603 -13.72 26.24 -43.27
CA ARG A 603 -14.46 27.11 -44.21
C ARG A 603 -13.81 28.48 -44.30
N ILE A 604 -13.80 29.08 -45.50
CA ILE A 604 -13.38 30.46 -45.77
C ILE A 604 -14.57 31.25 -46.33
N TYR A 605 -14.79 32.45 -45.80
CA TYR A 605 -15.76 33.42 -46.30
C TYR A 605 -15.07 34.73 -46.69
N ALA A 606 -15.64 35.40 -47.69
CA ALA A 606 -15.27 36.74 -48.12
C ALA A 606 -16.54 37.56 -48.29
N ASP A 607 -16.62 38.70 -47.63
CA ASP A 607 -17.80 39.57 -47.54
C ASP A 607 -19.08 38.77 -47.24
N GLY A 608 -19.00 37.89 -46.23
CA GLY A 608 -20.09 37.03 -45.76
C GLY A 608 -20.47 35.85 -46.68
N LYS A 609 -19.91 35.77 -47.89
CA LYS A 609 -20.15 34.68 -48.85
C LYS A 609 -19.14 33.55 -48.65
N LEU A 610 -19.59 32.30 -48.63
CA LEU A 610 -18.71 31.12 -48.61
C LEU A 610 -17.91 31.04 -49.92
N VAL A 611 -16.59 31.01 -49.82
CA VAL A 611 -15.64 31.00 -50.97
C VAL A 611 -14.63 29.84 -50.93
N GLY A 612 -14.71 28.98 -49.91
CA GLY A 612 -13.98 27.71 -49.85
C GLY A 612 -14.45 26.85 -48.66
N GLU A 613 -14.50 25.54 -48.84
CA GLU A 613 -14.82 24.54 -47.81
C GLU A 613 -13.98 23.27 -48.06
N GLU A 614 -13.42 22.70 -47.00
CA GLU A 614 -12.68 21.43 -47.02
C GLU A 614 -12.96 20.65 -45.72
N ARG A 615 -12.85 19.32 -45.72
CA ARG A 615 -12.86 18.56 -44.46
C ARG A 615 -11.64 18.89 -43.59
N SER A 616 -11.83 18.87 -42.28
CA SER A 616 -10.75 18.98 -41.31
C SER A 616 -9.93 17.68 -41.25
N LYS A 617 -8.65 17.81 -40.92
CA LYS A 617 -7.74 16.70 -40.58
C LYS A 617 -7.41 16.64 -39.08
N GLY A 618 -8.10 17.44 -38.27
CA GLY A 618 -7.87 17.54 -36.83
C GLY A 618 -6.97 18.70 -36.42
N LEU A 619 -7.07 19.01 -35.13
CA LEU A 619 -6.32 20.03 -34.39
C LEU A 619 -6.30 19.54 -32.94
N ASP A 620 -5.12 19.47 -32.34
CA ASP A 620 -4.90 18.96 -30.99
C ASP A 620 -3.84 19.82 -30.30
N TYR A 621 -3.98 19.98 -28.98
CA TYR A 621 -3.07 20.74 -28.11
C TYR A 621 -2.54 19.92 -26.93
N GLU A 622 -2.93 18.64 -26.77
CA GLU A 622 -2.47 17.80 -25.67
C GLU A 622 -0.95 17.57 -25.72
N GLY A 623 -0.30 17.57 -24.55
CA GLY A 623 1.15 17.31 -24.42
C GLY A 623 2.10 18.34 -25.06
N GLY A 624 1.60 19.44 -25.63
CA GLY A 624 2.40 20.44 -26.36
C GLY A 624 2.82 21.68 -25.54
N GLY A 625 3.97 22.25 -25.91
CA GLY A 625 4.44 23.54 -25.38
C GLY A 625 3.50 24.69 -25.72
N GLY A 626 3.61 25.80 -24.98
CA GLY A 626 2.73 26.97 -25.18
C GLY A 626 2.79 27.51 -26.61
N THR A 627 1.65 27.50 -27.31
CA THR A 627 1.49 28.04 -28.66
C THR A 627 1.75 29.56 -28.66
N LYS A 628 2.31 30.07 -29.75
CA LYS A 628 2.66 31.48 -29.90
C LYS A 628 1.74 32.14 -30.92
N ALA A 629 1.01 33.15 -30.47
CA ALA A 629 0.09 33.90 -31.30
C ALA A 629 0.72 35.20 -31.81
N SER A 630 0.54 35.50 -33.10
CA SER A 630 1.09 36.69 -33.74
C SER A 630 0.23 37.21 -34.89
N LEU A 631 0.29 38.52 -35.09
CA LEU A 631 -0.35 39.23 -36.19
C LEU A 631 0.71 39.66 -37.20
N GLY A 632 0.41 39.46 -38.49
CA GLY A 632 1.28 39.82 -39.59
C GLY A 632 2.50 38.91 -39.82
N SER A 633 2.57 37.74 -39.16
CA SER A 633 3.59 36.74 -39.48
C SER A 633 3.21 35.32 -39.07
N LEU A 634 3.86 34.34 -39.71
CA LEU A 634 4.20 33.05 -39.09
C LEU A 634 5.72 33.07 -38.82
N ARG A 635 6.08 33.27 -37.56
CA ARG A 635 7.44 33.60 -37.10
C ARG A 635 8.47 32.54 -37.49
N GLU A 636 8.10 31.28 -37.37
CA GLU A 636 8.98 30.12 -37.51
C GLU A 636 9.43 29.88 -38.96
N PHE A 637 8.69 30.41 -39.95
CA PHE A 637 8.97 30.25 -41.38
C PHE A 637 9.34 31.57 -42.09
N GLY A 638 9.33 32.71 -41.38
CA GLY A 638 9.64 34.03 -41.97
C GLY A 638 8.58 34.53 -42.95
N GLU A 639 7.37 33.96 -42.94
CA GLU A 639 6.26 34.43 -43.76
C GLU A 639 5.63 35.66 -43.12
N HIS A 640 5.85 36.83 -43.71
CA HIS A 640 5.35 38.12 -43.21
C HIS A 640 4.20 38.64 -44.06
N PHE A 641 3.14 39.13 -43.42
CA PHE A 641 2.04 39.78 -44.11
C PHE A 641 2.47 41.16 -44.62
N ARG A 642 2.44 41.33 -45.94
CA ARG A 642 2.58 42.60 -46.63
C ARG A 642 1.17 43.08 -46.95
N GLY A 643 0.64 44.04 -46.19
CA GLY A 643 -0.76 44.45 -46.36
C GLY A 643 -1.27 45.38 -45.26
N ALA A 644 -2.55 45.76 -45.35
CA ALA A 644 -3.21 46.59 -44.35
C ALA A 644 -4.32 45.81 -43.63
N LEU A 645 -4.35 45.87 -42.31
CA LEU A 645 -5.33 45.21 -41.44
C LEU A 645 -5.98 46.28 -40.54
N ALA A 646 -7.30 46.42 -40.61
CA ALA A 646 -8.06 47.38 -39.80
C ALA A 646 -8.63 46.74 -38.52
N GLU A 647 -9.00 45.47 -38.56
CA GLU A 647 -9.53 44.69 -37.42
C GLU A 647 -9.14 43.22 -37.56
N LEU A 648 -9.01 42.53 -36.43
CA LEU A 648 -9.04 41.07 -36.36
C LEU A 648 -9.70 40.59 -35.06
N VAL A 649 -10.67 39.69 -35.18
CA VAL A 649 -11.48 39.16 -34.07
C VAL A 649 -11.40 37.64 -34.10
N LEU A 650 -11.12 37.01 -32.96
CA LEU A 650 -11.24 35.56 -32.77
C LEU A 650 -12.39 35.26 -31.82
N LEU A 651 -13.35 34.48 -32.30
CA LEU A 651 -14.53 34.03 -31.57
C LEU A 651 -14.39 32.55 -31.21
N ASP A 652 -14.89 32.20 -30.02
CA ASP A 652 -15.02 30.82 -29.56
C ASP A 652 -16.21 30.13 -30.26
N GLY A 653 -16.00 28.92 -30.77
CA GLY A 653 -16.98 28.16 -31.54
C GLY A 653 -17.11 28.50 -33.03
N ALA A 654 -17.63 27.56 -33.81
CA ALA A 654 -17.88 27.69 -35.25
C ALA A 654 -19.31 28.20 -35.60
N GLU A 655 -20.05 28.72 -34.63
CA GLU A 655 -21.46 29.12 -34.80
C GLU A 655 -21.66 30.21 -35.87
N SER A 656 -22.23 29.83 -37.02
CA SER A 656 -22.49 30.74 -38.14
C SER A 656 -23.28 32.00 -37.73
N LYS A 657 -24.22 31.91 -36.79
CA LYS A 657 -25.00 33.08 -36.30
C LYS A 657 -24.11 34.15 -35.64
N ARG A 658 -23.12 33.75 -34.83
CA ARG A 658 -22.20 34.69 -34.16
C ARG A 658 -21.24 35.30 -35.16
N ARG A 659 -20.68 34.48 -36.05
CA ARG A 659 -19.77 34.93 -37.12
C ARG A 659 -20.45 35.97 -38.03
N ILE A 660 -21.65 35.66 -38.54
CA ILE A 660 -22.43 36.56 -39.42
C ILE A 660 -22.77 37.89 -38.71
N SER A 661 -23.08 37.85 -37.40
CA SER A 661 -23.35 39.06 -36.62
C SER A 661 -22.14 40.00 -36.58
N VAL A 662 -20.94 39.47 -36.31
CA VAL A 662 -19.71 40.26 -36.26
C VAL A 662 -19.25 40.68 -37.66
N GLU A 663 -19.34 39.81 -38.67
CA GLU A 663 -19.09 40.14 -40.08
C GLU A 663 -19.95 41.34 -40.52
N ARG A 664 -21.27 41.29 -40.27
CA ARG A 664 -22.21 42.36 -40.63
C ARG A 664 -21.85 43.68 -39.95
N ALA A 665 -21.55 43.63 -38.66
CA ALA A 665 -21.26 44.83 -37.88
C ALA A 665 -19.90 45.46 -38.23
N LEU A 666 -18.90 44.66 -38.58
CA LEU A 666 -17.62 45.14 -39.13
C LEU A 666 -17.79 45.70 -40.55
N GLY A 667 -18.56 45.03 -41.42
CA GLY A 667 -18.89 45.54 -42.74
C GLY A 667 -19.57 46.91 -42.66
N GLN A 668 -20.50 47.10 -41.72
CA GLN A 668 -21.10 48.41 -41.45
C GLN A 668 -20.11 49.42 -40.84
N LYS A 669 -19.27 49.04 -39.87
CA LYS A 669 -18.23 49.92 -39.27
C LYS A 669 -17.31 50.55 -40.33
N TYR A 670 -17.01 49.78 -41.38
CA TYR A 670 -16.07 50.15 -42.45
C TYR A 670 -16.73 50.44 -43.81
N ALA A 671 -18.06 50.42 -43.91
CA ALA A 671 -18.83 50.56 -45.14
C ALA A 671 -18.40 49.61 -46.28
N ILE A 672 -18.19 48.33 -45.94
CA ILE A 672 -17.96 47.21 -46.88
C ILE A 672 -19.32 46.52 -47.14
N GLY A 673 -19.62 46.23 -48.41
CA GLY A 673 -20.93 45.77 -48.84
C GLY A 673 -21.26 44.33 -48.43
N LEU A 674 -22.29 44.16 -47.58
CA LEU A 674 -22.86 42.88 -47.17
C LEU A 674 -24.38 42.92 -47.39
N HIS A 675 -24.97 41.88 -47.98
CA HIS A 675 -26.37 41.94 -48.41
C HIS A 675 -27.39 41.98 -47.24
N ASP A 676 -28.18 43.06 -47.27
CA ASP A 676 -29.46 43.38 -46.63
C ASP A 676 -29.66 43.44 -45.08
N ARG A 677 -30.13 44.63 -44.68
CA ARG A 677 -31.15 45.00 -43.66
C ARG A 677 -31.25 44.18 -42.36
N ASP A 678 -30.33 44.44 -41.44
CA ASP A 678 -30.65 45.18 -40.20
C ASP A 678 -29.34 45.60 -39.51
N ALA A 679 -29.33 46.78 -38.88
CA ALA A 679 -28.09 47.38 -38.34
C ALA A 679 -27.84 46.98 -36.88
N ILE A 680 -26.66 46.42 -36.61
CA ILE A 680 -26.17 46.15 -35.25
C ILE A 680 -24.79 46.82 -35.12
N PRO A 681 -24.58 47.74 -34.15
CA PRO A 681 -23.27 48.34 -33.92
C PRO A 681 -22.22 47.28 -33.59
N ALA A 682 -20.99 47.42 -34.10
CA ALA A 682 -19.89 46.48 -33.86
C ALA A 682 -19.68 46.16 -32.38
N GLU A 683 -19.68 47.17 -31.51
CA GLU A 683 -19.55 46.99 -30.06
C GLU A 683 -20.70 46.18 -29.44
N VAL A 684 -21.92 46.25 -29.99
CA VAL A 684 -23.09 45.50 -29.50
C VAL A 684 -23.06 44.05 -29.99
N ALA A 685 -22.71 43.82 -31.25
CA ALA A 685 -22.50 42.47 -31.79
C ALA A 685 -21.38 41.73 -31.04
N ILE A 686 -20.29 42.44 -30.75
CA ILE A 686 -19.12 41.90 -30.04
C ILE A 686 -19.42 41.67 -28.54
N ARG A 687 -20.18 42.55 -27.87
CA ARG A 687 -20.65 42.29 -26.49
C ARG A 687 -21.51 41.03 -26.38
N ASN A 688 -22.32 40.73 -27.39
CA ASN A 688 -23.17 39.53 -27.41
C ASN A 688 -22.41 38.24 -27.79
N ALA A 689 -21.24 38.35 -28.43
CA ALA A 689 -20.45 37.19 -28.90
C ALA A 689 -19.16 36.92 -28.09
N VAL A 690 -18.68 37.90 -27.31
CA VAL A 690 -17.50 37.90 -26.41
C VAL A 690 -16.26 37.23 -27.04
N PRO A 691 -15.40 37.97 -27.75
CA PRO A 691 -14.22 37.41 -28.41
C PRO A 691 -13.15 36.95 -27.42
N GLN A 692 -12.40 35.91 -27.80
CA GLN A 692 -11.17 35.52 -27.09
C GLN A 692 -9.99 36.44 -27.43
N LEU A 693 -9.99 37.06 -28.62
CA LEU A 693 -9.02 38.07 -29.04
C LEU A 693 -9.73 39.14 -29.87
N TRP A 694 -9.45 40.43 -29.62
CA TRP A 694 -9.90 41.53 -30.46
C TRP A 694 -8.78 42.55 -30.68
N TYR A 695 -8.35 42.67 -31.93
CA TYR A 695 -7.39 43.64 -32.42
C TYR A 695 -8.10 44.67 -33.30
N SER A 696 -7.98 45.96 -32.97
CA SER A 696 -8.58 47.10 -33.70
C SER A 696 -7.52 48.11 -34.04
N ALA A 697 -7.43 48.60 -35.27
CA ALA A 697 -6.46 49.62 -35.70
C ALA A 697 -6.48 50.93 -34.89
N GLU A 698 -7.55 51.19 -34.12
CA GLU A 698 -7.80 52.44 -33.41
C GLU A 698 -7.04 52.55 -32.07
N ASP A 699 -6.69 51.43 -31.41
CA ASP A 699 -6.03 51.41 -30.08
C ASP A 699 -4.46 51.42 -30.13
N PHE A 700 -3.84 51.74 -31.28
CA PHE A 700 -2.37 51.85 -31.40
C PHE A 700 -1.84 53.15 -30.82
N LYS A 701 -0.73 53.10 -30.07
CA LYS A 701 0.03 54.29 -29.65
C LYS A 701 1.40 54.38 -30.32
N PRO A 702 1.72 55.50 -31.00
CA PRO A 702 3.06 55.74 -31.55
C PRO A 702 4.06 56.06 -30.44
N LEU A 703 5.34 55.77 -30.68
CA LEU A 703 6.47 55.95 -29.74
C LEU A 703 6.53 57.33 -29.08
N GLN A 704 6.12 58.37 -29.80
CA GLN A 704 6.13 59.77 -29.33
C GLN A 704 5.10 60.06 -28.22
N GLU A 705 4.13 59.17 -28.01
CA GLU A 705 3.08 59.27 -26.99
C GLU A 705 3.27 58.26 -25.83
N PHE A 706 4.46 57.65 -25.74
CA PHE A 706 4.79 56.67 -24.71
C PHE A 706 5.03 57.33 -23.34
N ALA A 707 4.42 56.75 -22.31
CA ALA A 707 4.74 56.98 -20.91
C ALA A 707 4.94 55.60 -20.24
N PRO A 708 5.98 55.41 -19.39
CA PRO A 708 6.23 54.15 -18.69
C PRO A 708 4.99 53.61 -17.97
N ASP A 709 4.62 52.35 -18.21
CA ASP A 709 3.54 51.70 -17.47
C ASP A 709 4.11 51.00 -16.23
N MET A 710 3.86 51.61 -15.07
CA MET A 710 4.19 51.11 -13.73
C MET A 710 3.71 49.66 -13.44
N LYS A 711 2.85 49.07 -14.29
CA LYS A 711 2.32 47.70 -14.12
C LYS A 711 3.06 46.61 -14.91
N GLN A 712 3.93 46.93 -15.86
CA GLN A 712 4.39 45.93 -16.85
C GLN A 712 5.73 45.22 -16.56
N ALA A 713 6.37 45.43 -15.40
CA ALA A 713 7.65 44.79 -15.05
C ALA A 713 7.60 43.91 -13.79
N SER A 714 8.43 42.86 -13.77
CA SER A 714 8.62 41.95 -12.63
C SER A 714 9.14 42.71 -11.39
N ASN A 715 8.26 42.96 -10.42
CA ASN A 715 8.45 43.81 -9.25
C ASN A 715 9.91 44.00 -8.79
N PRO A 716 10.55 45.12 -9.19
CA PRO A 716 11.85 45.53 -8.65
C PRO A 716 11.87 45.61 -7.12
N PRO A 717 13.05 45.42 -6.49
CA PRO A 717 13.18 45.54 -5.04
C PRO A 717 12.96 46.98 -4.58
N PHE A 718 12.47 47.13 -3.35
CA PHE A 718 12.41 48.42 -2.70
C PHE A 718 13.78 48.80 -2.15
N LEU A 719 14.13 50.08 -2.24
CA LEU A 719 15.32 50.63 -1.59
C LEU A 719 14.95 51.32 -0.27
N GLY A 720 15.83 51.15 0.71
CA GLY A 720 15.77 51.82 2.01
C GLY A 720 16.92 51.37 2.91
N ALA A 721 17.44 52.28 3.74
CA ALA A 721 18.60 52.00 4.60
C ALA A 721 18.23 51.09 5.80
N PRO A 722 19.04 50.07 6.18
CA PRO A 722 18.71 49.11 7.26
C PRO A 722 18.59 49.76 8.64
N SER A 723 19.21 50.92 8.82
CA SER A 723 19.15 51.72 10.03
C SER A 723 17.73 52.20 10.32
N GLN A 724 16.89 52.40 9.29
CA GLN A 724 15.54 52.91 9.42
C GLN A 724 14.61 51.91 10.13
N LEU A 725 13.89 52.39 11.16
CA LEU A 725 12.96 51.56 11.94
C LEU A 725 11.87 50.90 11.07
N ARG A 726 11.39 51.61 10.02
CA ARG A 726 10.42 51.08 9.05
C ARG A 726 10.95 49.88 8.24
N VAL A 727 12.23 49.90 7.86
CA VAL A 727 12.89 48.80 7.11
C VAL A 727 12.98 47.55 7.99
N LYS A 728 13.39 47.71 9.26
CA LYS A 728 13.43 46.60 10.23
C LYS A 728 12.04 46.00 10.49
N LYS A 729 11.00 46.84 10.64
CA LYS A 729 9.60 46.39 10.77
C LYS A 729 9.12 45.64 9.51
N LEU A 730 9.48 46.11 8.31
CA LEU A 730 9.09 45.46 7.05
C LEU A 730 9.75 44.08 6.89
N LEU A 731 11.06 43.95 7.15
CA LEU A 731 11.75 42.65 7.13
C LEU A 731 11.11 41.65 8.09
N GLN A 732 10.86 42.04 9.35
CA GLN A 732 10.22 41.18 10.33
C GLN A 732 8.80 40.73 9.90
N GLN A 733 8.04 41.59 9.23
CA GLN A 733 6.71 41.26 8.70
C GLN A 733 6.80 40.38 7.43
N MET A 734 7.87 40.48 6.65
CA MET A 734 8.16 39.57 5.54
C MET A 734 8.55 38.17 6.03
N ASP A 735 9.37 38.08 7.09
CA ASP A 735 9.74 36.80 7.71
C ASP A 735 8.49 36.09 8.24
N ARG A 736 7.65 36.79 9.03
CA ARG A 736 6.36 36.28 9.49
C ARG A 736 5.46 35.81 8.33
N PHE A 737 5.39 36.57 7.23
CA PHE A 737 4.62 36.17 6.06
C PHE A 737 5.17 34.88 5.44
N ARG A 738 6.48 34.78 5.20
CA ARG A 738 7.12 33.59 4.61
C ARG A 738 7.00 32.35 5.50
N ASP A 739 7.13 32.54 6.80
CA ASP A 739 6.95 31.48 7.79
C ASP A 739 5.49 31.02 7.89
N THR A 740 4.50 31.88 7.65
CA THR A 740 3.07 31.53 7.74
C THR A 740 2.53 31.00 6.42
N PHE A 741 2.99 31.55 5.30
CA PHE A 741 2.54 31.28 3.93
C PHE A 741 3.74 30.93 3.03
N PRO A 742 4.37 29.76 3.21
CA PRO A 742 5.31 29.23 2.22
C PRO A 742 4.57 29.02 0.88
N LEU A 743 5.28 29.07 -0.25
CA LEU A 743 4.63 28.86 -1.56
C LEU A 743 4.20 27.39 -1.75
N GLY A 744 5.01 26.44 -1.32
CA GLY A 744 4.58 25.05 -1.09
C GLY A 744 5.25 24.38 0.10
N LEU A 745 4.91 23.11 0.31
CA LEU A 745 5.34 22.34 1.49
C LEU A 745 6.46 21.34 1.15
N CYS A 746 6.47 20.82 -0.08
CA CYS A 746 7.48 19.91 -0.64
C CYS A 746 7.21 19.71 -2.15
N PHE A 747 8.22 19.71 -3.04
CA PHE A 747 8.01 19.72 -4.51
C PHE A 747 7.60 18.38 -5.19
N ASN A 748 6.93 17.49 -4.45
CA ASN A 748 6.26 16.25 -4.86
C ASN A 748 6.94 15.26 -5.86
N GLN A 749 8.22 15.40 -6.20
CA GLN A 749 8.97 14.42 -7.00
C GLN A 749 10.41 14.21 -6.50
N ILE A 750 10.58 13.39 -5.45
CA ILE A 750 11.88 12.75 -5.16
C ILE A 750 12.13 11.67 -6.23
N LYS A 751 12.44 12.09 -7.46
CA LYS A 751 12.68 11.20 -8.59
C LYS A 751 14.08 10.58 -8.51
N PRO A 752 14.25 9.26 -8.29
CA PRO A 752 15.45 8.58 -8.78
C PRO A 752 15.49 8.79 -10.30
N LEU A 753 16.54 9.45 -10.79
CA LEU A 753 16.49 10.14 -12.08
C LEU A 753 16.30 9.22 -13.29
N ASN A 754 15.62 9.77 -14.29
CA ASN A 754 15.45 9.19 -15.61
C ASN A 754 16.81 8.83 -16.23
N PRO A 755 16.95 7.73 -17.00
CA PRO A 755 18.19 7.32 -17.69
C PRO A 755 18.76 8.29 -18.76
N GLY A 756 18.38 9.57 -18.76
CA GLY A 756 18.83 10.60 -19.70
C GLY A 756 19.08 11.97 -19.08
N ALA A 757 19.04 12.11 -17.75
CA ALA A 757 19.36 13.36 -17.05
C ALA A 757 20.65 13.19 -16.21
N ILE A 758 21.67 14.01 -16.49
CA ILE A 758 22.97 13.97 -15.83
C ILE A 758 22.90 14.80 -14.53
N THR A 759 22.95 14.15 -13.37
CA THR A 759 23.05 14.82 -12.06
C THR A 759 24.05 14.11 -11.14
N ALA A 760 24.49 14.82 -10.09
CA ALA A 760 25.40 14.31 -9.07
C ALA A 760 24.74 14.11 -7.69
N ARG A 761 23.43 14.35 -7.54
CA ARG A 761 22.66 14.13 -6.29
C ARG A 761 21.43 13.28 -6.57
N VAL A 762 21.25 12.20 -5.81
CA VAL A 762 20.19 11.20 -6.06
C VAL A 762 18.91 11.55 -5.28
N TYR A 763 19.07 12.04 -4.06
CA TYR A 763 17.98 12.40 -3.16
C TYR A 763 18.26 13.75 -2.50
N HIS A 764 17.23 14.60 -2.39
CA HIS A 764 17.31 15.86 -1.68
C HIS A 764 16.07 16.07 -0.83
N ARG A 765 16.27 16.61 0.38
CA ARG A 765 15.23 16.84 1.38
C ARG A 765 14.92 18.32 1.46
N GLU A 766 13.74 18.69 1.00
CA GLU A 766 13.25 20.08 0.90
C GLU A 766 11.92 20.28 1.67
N ASP A 767 11.60 19.34 2.56
CA ASP A 767 10.37 19.27 3.36
C ASP A 767 10.37 20.16 4.61
N GLY A 768 11.34 21.06 4.75
CA GLY A 768 11.49 21.96 5.91
C GLY A 768 10.22 22.77 6.26
N PRO A 769 9.47 23.32 5.28
CA PRO A 769 8.17 23.95 5.55
C PRO A 769 7.16 22.95 6.11
N LEU A 770 6.99 21.78 5.48
CA LEU A 770 6.10 20.72 5.96
C LEU A 770 6.42 20.30 7.41
N TYR A 771 7.67 19.94 7.65
CA TYR A 771 8.19 19.44 8.92
C TYR A 771 7.92 20.41 10.08
N ARG A 772 8.07 21.71 9.84
CA ARG A 772 7.87 22.76 10.84
C ARG A 772 6.40 23.15 11.04
N LEU A 773 5.58 23.11 9.99
CA LEU A 773 4.25 23.71 9.98
C LEU A 773 3.10 22.72 10.18
N MET A 774 3.25 21.48 9.71
CA MET A 774 2.18 20.49 9.65
C MET A 774 2.42 19.30 10.59
N LEU A 775 3.66 18.81 10.69
CA LEU A 775 3.92 17.52 11.33
C LEU A 775 3.93 17.60 12.87
N THR A 776 3.29 16.62 13.49
CA THR A 776 3.46 16.23 14.89
C THR A 776 4.87 15.68 15.15
N ASP A 777 5.28 15.59 16.42
CA ASP A 777 6.61 15.05 16.76
C ASP A 777 6.76 13.55 16.41
N GLU A 778 5.67 12.79 16.35
CA GLU A 778 5.66 11.39 15.89
C GLU A 778 5.88 11.31 14.36
N GLU A 779 5.14 12.12 13.59
CA GLU A 779 5.28 12.18 12.12
C GLU A 779 6.67 12.71 11.71
N ARG A 780 7.24 13.64 12.49
CA ARG A 780 8.63 14.10 12.34
C ARG A 780 9.64 12.97 12.52
N GLN A 781 9.54 12.22 13.62
CA GLN A 781 10.40 11.07 13.88
C GLN A 781 10.27 10.00 12.79
N ARG A 782 9.04 9.74 12.32
CA ARG A 782 8.77 8.82 11.22
C ARG A 782 9.40 9.27 9.90
N LEU A 783 9.27 10.55 9.55
CA LEU A 783 9.83 11.15 8.34
C LEU A 783 11.37 11.17 8.39
N ASP A 784 11.96 11.57 9.51
CA ASP A 784 13.41 11.53 9.74
C ASP A 784 13.97 10.11 9.63
N ARG A 785 13.28 9.13 10.24
CA ARG A 785 13.61 7.71 10.11
C ARG A 785 13.56 7.24 8.65
N ALA A 786 12.47 7.53 7.95
CA ALA A 786 12.29 7.11 6.57
C ALA A 786 13.36 7.71 5.63
N TRP A 787 13.73 8.98 5.83
CA TRP A 787 14.84 9.64 5.15
C TRP A 787 16.20 8.99 5.48
N ARG A 788 16.51 8.81 6.77
CA ARG A 788 17.78 8.20 7.21
C ARG A 788 17.95 6.80 6.61
N GLU A 789 16.89 6.00 6.62
CA GLU A 789 16.91 4.68 5.99
C GLU A 789 16.99 4.75 4.45
N LEU A 790 16.31 5.69 3.79
CA LEU A 790 16.41 5.87 2.34
C LEU A 790 17.85 6.17 1.91
N HIS A 791 18.52 7.10 2.60
CA HIS A 791 19.93 7.42 2.37
C HIS A 791 20.84 6.21 2.67
N PHE A 792 20.62 5.53 3.80
CA PHE A 792 21.43 4.38 4.22
C PHE A 792 21.34 3.19 3.25
N ILE A 793 20.13 2.79 2.88
CA ILE A 793 19.87 1.71 1.90
C ILE A 793 20.35 2.16 0.52
N GLY A 794 20.11 3.42 0.15
CA GLY A 794 20.51 4.00 -1.14
C GLY A 794 22.03 4.10 -1.34
N ARG A 795 22.80 4.26 -0.25
CA ARG A 795 24.25 4.58 -0.26
C ARG A 795 24.56 5.76 -1.19
N ASP A 796 23.68 6.76 -1.19
CA ASP A 796 23.76 7.89 -2.11
C ASP A 796 25.03 8.70 -1.90
N ALA A 797 25.42 9.05 -0.67
CA ALA A 797 26.67 9.80 -0.40
C ALA A 797 27.92 9.20 -1.08
N ILE A 798 28.01 7.87 -1.19
CA ILE A 798 29.09 7.18 -1.93
C ILE A 798 28.88 7.31 -3.45
N ARG A 799 27.68 6.98 -3.95
CA ARG A 799 27.33 7.04 -5.38
C ARG A 799 27.46 8.44 -5.97
N GLU A 800 27.12 9.47 -5.19
CA GLU A 800 27.26 10.88 -5.55
C GLU A 800 28.73 11.25 -5.74
N TYR A 801 29.62 10.76 -4.89
CA TYR A 801 31.06 10.95 -5.03
C TYR A 801 31.65 10.16 -6.21
N GLU A 802 31.28 8.88 -6.38
CA GLU A 802 31.71 8.03 -7.49
C GLU A 802 31.23 8.54 -8.86
N GLY A 803 30.00 9.06 -8.93
CA GLY A 803 29.40 9.62 -10.15
C GLY A 803 29.90 11.02 -10.50
N PHE A 804 30.51 11.74 -9.56
CA PHE A 804 30.86 13.16 -9.73
C PHE A 804 31.88 13.41 -10.87
N ASP A 805 32.87 12.54 -11.03
CA ASP A 805 33.86 12.69 -12.11
C ASP A 805 33.23 12.49 -13.50
N SER A 806 32.25 11.58 -13.62
CA SER A 806 31.46 11.44 -14.85
C SER A 806 30.60 12.68 -15.11
N PHE A 807 29.97 13.23 -14.06
CA PHE A 807 29.19 14.48 -14.13
C PHE A 807 30.05 15.66 -14.62
N ILE A 808 31.22 15.88 -14.03
CA ILE A 808 32.18 16.92 -14.44
C ILE A 808 32.63 16.70 -15.90
N GLY A 809 32.87 15.44 -16.30
CA GLY A 809 33.17 15.08 -17.69
C GLY A 809 32.13 15.62 -18.68
N PHE A 810 30.84 15.53 -18.35
CA PHE A 810 29.77 16.11 -19.19
C PHE A 810 29.73 17.64 -19.16
N THR A 811 29.91 18.30 -18.01
CA THR A 811 29.84 19.79 -17.94
C THR A 811 30.92 20.46 -18.78
N THR A 812 32.10 19.84 -18.92
CA THR A 812 33.19 20.37 -19.76
C THR A 812 32.82 20.52 -21.25
N GLN A 813 31.84 19.75 -21.73
CA GLN A 813 31.36 19.81 -23.12
C GLN A 813 30.37 20.95 -23.37
N VAL A 814 29.84 21.56 -22.30
CA VAL A 814 28.81 22.61 -22.35
C VAL A 814 29.40 23.97 -22.00
N SER A 815 30.12 24.09 -20.88
CA SER A 815 30.72 25.35 -20.44
C SER A 815 31.89 25.15 -19.45
N LEU A 816 33.06 25.65 -19.84
CA LEU A 816 34.24 25.73 -18.95
C LEU A 816 34.02 26.65 -17.75
N GLY A 817 33.11 27.63 -17.85
CA GLY A 817 32.76 28.53 -16.75
C GLY A 817 31.92 27.83 -15.68
N GLU A 818 30.93 27.04 -16.10
CA GLU A 818 30.05 26.29 -15.20
C GLU A 818 30.80 25.12 -14.52
N THR A 819 31.69 24.44 -15.26
CA THR A 819 32.53 23.37 -14.69
C THR A 819 33.33 23.85 -13.46
N ARG A 820 33.88 25.08 -13.49
CA ARG A 820 34.61 25.66 -12.34
C ARG A 820 33.71 25.91 -11.13
N HIS A 821 32.44 26.20 -11.34
CA HIS A 821 31.47 26.35 -10.25
C HIS A 821 31.17 24.99 -9.58
N PHE A 822 31.17 23.89 -10.33
CA PHE A 822 30.91 22.57 -9.74
C PHE A 822 32.12 21.96 -9.01
N GLU A 823 33.35 22.21 -9.47
CA GLU A 823 34.56 21.66 -8.82
C GLU A 823 34.70 21.99 -7.32
N GLN A 824 34.12 23.09 -6.84
CA GLN A 824 34.12 23.42 -5.40
C GLN A 824 33.45 22.34 -4.53
N PHE A 825 32.52 21.57 -5.09
CA PHE A 825 31.78 20.52 -4.36
C PHE A 825 32.59 19.22 -4.21
N ARG A 826 33.66 18.99 -5.00
CA ARG A 826 34.45 17.75 -4.98
C ARG A 826 34.91 17.35 -3.57
N LYS A 827 35.42 18.30 -2.80
CA LYS A 827 35.88 18.07 -1.41
C LYS A 827 34.70 17.74 -0.47
N PRO A 828 33.64 18.58 -0.36
CA PRO A 828 32.44 18.22 0.40
C PRO A 828 31.80 16.88 0.04
N LEU A 829 31.75 16.51 -1.25
CA LEU A 829 31.23 15.20 -1.67
C LEU A 829 32.06 14.06 -1.09
N ARG A 830 33.40 14.15 -1.17
CA ARG A 830 34.31 13.15 -0.59
C ARG A 830 34.16 13.06 0.92
N GLU A 831 34.12 14.20 1.62
CA GLU A 831 34.02 14.23 3.09
C GLU A 831 32.69 13.62 3.58
N ARG A 832 31.58 13.82 2.85
CA ARG A 832 30.31 13.11 3.11
C ARG A 832 30.40 11.61 2.84
N ALA A 833 31.02 11.19 1.73
CA ALA A 833 31.22 9.77 1.42
C ALA A 833 32.07 9.06 2.50
N GLU A 834 33.16 9.70 2.94
CA GLU A 834 34.01 9.22 4.03
C GLU A 834 33.26 9.18 5.38
N ALA A 835 32.40 10.16 5.67
CA ALA A 835 31.56 10.16 6.87
C ALA A 835 30.54 9.02 6.86
N PHE A 836 29.87 8.79 5.72
CA PHE A 836 28.91 7.72 5.55
C PHE A 836 29.58 6.32 5.60
N GLN A 837 30.81 6.17 5.07
CA GLN A 837 31.61 4.95 5.27
C GLN A 837 31.93 4.68 6.74
N ARG A 838 32.16 5.72 7.55
CA ARG A 838 32.30 5.58 9.02
C ARG A 838 30.99 5.19 9.69
N GLU A 839 29.85 5.75 9.28
CA GLU A 839 28.52 5.36 9.79
C GLU A 839 28.24 3.88 9.49
N LEU A 840 28.46 3.41 8.25
CA LEU A 840 28.29 2.00 7.88
C LEU A 840 29.08 1.03 8.79
N ILE A 841 30.30 1.42 9.21
CA ILE A 841 31.13 0.63 10.13
C ILE A 841 30.59 0.71 11.57
N GLN A 842 30.11 1.88 12.00
CA GLN A 842 29.52 2.08 13.33
C GLN A 842 28.19 1.31 13.52
N CYS A 843 27.47 1.04 12.43
CA CYS A 843 26.24 0.23 12.43
C CYS A 843 26.49 -1.29 12.46
N GLU A 844 27.69 -1.79 12.14
CA GLU A 844 27.93 -3.26 12.12
C GLU A 844 27.51 -3.98 13.43
N PRO A 845 27.75 -3.43 14.65
CA PRO A 845 27.33 -4.07 15.90
C PRO A 845 25.80 -4.14 16.11
N SER A 846 25.02 -3.16 15.62
CA SER A 846 23.55 -3.18 15.74
C SER A 846 22.96 -4.30 14.87
N HIS A 847 23.52 -4.51 13.68
CA HIS A 847 23.15 -5.62 12.80
C HIS A 847 23.45 -6.98 13.46
N LEU A 848 24.60 -7.14 14.14
CA LEU A 848 24.91 -8.37 14.88
C LEU A 848 23.99 -8.59 16.08
N ALA A 849 23.61 -7.52 16.79
CA ALA A 849 22.61 -7.59 17.85
C ALA A 849 21.24 -8.06 17.32
N ALA A 850 20.81 -7.54 16.17
CA ALA A 850 19.57 -7.96 15.50
C ALA A 850 19.60 -9.45 15.08
N ILE A 851 20.73 -9.97 14.58
CA ILE A 851 20.88 -11.41 14.30
C ILE A 851 20.74 -12.24 15.59
N VAL A 852 21.29 -11.75 16.71
CA VAL A 852 21.23 -12.44 18.01
C VAL A 852 19.82 -12.41 18.60
N GLU A 853 19.07 -11.32 18.44
CA GLU A 853 17.66 -11.24 18.82
C GLU A 853 16.79 -12.17 17.95
N LEU A 854 17.00 -12.16 16.63
CA LEU A 854 16.33 -13.06 15.71
C LEU A 854 16.61 -14.52 16.06
N ALA A 855 17.85 -14.88 16.39
CA ALA A 855 18.22 -16.22 16.84
C ALA A 855 17.56 -16.60 18.18
N ASN A 856 17.37 -15.64 19.10
CA ASN A 856 16.66 -15.85 20.36
C ASN A 856 15.18 -16.23 20.13
N LYS A 857 14.50 -15.56 19.18
CA LYS A 857 13.13 -15.90 18.77
C LYS A 857 13.10 -17.22 17.99
N ALA A 858 13.95 -17.36 16.97
CA ALA A 858 14.00 -18.49 16.05
C ALA A 858 14.34 -19.83 16.72
N TRP A 859 15.13 -19.82 17.79
CA TRP A 859 15.47 -21.03 18.55
C TRP A 859 14.54 -21.29 19.74
N ARG A 860 13.52 -20.44 19.94
CA ARG A 860 12.44 -20.58 20.94
C ARG A 860 12.89 -20.70 22.41
N GLN A 861 14.15 -20.37 22.69
CA GLN A 861 14.76 -20.43 24.02
C GLN A 861 15.77 -19.28 24.19
N PRO A 862 15.99 -18.78 25.42
CA PRO A 862 16.98 -17.75 25.70
C PRO A 862 18.38 -18.12 25.20
N ILE A 863 18.95 -17.29 24.34
CA ILE A 863 20.25 -17.58 23.72
C ILE A 863 21.39 -17.59 24.75
N THR A 864 22.04 -18.74 24.92
CA THR A 864 23.14 -18.88 25.88
C THR A 864 24.35 -18.01 25.50
N ARG A 865 25.17 -17.66 26.50
CA ARG A 865 26.44 -16.92 26.28
C ARG A 865 27.35 -17.61 25.25
N LEU A 866 27.38 -18.95 25.25
CA LEU A 866 28.17 -19.74 24.29
C LEU A 866 27.60 -19.67 22.87
N GLN A 867 26.28 -19.79 22.71
CA GLN A 867 25.63 -19.66 21.40
C GLN A 867 25.81 -18.25 20.81
N ARG A 868 25.59 -17.21 21.62
CA ARG A 868 25.86 -15.81 21.23
C ARG A 868 27.30 -15.65 20.75
N ARG A 869 28.29 -16.09 21.55
CA ARG A 869 29.71 -16.01 21.19
C ARG A 869 30.02 -16.75 19.88
N ARG A 870 29.46 -17.93 19.66
CA ARG A 870 29.62 -18.71 18.42
C ARG A 870 29.03 -18.05 17.17
N LEU A 871 28.02 -17.19 17.31
CA LEU A 871 27.52 -16.38 16.18
C LEU A 871 28.50 -15.24 15.85
N HIS A 872 29.02 -14.53 16.87
CA HIS A 872 30.05 -13.51 16.68
C HIS A 872 31.35 -14.10 16.10
N GLU A 873 31.90 -15.18 16.68
CA GLU A 873 33.09 -15.89 16.20
C GLU A 873 32.95 -16.32 14.72
N PHE A 874 31.75 -16.76 14.31
CA PHE A 874 31.47 -17.14 12.92
C PHE A 874 31.44 -15.92 11.98
N TYR A 875 30.80 -14.83 12.38
CA TYR A 875 30.80 -13.58 11.64
C TYR A 875 32.23 -13.01 11.49
N GLU A 876 32.99 -12.96 12.58
CA GLU A 876 34.38 -12.47 12.61
C GLU A 876 35.28 -13.30 11.68
N ALA A 877 35.13 -14.63 11.67
CA ALA A 877 35.85 -15.50 10.75
C ALA A 877 35.52 -15.22 9.27
N LEU A 878 34.26 -14.88 8.94
CA LEU A 878 33.88 -14.47 7.58
C LEU A 878 34.51 -13.13 7.18
N ARG A 879 34.55 -12.15 8.09
CA ARG A 879 35.22 -10.85 7.84
C ARG A 879 36.73 -11.01 7.69
N ALA A 880 37.37 -11.84 8.51
CA ALA A 880 38.78 -12.20 8.38
C ALA A 880 39.10 -12.93 7.05
N ALA A 881 38.15 -13.71 6.52
CA ALA A 881 38.23 -14.32 5.20
C ALA A 881 37.89 -13.36 4.03
N GLY A 882 37.82 -12.04 4.28
CA GLY A 882 37.61 -11.01 3.25
C GLY A 882 36.17 -10.87 2.75
N ARG A 883 35.17 -11.45 3.41
CA ARG A 883 33.76 -11.22 3.06
C ARG A 883 33.32 -9.82 3.48
N SER A 884 32.41 -9.22 2.70
CA SER A 884 31.81 -7.93 3.06
C SER A 884 30.97 -8.06 4.33
N HIS A 885 30.63 -6.94 4.97
CA HIS A 885 29.75 -6.94 6.12
C HIS A 885 28.37 -7.55 5.79
N GLU A 886 27.81 -7.15 4.64
CA GLU A 886 26.52 -7.59 4.13
C GLU A 886 26.50 -9.11 3.85
N ASP A 887 27.56 -9.66 3.26
CA ASP A 887 27.71 -11.12 3.08
C ASP A 887 27.90 -11.84 4.43
N GLY A 888 28.65 -11.24 5.36
CA GLY A 888 28.88 -11.76 6.70
C GLY A 888 27.60 -11.91 7.50
N VAL A 889 26.73 -10.89 7.48
CA VAL A 889 25.39 -10.93 8.08
C VAL A 889 24.55 -12.02 7.42
N ARG A 890 24.46 -12.05 6.08
CA ARG A 890 23.63 -13.02 5.34
C ARG A 890 24.02 -14.47 5.59
N LEU A 891 25.31 -14.78 5.60
CA LEU A 891 25.81 -16.12 5.92
C LEU A 891 25.58 -16.49 7.39
N THR A 892 25.64 -15.52 8.30
CA THR A 892 25.34 -15.74 9.73
C THR A 892 23.84 -15.99 9.95
N LEU A 893 22.95 -15.29 9.23
CA LEU A 893 21.52 -15.59 9.19
C LEU A 893 21.24 -16.98 8.62
N THR A 894 21.88 -17.34 7.52
CA THR A 894 21.77 -18.70 6.93
C THR A 894 22.15 -19.76 7.97
N ARG A 895 23.16 -19.51 8.82
CA ARG A 895 23.55 -20.38 9.94
C ARG A 895 22.49 -20.42 11.07
N VAL A 896 21.76 -19.35 11.33
CA VAL A 896 20.65 -19.33 12.30
C VAL A 896 19.51 -20.24 11.83
N PHE A 897 19.10 -20.12 10.56
CA PHE A 897 18.02 -20.91 9.95
C PHE A 897 18.42 -22.36 9.61
N LEU A 898 19.73 -22.69 9.53
CA LEU A 898 20.21 -24.07 9.45
C LEU A 898 20.54 -24.71 10.80
N SER A 899 20.36 -23.97 11.90
CA SER A 899 20.59 -24.50 13.24
C SER A 899 19.62 -25.66 13.54
N PRO A 900 20.08 -26.78 14.12
CA PRO A 900 19.18 -27.79 14.66
C PRO A 900 18.25 -27.28 15.76
N ALA A 901 18.51 -26.11 16.36
CA ALA A 901 17.59 -25.45 17.29
C ALA A 901 16.46 -24.67 16.57
N PHE A 902 16.64 -24.34 15.28
CA PHE A 902 15.59 -23.78 14.43
C PHE A 902 14.79 -24.89 13.71
N LEU A 903 15.48 -25.84 13.08
CA LEU A 903 14.82 -26.89 12.28
C LEU A 903 14.07 -27.92 13.12
N TYR A 904 14.42 -28.09 14.39
CA TYR A 904 13.80 -29.07 15.30
C TYR A 904 13.27 -28.43 16.57
N ARG A 905 12.17 -28.99 17.07
CA ARG A 905 11.62 -28.70 18.40
C ARG A 905 12.28 -29.65 19.39
N LYS A 906 13.31 -29.17 20.07
CA LYS A 906 14.11 -29.98 21.01
C LYS A 906 13.60 -29.84 22.43
N GLU A 907 13.58 -30.94 23.16
CA GLU A 907 13.22 -30.99 24.59
C GLU A 907 14.42 -31.48 25.39
N ALA A 908 15.10 -30.56 26.07
CA ALA A 908 16.31 -30.78 26.83
C ALA A 908 16.04 -31.42 28.21
N ALA A 909 17.09 -31.97 28.83
CA ALA A 909 17.00 -32.45 30.19
C ALA A 909 17.17 -31.31 31.20
N VAL A 910 16.19 -31.16 32.09
CA VAL A 910 16.33 -30.32 33.28
C VAL A 910 17.09 -31.13 34.33
N ASN A 911 18.25 -30.67 34.78
CA ASN A 911 18.95 -31.35 35.87
C ASN A 911 18.44 -30.81 37.21
N PHE A 912 17.45 -31.49 37.79
CA PHE A 912 17.20 -31.37 39.23
C PHE A 912 18.33 -32.10 40.00
N GLY A 913 18.75 -31.54 41.14
CA GLY A 913 19.99 -31.93 41.82
C GLY A 913 20.05 -33.39 42.28
N GLU A 914 21.27 -33.88 42.53
CA GLU A 914 21.69 -35.30 42.65
C GLU A 914 21.00 -36.15 43.75
N ASN A 915 20.02 -35.63 44.49
CA ASN A 915 19.44 -36.24 45.69
C ASN A 915 17.96 -36.68 45.55
N GLN A 916 17.46 -36.91 44.33
CA GLN A 916 16.17 -37.59 44.11
C GLN A 916 16.38 -38.88 43.29
N PRO A 917 15.74 -40.01 43.65
CA PRO A 917 15.73 -41.19 42.80
C PRO A 917 15.07 -40.85 41.46
N PRO A 918 15.57 -41.38 40.33
CA PRO A 918 15.06 -41.01 39.01
C PRO A 918 13.59 -41.41 38.88
N ALA A 919 12.72 -40.43 38.68
CA ALA A 919 11.39 -40.67 38.17
C ALA A 919 11.49 -41.01 36.67
N ASN A 920 10.71 -41.98 36.20
CA ASN A 920 10.67 -42.38 34.79
C ASN A 920 10.19 -41.26 33.84
N SER A 921 9.67 -40.16 34.39
CA SER A 921 9.28 -38.96 33.64
C SER A 921 9.73 -37.69 34.34
N GLN A 922 9.93 -36.64 33.54
CA GLN A 922 10.47 -35.35 33.93
C GLN A 922 9.63 -34.22 33.36
N LEU A 923 9.39 -33.18 34.17
CA LEU A 923 8.71 -31.95 33.77
C LEU A 923 9.55 -31.19 32.73
N ILE A 924 8.92 -30.66 31.68
CA ILE A 924 9.58 -29.82 30.66
C ILE A 924 9.78 -28.38 31.17
N SER A 925 10.66 -27.60 30.55
CA SER A 925 10.85 -26.17 30.87
C SER A 925 9.73 -25.27 30.35
N ASP A 926 9.60 -24.05 30.88
CA ASP A 926 8.57 -23.08 30.46
C ASP A 926 8.63 -22.76 28.97
N HIS A 927 9.82 -22.65 28.38
CA HIS A 927 9.98 -22.42 26.94
C HIS A 927 9.58 -23.64 26.08
N GLU A 928 9.74 -24.85 26.62
CA GLU A 928 9.27 -26.07 25.96
C GLU A 928 7.75 -26.20 26.06
N LEU A 929 7.14 -25.82 27.19
CA LEU A 929 5.68 -25.74 27.32
C LEU A 929 5.09 -24.65 26.42
N ALA A 930 5.70 -23.47 26.36
CA ALA A 930 5.34 -22.40 25.42
C ALA A 930 5.43 -22.87 23.96
N THR A 931 6.48 -23.61 23.60
CA THR A 931 6.64 -24.22 22.28
C THR A 931 5.58 -25.29 22.00
N ARG A 932 5.27 -26.16 22.97
CA ARG A 932 4.20 -27.16 22.81
C ARG A 932 2.85 -26.48 22.61
N LEU A 933 2.53 -25.43 23.38
CA LEU A 933 1.30 -24.62 23.22
C LEU A 933 1.22 -23.93 21.85
N SER A 934 2.27 -23.23 21.43
CA SER A 934 2.24 -22.42 20.20
C SER A 934 2.11 -23.28 18.94
N TYR A 935 2.84 -24.39 18.86
CA TYR A 935 2.72 -25.30 17.71
C TYR A 935 1.50 -26.23 17.79
N PHE A 936 0.88 -26.39 18.96
CA PHE A 936 -0.42 -27.07 19.06
C PHE A 936 -1.54 -26.15 18.54
N LEU A 937 -1.64 -24.92 19.04
CA LEU A 937 -2.79 -24.04 18.78
C LEU A 937 -2.63 -23.17 17.52
N TRP A 938 -1.41 -22.81 17.13
CA TRP A 938 -1.14 -21.88 16.02
C TRP A 938 -0.17 -22.43 14.96
N SER A 939 0.37 -23.65 15.13
CA SER A 939 1.36 -24.25 14.22
C SER A 939 2.56 -23.33 13.92
N THR A 940 2.95 -22.49 14.88
CA THR A 940 4.00 -21.48 14.74
C THR A 940 4.62 -21.12 16.10
N LEU A 941 5.44 -20.07 16.15
CA LEU A 941 6.13 -19.57 17.33
C LEU A 941 5.20 -19.06 18.43
N ALA A 942 5.70 -19.11 19.67
CA ALA A 942 5.11 -18.36 20.78
C ALA A 942 5.25 -16.86 20.52
N ASP A 943 4.18 -16.11 20.74
CA ASP A 943 4.21 -14.65 20.67
C ASP A 943 4.85 -14.03 21.92
N ASP A 944 5.02 -12.71 21.90
CA ASP A 944 5.75 -12.02 22.96
C ASP A 944 5.09 -12.20 24.34
N ALA A 945 3.75 -12.22 24.44
CA ALA A 945 3.06 -12.46 25.71
C ALA A 945 3.31 -13.87 26.28
N LEU A 946 3.25 -14.93 25.45
CA LEU A 946 3.54 -16.29 25.90
C LEU A 946 5.05 -16.49 26.18
N ARG A 947 5.90 -15.82 25.40
CA ARG A 947 7.37 -15.86 25.56
C ARG A 947 7.82 -15.14 26.83
N GLU A 948 7.25 -13.98 27.16
CA GLU A 948 7.49 -13.26 28.42
C GLU A 948 7.01 -14.04 29.64
N ALA A 949 5.87 -14.74 29.56
CA ALA A 949 5.41 -15.65 30.61
C ALA A 949 6.39 -16.81 30.83
N ALA A 950 7.01 -17.32 29.75
CA ALA A 950 8.04 -18.35 29.82
C ALA A 950 9.39 -17.82 30.36
N ASP A 951 9.86 -16.66 29.88
CA ASP A 951 11.06 -15.98 30.37
C ASP A 951 10.94 -15.65 31.88
N ALA A 952 9.73 -15.41 32.37
CA ALA A 952 9.41 -15.18 33.78
C ALA A 952 9.21 -16.46 34.62
N GLY A 953 9.27 -17.66 34.03
CA GLY A 953 9.10 -18.94 34.72
C GLY A 953 7.70 -19.16 35.31
N LYS A 954 6.65 -18.69 34.63
CA LYS A 954 5.26 -18.69 35.14
C LYS A 954 4.36 -19.79 34.58
N LEU A 955 4.82 -20.65 33.67
CA LEU A 955 3.97 -21.61 32.97
C LEU A 955 4.03 -23.00 33.62
N VAL A 956 5.21 -23.41 34.07
CA VAL A 956 5.46 -24.81 34.46
C VAL A 956 5.33 -25.06 35.96
N ASP A 957 5.93 -24.22 36.80
CA ASP A 957 6.03 -24.40 38.25
C ASP A 957 5.66 -23.12 39.03
N GLY A 958 5.23 -23.27 40.28
CA GLY A 958 4.71 -22.20 41.12
C GLY A 958 3.18 -22.22 41.32
N PRO A 959 2.65 -21.45 42.30
CA PRO A 959 1.27 -21.55 42.76
C PRO A 959 0.22 -21.21 41.69
N ASP A 960 0.52 -20.23 40.83
CA ASP A 960 -0.40 -19.75 39.79
C ASP A 960 -0.12 -20.33 38.40
N ALA A 961 0.89 -21.18 38.24
CA ALA A 961 1.41 -21.57 36.92
C ALA A 961 0.39 -22.29 36.03
N THR A 962 -0.53 -23.03 36.64
CA THR A 962 -1.64 -23.66 35.94
C THR A 962 -2.71 -22.64 35.51
N ASN A 963 -2.92 -21.57 36.27
CA ASN A 963 -3.85 -20.50 35.90
C ASN A 963 -3.28 -19.65 34.75
N GLU A 964 -2.00 -19.29 34.81
CA GLU A 964 -1.30 -18.57 33.72
C GLU A 964 -1.31 -19.39 32.42
N THR A 965 -0.95 -20.67 32.48
CA THR A 965 -0.99 -21.58 31.31
C THR A 965 -2.36 -21.60 30.64
N LEU A 966 -3.45 -21.59 31.43
CA LEU A 966 -4.81 -21.58 30.90
C LEU A 966 -5.27 -20.20 30.43
N ALA A 967 -4.81 -19.11 31.07
CA ALA A 967 -5.04 -17.76 30.56
C ALA A 967 -4.40 -17.57 29.18
N GLN A 968 -3.17 -18.06 29.00
CA GLN A 968 -2.50 -18.07 27.69
C GLN A 968 -3.25 -18.97 26.70
N MET A 969 -3.58 -20.22 27.05
CA MET A 969 -4.34 -21.13 26.18
C MET A 969 -5.68 -20.52 25.71
N ASN A 970 -6.47 -19.95 26.62
CA ASN A 970 -7.75 -19.32 26.28
C ASN A 970 -7.55 -18.11 25.34
N ARG A 971 -6.59 -17.23 25.64
CA ARG A 971 -6.21 -16.11 24.77
C ARG A 971 -5.82 -16.60 23.36
N MET A 972 -5.04 -17.66 23.28
CA MET A 972 -4.58 -18.24 22.02
C MET A 972 -5.73 -18.86 21.20
N CYS A 973 -6.72 -19.45 21.86
CA CYS A 973 -7.93 -19.96 21.22
C CYS A 973 -8.84 -18.85 20.66
N THR A 974 -8.73 -17.61 21.17
CA THR A 974 -9.47 -16.43 20.67
C THR A 974 -8.72 -15.61 19.61
N ASP A 975 -7.43 -15.88 19.39
CA ASP A 975 -6.58 -15.20 18.41
C ASP A 975 -6.85 -15.72 16.98
N ASP A 976 -6.74 -14.87 15.96
CA ASP A 976 -6.98 -15.26 14.55
C ASP A 976 -6.05 -16.37 14.06
N ARG A 977 -4.86 -16.52 14.66
CA ARG A 977 -3.92 -17.63 14.37
C ARG A 977 -4.47 -19.00 14.73
N VAL A 978 -5.56 -19.09 15.52
CA VAL A 978 -6.27 -20.36 15.78
C VAL A 978 -6.84 -21.00 14.50
N ARG A 979 -6.92 -20.24 13.40
CA ARG A 979 -7.14 -20.76 12.05
C ARG A 979 -6.20 -21.92 11.70
N GLN A 980 -4.97 -21.91 12.22
CA GLN A 980 -4.02 -22.99 12.00
C GLN A 980 -4.44 -24.29 12.72
N LEU A 981 -5.03 -24.25 13.91
CA LEU A 981 -5.65 -25.42 14.54
C LEU A 981 -6.88 -25.91 13.76
N ALA A 982 -7.72 -25.00 13.24
CA ALA A 982 -8.84 -25.38 12.38
C ALA A 982 -8.36 -26.13 11.11
N VAL A 983 -7.29 -25.66 10.47
CA VAL A 983 -6.76 -26.22 9.21
C VAL A 983 -5.88 -27.47 9.41
N GLU A 984 -4.86 -27.38 10.27
CA GLU A 984 -3.83 -28.42 10.42
C GLU A 984 -4.29 -29.59 11.31
N PHE A 985 -5.28 -29.39 12.19
CA PHE A 985 -5.94 -30.47 12.92
C PHE A 985 -7.28 -30.85 12.29
N ILE A 986 -8.30 -29.99 12.33
CA ILE A 986 -9.68 -30.44 12.01
C ILE A 986 -9.86 -30.68 10.50
N CYS A 987 -9.43 -29.75 9.63
CA CYS A 987 -9.50 -30.01 8.18
C CYS A 987 -8.62 -31.19 7.75
N GLN A 988 -7.48 -31.44 8.42
CA GLN A 988 -6.68 -32.63 8.16
C GLN A 988 -7.41 -33.92 8.57
N TRP A 989 -7.96 -33.97 9.79
CA TRP A 989 -8.75 -35.11 10.26
C TRP A 989 -9.93 -35.39 9.33
N MET A 990 -10.64 -34.35 8.88
CA MET A 990 -11.80 -34.46 7.98
C MET A 990 -11.42 -34.77 6.52
N GLY A 991 -10.12 -34.79 6.17
CA GLY A 991 -9.63 -35.08 4.82
C GLY A 991 -9.73 -33.91 3.81
N ILE A 992 -10.03 -32.69 4.27
CA ILE A 992 -10.25 -31.50 3.44
C ILE A 992 -9.13 -30.45 3.54
N ARG A 993 -8.00 -30.77 4.19
CA ARG A 993 -6.82 -29.90 4.23
C ARG A 993 -6.31 -29.67 2.80
N ARG A 994 -6.06 -28.40 2.44
CA ARG A 994 -5.64 -27.96 1.10
C ARG A 994 -6.70 -28.14 -0.02
N PHE A 995 -7.99 -28.17 0.31
CA PHE A 995 -9.06 -28.31 -0.69
C PHE A 995 -9.08 -27.17 -1.73
N ASP A 996 -8.55 -25.99 -1.40
CA ASP A 996 -8.26 -24.86 -2.32
C ASP A 996 -7.38 -25.24 -3.54
N THR A 997 -6.71 -26.39 -3.50
CA THR A 997 -5.89 -26.90 -4.61
C THR A 997 -6.44 -28.13 -5.31
N SER A 998 -7.64 -28.60 -4.95
CA SER A 998 -8.27 -29.80 -5.53
C SER A 998 -8.71 -29.59 -6.99
N ASP A 999 -8.25 -30.45 -7.90
CA ASP A 999 -8.68 -30.54 -9.31
C ASP A 999 -9.51 -31.82 -9.57
N THR A 1000 -9.92 -32.52 -8.51
CA THR A 1000 -10.54 -33.85 -8.55
C THR A 1000 -11.93 -33.93 -9.22
N LYS A 1001 -12.50 -32.81 -9.67
CA LYS A 1001 -13.83 -32.75 -10.29
C LYS A 1001 -13.76 -32.42 -11.76
N ASN A 1002 -14.60 -33.10 -12.54
CA ASN A 1002 -14.65 -32.91 -13.98
C ASN A 1002 -15.34 -31.59 -14.32
N GLU A 1003 -14.59 -30.59 -14.74
CA GLU A 1003 -15.09 -29.25 -15.09
C GLU A 1003 -16.09 -29.24 -16.26
N ARG A 1004 -16.26 -30.32 -17.04
CA ARG A 1004 -17.35 -30.43 -18.02
C ARG A 1004 -18.68 -30.85 -17.38
N ALA A 1005 -18.62 -31.64 -16.30
CA ALA A 1005 -19.79 -32.02 -15.52
C ALA A 1005 -20.16 -30.96 -14.48
N TYR A 1006 -19.17 -30.24 -13.95
CA TYR A 1006 -19.30 -29.19 -12.93
C TYR A 1006 -18.48 -27.94 -13.29
N PRO A 1007 -18.86 -27.15 -14.32
CA PRO A 1007 -18.11 -25.96 -14.74
C PRO A 1007 -17.92 -24.90 -13.65
N GLU A 1008 -18.81 -24.86 -12.66
CA GLU A 1008 -18.74 -23.96 -11.52
C GLU A 1008 -17.70 -24.34 -10.45
N PHE A 1009 -17.20 -25.58 -10.46
CA PHE A 1009 -16.38 -26.10 -9.35
C PHE A 1009 -15.09 -25.31 -9.16
N ALA A 1010 -14.36 -25.01 -10.23
CA ALA A 1010 -13.09 -24.29 -10.18
C ALA A 1010 -13.22 -22.88 -9.56
N ALA A 1011 -14.37 -22.22 -9.74
CA ALA A 1011 -14.66 -20.91 -9.16
C ALA A 1011 -15.18 -21.00 -7.71
N LEU A 1012 -15.90 -22.08 -7.36
CA LEU A 1012 -16.48 -22.27 -6.02
C LEU A 1012 -15.55 -22.96 -5.02
N ARG A 1013 -14.50 -23.65 -5.47
CA ARG A 1013 -13.65 -24.51 -4.63
C ARG A 1013 -13.09 -23.81 -3.39
N ASP A 1014 -12.60 -22.59 -3.56
CA ASP A 1014 -11.98 -21.81 -2.48
C ASP A 1014 -13.06 -21.36 -1.46
N ASP A 1015 -14.26 -21.01 -1.93
CA ASP A 1015 -15.42 -20.71 -1.08
C ASP A 1015 -15.93 -21.95 -0.33
N LEU A 1016 -16.00 -23.11 -0.99
CA LEU A 1016 -16.36 -24.38 -0.34
C LEU A 1016 -15.39 -24.74 0.78
N TYR A 1017 -14.10 -24.42 0.62
CA TYR A 1017 -13.10 -24.62 1.67
C TYR A 1017 -13.23 -23.60 2.79
N GLU A 1018 -13.43 -22.33 2.44
CA GLU A 1018 -13.50 -21.22 3.40
C GLU A 1018 -14.79 -21.26 4.25
N GLU A 1019 -15.90 -21.82 3.75
CA GLU A 1019 -17.07 -22.19 4.59
C GLU A 1019 -16.63 -23.06 5.77
N ALA A 1020 -15.92 -24.14 5.48
CA ALA A 1020 -15.48 -25.11 6.48
C ALA A 1020 -14.47 -24.48 7.45
N VAL A 1021 -13.47 -23.76 6.94
CA VAL A 1021 -12.46 -23.13 7.80
C VAL A 1021 -13.08 -22.05 8.70
N ARG A 1022 -13.99 -21.21 8.19
CA ARG A 1022 -14.68 -20.18 9.01
C ARG A 1022 -15.59 -20.79 10.06
N PHE A 1023 -16.33 -21.85 9.71
CA PHE A 1023 -17.13 -22.59 10.68
C PHE A 1023 -16.29 -23.12 11.84
N LEU A 1024 -15.12 -23.70 11.52
CA LEU A 1024 -14.21 -24.28 12.51
C LEU A 1024 -13.50 -23.22 13.36
N VAL A 1025 -13.11 -22.08 12.77
CA VAL A 1025 -12.56 -20.94 13.53
C VAL A 1025 -13.60 -20.37 14.49
N ASP A 1026 -14.82 -20.11 14.02
CA ASP A 1026 -15.94 -19.64 14.86
C ASP A 1026 -16.27 -20.64 15.97
N LEU A 1027 -16.27 -21.95 15.68
CA LEU A 1027 -16.46 -23.02 16.65
C LEU A 1027 -15.42 -22.97 17.78
N ILE A 1028 -14.15 -22.71 17.47
CA ILE A 1028 -13.08 -22.65 18.48
C ILE A 1028 -13.13 -21.31 19.24
N GLN A 1029 -13.18 -20.17 18.54
CA GLN A 1029 -13.11 -18.84 19.15
C GLN A 1029 -14.30 -18.53 20.08
N ARG A 1030 -15.50 -19.06 19.78
CA ARG A 1030 -16.69 -18.91 20.66
C ARG A 1030 -16.80 -19.98 21.75
N ASP A 1031 -15.83 -20.89 21.82
CA ASP A 1031 -15.89 -22.13 22.58
C ASP A 1031 -17.22 -22.90 22.39
N GLY A 1032 -17.47 -23.32 21.16
CA GLY A 1032 -18.67 -24.08 20.79
C GLY A 1032 -18.61 -25.55 21.22
N SER A 1033 -19.74 -26.25 21.06
CA SER A 1033 -19.80 -27.67 21.40
C SER A 1033 -19.21 -28.52 20.27
N VAL A 1034 -18.32 -29.45 20.57
CA VAL A 1034 -17.68 -30.36 19.59
C VAL A 1034 -18.72 -31.17 18.79
N LEU A 1035 -19.90 -31.40 19.38
CA LEU A 1035 -21.04 -32.05 18.71
C LEU A 1035 -21.56 -31.26 17.49
N GLU A 1036 -21.28 -29.96 17.41
CA GLU A 1036 -21.65 -29.12 16.27
C GLU A 1036 -20.93 -29.50 14.98
N LEU A 1037 -19.83 -30.27 15.06
CA LEU A 1037 -19.20 -30.91 13.90
C LEU A 1037 -20.13 -31.93 13.21
N ILE A 1038 -21.07 -32.54 13.95
CA ILE A 1038 -22.10 -33.43 13.38
C ILE A 1038 -23.29 -32.59 12.89
N ASP A 1039 -23.82 -31.72 13.77
CA ASP A 1039 -25.02 -30.93 13.49
C ASP A 1039 -24.96 -29.56 14.18
N SER A 1040 -25.12 -28.49 13.41
CA SER A 1040 -25.08 -27.12 13.91
C SER A 1040 -26.21 -26.31 13.29
N GLU A 1041 -26.75 -25.35 14.04
CA GLU A 1041 -27.84 -24.48 13.59
C GLU A 1041 -27.41 -23.45 12.52
N TYR A 1042 -26.12 -23.38 12.17
CA TYR A 1042 -25.58 -22.33 11.29
C TYR A 1042 -24.54 -22.83 10.29
N THR A 1043 -24.31 -22.02 9.26
CA THR A 1043 -23.13 -22.11 8.38
C THR A 1043 -22.62 -20.71 7.99
N PHE A 1044 -21.49 -20.65 7.28
CA PHE A 1044 -20.92 -19.44 6.69
C PHE A 1044 -21.08 -19.43 5.17
N VAL A 1045 -21.57 -18.32 4.61
CA VAL A 1045 -21.68 -18.14 3.15
C VAL A 1045 -21.28 -16.74 2.72
N ASN A 1046 -20.75 -16.62 1.51
CA ASN A 1046 -20.68 -15.38 0.74
C ASN A 1046 -21.79 -15.39 -0.34
N ALA A 1047 -21.78 -14.42 -1.25
CA ALA A 1047 -22.78 -14.30 -2.32
C ALA A 1047 -22.80 -15.49 -3.30
N GLU A 1048 -21.65 -15.97 -3.76
CA GLU A 1048 -21.57 -17.07 -4.73
C GLU A 1048 -21.93 -18.42 -4.09
N LEU A 1049 -21.52 -18.67 -2.84
CA LEU A 1049 -21.87 -19.88 -2.11
C LEU A 1049 -23.36 -19.91 -1.74
N ALA A 1050 -23.96 -18.76 -1.38
CA ALA A 1050 -25.40 -18.66 -1.16
C ALA A 1050 -26.19 -19.01 -2.43
N LYS A 1051 -25.75 -18.55 -3.61
CA LYS A 1051 -26.30 -18.89 -4.91
C LYS A 1051 -26.11 -20.37 -5.26
N HIS A 1052 -24.94 -20.95 -5.00
CA HIS A 1052 -24.66 -22.38 -5.19
C HIS A 1052 -25.57 -23.28 -4.32
N TYR A 1053 -25.85 -22.85 -3.09
CA TYR A 1053 -26.72 -23.56 -2.12
C TYR A 1053 -28.20 -23.20 -2.22
N HIS A 1054 -28.59 -22.30 -3.14
CA HIS A 1054 -29.97 -21.81 -3.30
C HIS A 1054 -30.57 -21.16 -2.04
N ILE A 1055 -29.73 -20.44 -1.30
CA ILE A 1055 -30.12 -19.63 -0.14
C ILE A 1055 -30.60 -18.25 -0.64
N ALA A 1056 -31.50 -17.60 0.10
CA ALA A 1056 -31.95 -16.24 -0.21
C ALA A 1056 -30.76 -15.25 -0.27
N ALA A 1057 -30.88 -14.21 -1.11
CA ALA A 1057 -29.78 -13.29 -1.41
C ALA A 1057 -29.22 -12.62 -0.14
N VAL A 1058 -27.91 -12.81 0.05
CA VAL A 1058 -27.13 -12.23 1.15
C VAL A 1058 -26.80 -10.77 0.79
N GLN A 1059 -27.00 -9.83 1.73
CA GLN A 1059 -26.80 -8.39 1.46
C GLN A 1059 -25.37 -7.93 1.82
N GLY A 1060 -24.71 -7.26 0.87
CA GLY A 1060 -23.39 -6.64 1.07
C GLY A 1060 -22.22 -7.56 0.72
N ASP A 1061 -21.04 -6.96 0.54
CA ASP A 1061 -19.83 -7.67 0.13
C ASP A 1061 -19.16 -8.33 1.36
N GLY A 1062 -19.16 -9.67 1.41
CA GLY A 1062 -18.42 -10.42 2.44
C GLY A 1062 -19.02 -11.77 2.83
N TRP A 1063 -18.43 -12.36 3.87
CA TRP A 1063 -18.86 -13.62 4.49
C TRP A 1063 -19.85 -13.36 5.63
N GLN A 1064 -20.92 -14.14 5.71
CA GLN A 1064 -21.95 -14.02 6.75
C GLN A 1064 -22.28 -15.36 7.39
N ARG A 1065 -22.52 -15.33 8.71
CA ARG A 1065 -22.99 -16.46 9.51
C ARG A 1065 -24.52 -16.52 9.45
N LEU A 1066 -25.08 -17.51 8.76
CA LEU A 1066 -26.53 -17.68 8.63
C LEU A 1066 -27.02 -18.83 9.52
N ARG A 1067 -28.12 -18.61 10.24
CA ARG A 1067 -28.79 -19.62 11.08
C ARG A 1067 -30.03 -20.20 10.39
N GLY A 1068 -30.39 -21.44 10.74
CA GLY A 1068 -31.64 -22.07 10.31
C GLY A 1068 -31.71 -22.40 8.82
N VAL A 1069 -30.55 -22.54 8.15
CA VAL A 1069 -30.49 -22.92 6.73
C VAL A 1069 -30.86 -24.40 6.60
N PRO A 1070 -31.97 -24.76 5.91
CA PRO A 1070 -32.43 -26.15 5.86
C PRO A 1070 -31.39 -27.09 5.23
N HIS A 1071 -31.17 -28.25 5.85
CA HIS A 1071 -30.23 -29.28 5.38
C HIS A 1071 -28.76 -28.84 5.30
N ARG A 1072 -28.37 -27.80 6.05
CA ARG A 1072 -26.97 -27.37 6.23
C ARG A 1072 -26.58 -27.43 7.71
N GLY A 1073 -25.34 -27.03 7.99
CA GLY A 1073 -24.75 -27.08 9.33
C GLY A 1073 -24.14 -28.44 9.68
N GLY A 1074 -23.01 -28.41 10.39
CA GLY A 1074 -22.15 -29.58 10.63
C GLY A 1074 -21.36 -30.02 9.40
N MET A 1075 -20.21 -30.66 9.63
CA MET A 1075 -19.26 -31.08 8.59
C MET A 1075 -19.89 -32.03 7.57
N LEU A 1076 -20.89 -32.83 7.99
CA LEU A 1076 -21.63 -33.77 7.14
C LEU A 1076 -22.32 -33.13 5.92
N THR A 1077 -22.61 -31.82 5.98
CA THR A 1077 -23.36 -31.10 4.94
C THR A 1077 -22.52 -30.08 4.16
N MET A 1078 -21.23 -29.95 4.47
CA MET A 1078 -20.34 -28.98 3.82
C MET A 1078 -19.91 -29.44 2.43
N GLY A 1079 -19.87 -28.50 1.47
CA GLY A 1079 -19.53 -28.80 0.08
C GLY A 1079 -18.13 -29.40 -0.08
N ALA A 1080 -17.12 -28.89 0.63
CA ALA A 1080 -15.76 -29.44 0.57
C ALA A 1080 -15.69 -30.91 1.03
N VAL A 1081 -16.40 -31.29 2.10
CA VAL A 1081 -16.46 -32.68 2.59
C VAL A 1081 -17.21 -33.56 1.58
N LEU A 1082 -18.41 -33.15 1.18
CA LEU A 1082 -19.26 -33.89 0.23
C LEU A 1082 -18.62 -34.07 -1.15
N ALA A 1083 -17.79 -33.12 -1.57
CA ALA A 1083 -17.02 -33.19 -2.80
C ALA A 1083 -15.78 -34.09 -2.65
N THR A 1084 -15.03 -33.99 -1.56
CA THR A 1084 -13.88 -34.87 -1.30
C THR A 1084 -14.31 -36.33 -1.28
N GLN A 1085 -15.46 -36.64 -0.65
CA GLN A 1085 -16.04 -37.98 -0.59
C GLN A 1085 -16.95 -38.28 -1.81
N ALA A 1086 -16.49 -37.98 -3.02
CA ALA A 1086 -17.22 -38.25 -4.27
C ALA A 1086 -16.27 -38.46 -5.46
N GLY A 1087 -16.75 -39.11 -6.52
CA GLY A 1087 -16.00 -39.26 -7.78
C GLY A 1087 -15.87 -37.95 -8.56
N ALA A 1088 -15.20 -38.00 -9.71
CA ALA A 1088 -15.00 -36.80 -10.56
C ALA A 1088 -16.29 -36.32 -11.25
N THR A 1089 -17.20 -37.24 -11.55
CA THR A 1089 -18.44 -37.01 -12.31
C THR A 1089 -19.72 -37.40 -11.56
N ARG A 1090 -19.61 -38.07 -10.40
CA ARG A 1090 -20.75 -38.67 -9.67
C ARG A 1090 -20.54 -38.70 -8.15
N THR A 1091 -21.64 -38.88 -7.42
CA THR A 1091 -21.63 -39.21 -5.99
C THR A 1091 -21.07 -40.62 -5.75
N SER A 1092 -20.69 -40.91 -4.50
CA SER A 1092 -20.26 -42.25 -4.08
C SER A 1092 -20.75 -42.54 -2.65
N PRO A 1093 -21.84 -43.32 -2.49
CA PRO A 1093 -22.29 -43.78 -1.18
C PRO A 1093 -21.20 -44.51 -0.41
N VAL A 1094 -20.39 -45.32 -1.11
CA VAL A 1094 -19.29 -46.10 -0.52
C VAL A 1094 -18.26 -45.18 0.13
N LEU A 1095 -17.76 -44.16 -0.58
CA LEU A 1095 -16.76 -43.22 -0.02
C LEU A 1095 -17.33 -42.39 1.14
N ARG A 1096 -18.57 -41.89 0.99
CA ARG A 1096 -19.25 -41.11 2.05
C ARG A 1096 -19.49 -41.94 3.30
N GLY A 1097 -19.93 -43.18 3.13
CA GLY A 1097 -20.12 -44.12 4.23
C GLY A 1097 -18.81 -44.50 4.91
N ASN A 1098 -17.76 -44.78 4.13
CA ASN A 1098 -16.45 -45.16 4.66
C ASN A 1098 -15.85 -44.05 5.51
N TRP A 1099 -15.92 -42.81 5.01
CA TRP A 1099 -15.48 -41.63 5.76
C TRP A 1099 -16.27 -41.43 7.08
N ILE A 1100 -17.57 -41.69 7.13
CA ILE A 1100 -18.32 -41.66 8.42
C ILE A 1100 -17.81 -42.74 9.37
N VAL A 1101 -17.65 -43.98 8.90
CA VAL A 1101 -17.27 -45.14 9.73
C VAL A 1101 -15.85 -45.04 10.25
N GLU A 1102 -14.87 -44.75 9.40
CA GLU A 1102 -13.46 -44.72 9.79
C GLU A 1102 -13.01 -43.36 10.33
N THR A 1103 -13.42 -42.27 9.67
CA THR A 1103 -12.95 -40.91 10.05
C THR A 1103 -13.68 -40.41 11.29
N LEU A 1104 -15.02 -40.43 11.31
CA LEU A 1104 -15.81 -39.87 12.41
C LEU A 1104 -16.00 -40.84 13.58
N LEU A 1105 -16.25 -42.11 13.32
CA LEU A 1105 -16.54 -43.11 14.37
C LEU A 1105 -15.29 -43.89 14.83
N GLY A 1106 -14.20 -43.84 14.07
CA GLY A 1106 -12.95 -44.51 14.43
C GLY A 1106 -12.99 -46.04 14.36
N GLU A 1107 -14.01 -46.60 13.70
CA GLU A 1107 -14.05 -48.04 13.43
C GLU A 1107 -12.99 -48.41 12.39
N HIS A 1108 -12.37 -49.58 12.54
CA HIS A 1108 -11.52 -50.16 11.52
C HIS A 1108 -12.35 -51.10 10.63
N LEU A 1109 -12.28 -50.89 9.31
CA LEU A 1109 -12.84 -51.80 8.32
C LEU A 1109 -11.75 -52.79 7.84
N PRO A 1110 -12.13 -54.02 7.47
CA PRO A 1110 -11.19 -54.97 6.88
C PRO A 1110 -10.75 -54.50 5.48
N ASP A 1111 -9.55 -54.89 5.06
CA ASP A 1111 -9.05 -54.60 3.72
C ASP A 1111 -10.01 -55.14 2.63
N PRO A 1112 -10.23 -54.40 1.53
CA PRO A 1112 -11.05 -54.87 0.43
C PRO A 1112 -10.40 -56.09 -0.25
N PRO A 1113 -11.19 -57.03 -0.82
CA PRO A 1113 -10.65 -58.17 -1.55
C PRO A 1113 -9.70 -57.74 -2.69
N ALA A 1114 -8.60 -58.48 -2.89
CA ALA A 1114 -7.57 -58.16 -3.89
C ALA A 1114 -8.05 -58.15 -5.35
N THR A 1115 -9.31 -58.51 -5.63
CA THR A 1115 -9.93 -58.60 -6.96
C THR A 1115 -11.23 -57.79 -7.05
N VAL A 1116 -11.28 -56.57 -6.49
CA VAL A 1116 -12.41 -55.63 -6.70
C VAL A 1116 -12.23 -54.92 -8.05
N PRO A 1117 -13.17 -55.03 -9.01
CA PRO A 1117 -13.14 -54.26 -10.25
C PRO A 1117 -13.54 -52.79 -10.02
N GLU A 1118 -12.91 -51.85 -10.72
CA GLU A 1118 -13.33 -50.44 -10.70
C GLU A 1118 -14.75 -50.27 -11.28
N LEU A 1119 -15.58 -49.48 -10.58
CA LEU A 1119 -16.92 -49.13 -11.06
C LEU A 1119 -16.81 -48.16 -12.25
N PRO A 1120 -17.30 -48.51 -13.45
CA PRO A 1120 -17.03 -47.76 -14.69
C PRO A 1120 -17.49 -46.31 -14.60
N ASP A 1121 -16.67 -45.38 -15.08
CA ASP A 1121 -16.81 -43.93 -14.84
C ASP A 1121 -17.89 -43.21 -15.68
N ILE A 1122 -18.48 -43.92 -16.65
CA ILE A 1122 -19.40 -43.37 -17.66
C ILE A 1122 -20.84 -43.63 -17.25
N SER A 1123 -21.71 -42.67 -17.57
CA SER A 1123 -23.18 -42.78 -17.50
C SER A 1123 -23.67 -44.17 -17.91
N ASN A 1124 -24.44 -44.77 -17.02
CA ASN A 1124 -24.89 -46.15 -17.10
C ASN A 1124 -25.52 -46.48 -18.47
N ARG A 1125 -25.08 -47.58 -19.11
CA ARG A 1125 -25.76 -48.12 -20.31
C ARG A 1125 -27.14 -48.69 -19.99
N ASP A 1126 -27.39 -49.00 -18.72
CA ASP A 1126 -28.53 -49.79 -18.26
C ASP A 1126 -29.54 -48.97 -17.42
N GLU A 1127 -29.50 -47.63 -17.51
CA GLU A 1127 -30.44 -46.68 -16.84
C GLU A 1127 -30.59 -46.80 -15.30
N LEU A 1128 -29.79 -47.61 -14.60
CA LEU A 1128 -29.88 -47.73 -13.13
C LEU A 1128 -29.31 -46.51 -12.39
N SER A 1129 -29.95 -46.14 -11.28
CA SER A 1129 -29.47 -45.13 -10.32
C SER A 1129 -28.21 -45.57 -9.57
N VAL A 1130 -27.50 -44.60 -8.95
CA VAL A 1130 -26.29 -44.86 -8.14
C VAL A 1130 -26.57 -45.87 -7.02
N ARG A 1131 -27.73 -45.78 -6.36
CA ARG A 1131 -28.16 -46.72 -5.32
C ARG A 1131 -28.29 -48.14 -5.88
N GLN A 1132 -28.99 -48.31 -7.01
CA GLN A 1132 -29.18 -49.62 -7.64
C GLN A 1132 -27.85 -50.24 -8.11
N LEU A 1133 -26.92 -49.42 -8.64
CA LEU A 1133 -25.57 -49.86 -8.99
C LEU A 1133 -24.78 -50.34 -7.75
N THR A 1134 -24.87 -49.61 -6.64
CA THR A 1134 -24.26 -50.02 -5.37
C THR A 1134 -24.91 -51.32 -4.86
N GLU A 1135 -26.25 -51.39 -4.78
CA GLU A 1135 -26.97 -52.59 -4.32
C GLU A 1135 -26.64 -53.82 -5.20
N GLN A 1136 -26.54 -53.66 -6.53
CA GLN A 1136 -26.08 -54.70 -7.45
C GLN A 1136 -24.64 -55.17 -7.13
N HIS A 1137 -23.72 -54.25 -6.85
CA HIS A 1137 -22.34 -54.59 -6.43
C HIS A 1137 -22.34 -55.37 -5.10
N THR A 1138 -23.14 -54.94 -4.12
CA THR A 1138 -23.25 -55.60 -2.80
C THR A 1138 -23.94 -56.95 -2.80
N SER A 1139 -24.57 -57.35 -3.91
CA SER A 1139 -25.16 -58.70 -4.04
C SER A 1139 -24.11 -59.82 -4.03
N VAL A 1140 -22.84 -59.49 -4.26
CA VAL A 1140 -21.70 -60.40 -4.12
C VAL A 1140 -21.38 -60.59 -2.64
N ALA A 1141 -21.43 -61.84 -2.16
CA ALA A 1141 -21.25 -62.17 -0.74
C ALA A 1141 -19.95 -61.62 -0.12
N ALA A 1142 -18.84 -61.62 -0.88
CA ALA A 1142 -17.55 -61.07 -0.46
C ALA A 1142 -17.58 -59.54 -0.23
N CYS A 1143 -18.41 -58.80 -0.97
CA CYS A 1143 -18.58 -57.35 -0.79
C CYS A 1143 -19.62 -57.03 0.30
N ALA A 1144 -20.67 -57.85 0.41
CA ALA A 1144 -21.82 -57.60 1.28
C ALA A 1144 -21.46 -57.33 2.75
N ASN A 1145 -20.45 -58.03 3.31
CA ASN A 1145 -20.07 -57.94 4.71
C ASN A 1145 -19.60 -56.52 5.11
N CYS A 1146 -18.72 -55.92 4.30
CA CYS A 1146 -18.22 -54.56 4.52
C CYS A 1146 -19.31 -53.53 4.21
N HIS A 1147 -19.95 -53.67 3.06
CA HIS A 1147 -20.91 -52.70 2.57
C HIS A 1147 -22.16 -52.55 3.46
N GLN A 1148 -22.60 -53.59 4.17
CA GLN A 1148 -23.66 -53.50 5.20
C GLN A 1148 -23.32 -52.55 6.37
N ARG A 1149 -22.04 -52.25 6.60
CA ARG A 1149 -21.58 -51.27 7.60
C ARG A 1149 -21.41 -49.86 7.02
N ILE A 1150 -21.20 -49.75 5.71
CA ILE A 1150 -20.72 -48.56 5.01
C ILE A 1150 -21.87 -47.83 4.29
N ASP A 1151 -22.46 -48.48 3.29
CA ASP A 1151 -23.38 -47.86 2.33
C ASP A 1151 -24.63 -47.24 2.96
N PRO A 1152 -25.24 -47.79 4.03
CA PRO A 1152 -26.37 -47.15 4.71
C PRO A 1152 -26.11 -45.69 5.12
N PHE A 1153 -24.89 -45.38 5.57
CA PHE A 1153 -24.51 -44.01 5.92
C PHE A 1153 -24.31 -43.13 4.66
N GLY A 1154 -23.81 -43.70 3.58
CA GLY A 1154 -23.67 -43.04 2.28
C GLY A 1154 -25.01 -42.68 1.64
N PHE A 1155 -25.99 -43.60 1.66
CA PHE A 1155 -27.32 -43.38 1.10
C PHE A 1155 -28.08 -42.23 1.79
N ALA A 1156 -27.83 -41.98 3.07
CA ALA A 1156 -28.37 -40.81 3.78
C ALA A 1156 -27.96 -39.46 3.14
N LEU A 1157 -26.80 -39.44 2.48
CA LEU A 1157 -26.20 -38.24 1.88
C LEU A 1157 -26.41 -38.15 0.35
N GLU A 1158 -27.13 -39.08 -0.28
CA GLU A 1158 -27.37 -39.04 -1.74
C GLU A 1158 -28.25 -37.86 -2.18
N ALA A 1159 -28.92 -37.17 -1.24
CA ALA A 1159 -29.59 -35.89 -1.50
C ALA A 1159 -28.63 -34.74 -1.86
N PHE A 1160 -27.30 -34.94 -1.80
CA PHE A 1160 -26.29 -33.99 -2.28
C PHE A 1160 -25.53 -34.54 -3.48
N ASP A 1161 -25.28 -33.72 -4.50
CA ASP A 1161 -24.46 -34.06 -5.66
C ASP A 1161 -22.95 -34.14 -5.34
N ALA A 1162 -22.10 -34.32 -6.36
CA ALA A 1162 -20.65 -34.47 -6.21
C ALA A 1162 -19.90 -33.17 -5.87
N ILE A 1163 -20.59 -32.02 -5.81
CA ILE A 1163 -20.03 -30.74 -5.35
C ILE A 1163 -20.80 -30.16 -4.14
N GLY A 1164 -21.67 -30.97 -3.52
CA GLY A 1164 -22.38 -30.61 -2.29
C GLY A 1164 -23.65 -29.79 -2.49
N ARG A 1165 -24.16 -29.63 -3.72
CA ARG A 1165 -25.47 -29.00 -3.98
C ARG A 1165 -26.58 -30.00 -3.69
N ARG A 1166 -27.68 -29.55 -3.10
CA ARG A 1166 -28.86 -30.40 -2.83
C ARG A 1166 -29.61 -30.72 -4.12
N ARG A 1167 -30.00 -31.98 -4.31
CA ARG A 1167 -30.75 -32.51 -5.47
C ARG A 1167 -31.93 -33.36 -5.04
N THR A 1168 -32.97 -33.43 -5.88
CA THR A 1168 -34.10 -34.37 -5.73
C THR A 1168 -34.14 -35.45 -6.81
N LYS A 1169 -33.33 -35.27 -7.87
CA LYS A 1169 -33.12 -36.23 -8.95
C LYS A 1169 -31.65 -36.55 -9.14
N ASP A 1170 -31.33 -37.76 -9.57
CA ASP A 1170 -29.96 -38.14 -9.96
C ASP A 1170 -29.59 -37.66 -11.38
N LEU A 1171 -28.37 -37.97 -11.83
CA LEU A 1171 -27.87 -37.56 -13.15
C LEU A 1171 -28.61 -38.23 -14.32
N ALA A 1172 -29.33 -39.32 -14.08
CA ALA A 1172 -30.19 -39.99 -15.06
C ALA A 1172 -31.68 -39.58 -14.94
N GLY A 1173 -32.01 -38.71 -13.98
CA GLY A 1173 -33.36 -38.16 -13.79
C GLY A 1173 -34.26 -38.93 -12.82
N HIS A 1174 -33.77 -40.00 -12.20
CA HIS A 1174 -34.51 -40.78 -11.20
C HIS A 1174 -34.69 -39.99 -9.90
N ALA A 1175 -35.77 -40.24 -9.16
CA ALA A 1175 -35.94 -39.68 -7.83
C ALA A 1175 -34.85 -40.22 -6.88
N VAL A 1176 -34.24 -39.34 -6.10
CA VAL A 1176 -33.22 -39.74 -5.12
C VAL A 1176 -33.88 -40.40 -3.91
N ASP A 1177 -33.48 -41.64 -3.62
CA ASP A 1177 -33.88 -42.36 -2.41
C ASP A 1177 -32.79 -42.26 -1.34
N THR A 1178 -33.20 -41.86 -0.13
CA THR A 1178 -32.35 -41.72 1.06
C THR A 1178 -32.88 -42.52 2.26
N GLN A 1179 -33.70 -43.55 2.02
CA GLN A 1179 -34.17 -44.48 3.07
C GLN A 1179 -33.04 -45.42 3.50
N VAL A 1180 -32.76 -45.44 4.81
CA VAL A 1180 -31.63 -46.17 5.41
C VAL A 1180 -32.13 -47.24 6.37
N LYS A 1181 -31.49 -48.40 6.33
CA LYS A 1181 -31.63 -49.47 7.33
C LYS A 1181 -30.25 -49.97 7.73
N LEU A 1182 -29.94 -49.92 9.03
CA LEU A 1182 -28.66 -50.37 9.59
C LEU A 1182 -28.69 -51.86 9.99
N ARG A 1183 -27.49 -52.44 10.20
CA ARG A 1183 -27.31 -53.82 10.70
C ARG A 1183 -27.97 -54.07 12.06
N ASP A 1184 -28.09 -53.04 12.90
CA ASP A 1184 -28.79 -53.09 14.20
C ASP A 1184 -30.33 -53.06 14.08
N GLY A 1185 -30.86 -52.89 12.86
CA GLY A 1185 -32.30 -52.79 12.56
C GLY A 1185 -32.86 -51.37 12.58
N THR A 1186 -32.08 -50.37 13.01
CA THR A 1186 -32.48 -48.96 13.02
C THR A 1186 -32.79 -48.48 11.61
N GLN A 1187 -33.85 -47.68 11.47
CA GLN A 1187 -34.27 -47.07 10.21
C GLN A 1187 -34.42 -45.56 10.37
N PHE A 1188 -33.95 -44.82 9.37
CA PHE A 1188 -34.10 -43.37 9.27
C PHE A 1188 -34.01 -42.94 7.80
N SER A 1189 -34.24 -41.65 7.51
CA SER A 1189 -34.16 -41.10 6.16
C SER A 1189 -33.35 -39.81 6.13
N GLY A 1190 -32.49 -39.69 5.12
CA GLY A 1190 -31.73 -38.47 4.81
C GLY A 1190 -30.73 -38.03 5.90
N VAL A 1191 -30.15 -36.85 5.67
CA VAL A 1191 -29.10 -36.31 6.54
C VAL A 1191 -29.57 -35.94 7.94
N GLU A 1192 -30.82 -35.48 8.12
CA GLU A 1192 -31.36 -35.18 9.45
C GLU A 1192 -31.52 -36.44 10.29
N GLY A 1193 -31.94 -37.55 9.66
CA GLY A 1193 -32.01 -38.86 10.32
C GLY A 1193 -30.62 -39.37 10.70
N LEU A 1194 -29.62 -39.16 9.83
CA LEU A 1194 -28.22 -39.50 10.09
C LEU A 1194 -27.65 -38.70 11.28
N LYS A 1195 -27.77 -37.37 11.25
CA LYS A 1195 -27.37 -36.46 12.34
C LYS A 1195 -28.00 -36.90 13.68
N SER A 1196 -29.31 -37.13 13.67
CA SER A 1196 -30.07 -37.60 14.84
C SER A 1196 -29.57 -38.95 15.35
N TYR A 1197 -29.30 -39.92 14.45
CA TYR A 1197 -28.76 -41.23 14.83
C TYR A 1197 -27.37 -41.11 15.45
N LEU A 1198 -26.46 -40.35 14.83
CA LEU A 1198 -25.10 -40.15 15.34
C LEU A 1198 -25.14 -39.53 16.74
N LEU A 1199 -25.90 -38.45 16.95
CA LEU A 1199 -26.03 -37.78 18.25
C LEU A 1199 -26.75 -38.62 19.33
N ALA A 1200 -27.68 -39.49 18.95
CA ALA A 1200 -28.46 -40.28 19.91
C ALA A 1200 -27.88 -41.68 20.20
N LYS A 1201 -27.09 -42.26 19.29
CA LYS A 1201 -26.62 -43.66 19.36
C LYS A 1201 -25.11 -43.85 19.24
N ARG A 1202 -24.39 -42.96 18.53
CA ARG A 1202 -22.95 -43.08 18.25
C ARG A 1202 -22.11 -41.92 18.79
N ARG A 1203 -22.70 -41.05 19.61
CA ARG A 1203 -22.10 -39.81 20.11
C ARG A 1203 -20.79 -40.04 20.85
N ASP A 1204 -20.77 -41.06 21.70
CA ASP A 1204 -19.62 -41.31 22.57
C ASP A 1204 -18.44 -41.92 21.78
N ASP A 1205 -18.71 -42.62 20.67
CA ASP A 1205 -17.69 -43.07 19.71
C ASP A 1205 -17.07 -41.88 18.98
N PHE A 1206 -17.91 -40.97 18.47
CA PHE A 1206 -17.45 -39.73 17.82
C PHE A 1206 -16.61 -38.87 18.78
N LEU A 1207 -17.07 -38.67 20.02
CA LEU A 1207 -16.33 -37.91 21.03
C LEU A 1207 -15.00 -38.61 21.39
N ARG A 1208 -14.97 -39.94 21.49
CA ARG A 1208 -13.74 -40.68 21.76
C ARG A 1208 -12.75 -40.59 20.60
N GLN A 1209 -13.23 -40.66 19.36
CA GLN A 1209 -12.41 -40.44 18.16
C GLN A 1209 -11.88 -38.99 18.12
N PHE A 1210 -12.71 -37.98 18.39
CA PHE A 1210 -12.25 -36.59 18.53
C PHE A 1210 -11.15 -36.44 19.58
N CYS A 1211 -11.34 -36.97 20.79
CA CYS A 1211 -10.32 -36.94 21.86
C CYS A 1211 -9.02 -37.61 21.43
N ARG A 1212 -9.10 -38.79 20.79
CA ARG A 1212 -7.95 -39.54 20.27
C ARG A 1212 -7.18 -38.73 19.22
N LYS A 1213 -7.89 -38.15 18.25
CA LYS A 1213 -7.29 -37.34 17.18
C LYS A 1213 -6.67 -36.05 17.72
N LEU A 1214 -7.36 -35.33 18.61
CA LEU A 1214 -6.85 -34.12 19.25
C LEU A 1214 -5.58 -34.40 20.07
N LEU A 1215 -5.59 -35.47 20.89
CA LEU A 1215 -4.44 -35.85 21.71
C LEU A 1215 -3.25 -36.26 20.84
N GLY A 1216 -3.47 -37.05 19.80
CA GLY A 1216 -2.41 -37.45 18.86
C GLY A 1216 -1.79 -36.26 18.13
N TYR A 1217 -2.60 -35.31 17.66
CA TYR A 1217 -2.14 -34.07 17.05
C TYR A 1217 -1.35 -33.19 18.03
N ALA A 1218 -1.84 -33.01 19.25
CA ALA A 1218 -1.22 -32.17 20.27
C ALA A 1218 0.15 -32.71 20.72
N LEU A 1219 0.26 -34.04 20.90
CA LEU A 1219 1.50 -34.71 21.29
C LEU A 1219 2.44 -34.96 20.09
N GLY A 1220 1.93 -34.95 18.86
CA GLY A 1220 2.73 -35.25 17.66
C GLY A 1220 3.17 -36.72 17.57
N ARG A 1221 2.36 -37.64 18.12
CA ARG A 1221 2.60 -39.09 18.13
C ARG A 1221 1.27 -39.84 18.10
N ALA A 1222 1.30 -41.14 17.78
CA ALA A 1222 0.15 -42.02 18.01
C ALA A 1222 -0.25 -42.02 19.50
N THR A 1223 -1.54 -42.18 19.80
CA THR A 1223 -1.98 -42.47 21.18
C THR A 1223 -1.52 -43.87 21.58
N GLN A 1224 -1.06 -44.01 22.82
CA GLN A 1224 -0.52 -45.26 23.39
C GLN A 1224 -1.49 -45.81 24.44
N LEU A 1225 -1.32 -47.09 24.83
CA LEU A 1225 -2.13 -47.72 25.87
C LEU A 1225 -2.12 -46.97 27.21
N SER A 1226 -1.01 -46.29 27.55
CA SER A 1226 -0.87 -45.39 28.71
C SER A 1226 -1.74 -44.13 28.65
N ASP A 1227 -2.21 -43.72 27.48
CA ASP A 1227 -3.04 -42.53 27.27
C ASP A 1227 -4.53 -42.79 27.47
N ARG A 1228 -4.97 -44.05 27.52
CA ARG A 1228 -6.40 -44.40 27.61
C ARG A 1228 -7.09 -43.80 28.84
N ALA A 1229 -6.41 -43.75 29.99
CA ALA A 1229 -6.92 -43.07 31.18
C ALA A 1229 -7.12 -41.55 30.97
N LEU A 1230 -6.26 -40.90 30.19
CA LEU A 1230 -6.41 -39.49 29.80
C LEU A 1230 -7.55 -39.31 28.79
N LEU A 1231 -7.73 -40.23 27.85
CA LEU A 1231 -8.87 -40.20 26.92
C LEU A 1231 -10.21 -40.35 27.66
N ASP A 1232 -10.26 -41.20 28.68
CA ASP A 1232 -11.43 -41.35 29.55
C ASP A 1232 -11.68 -40.09 30.42
N GLU A 1233 -10.61 -39.42 30.88
CA GLU A 1233 -10.70 -38.11 31.54
C GLU A 1233 -11.23 -37.02 30.59
N MET A 1234 -10.71 -36.94 29.36
CA MET A 1234 -11.19 -35.99 28.33
C MET A 1234 -12.68 -36.19 28.03
N MET A 1235 -13.12 -37.45 27.88
CA MET A 1235 -14.54 -37.79 27.71
C MET A 1235 -15.40 -37.31 28.88
N ALA A 1236 -14.97 -37.58 30.12
CA ALA A 1236 -15.68 -37.17 31.32
C ALA A 1236 -15.71 -35.64 31.50
N ASN A 1237 -14.63 -34.93 31.14
CA ASN A 1237 -14.56 -33.47 31.24
C ASN A 1237 -15.38 -32.79 30.14
N LEU A 1238 -15.41 -33.33 28.91
CA LEU A 1238 -16.34 -32.88 27.86
C LEU A 1238 -17.80 -33.02 28.34
N GLN A 1239 -18.19 -34.18 28.89
CA GLN A 1239 -19.55 -34.40 29.36
C GLN A 1239 -19.96 -33.45 30.52
N LYS A 1240 -19.03 -33.05 31.38
CA LYS A 1240 -19.29 -32.09 32.48
C LYS A 1240 -19.42 -30.64 32.02
N ASN A 1241 -18.84 -30.30 30.87
CA ASN A 1241 -18.74 -28.94 30.36
C ASN A 1241 -19.41 -28.83 28.99
N ASP A 1242 -20.65 -29.32 28.83
CA ASP A 1242 -21.49 -29.21 27.62
C ASP A 1242 -20.79 -29.55 26.28
N PHE A 1243 -19.80 -30.44 26.33
CA PHE A 1243 -18.93 -30.85 25.23
C PHE A 1243 -18.18 -29.68 24.55
N ARG A 1244 -17.85 -28.63 25.31
CA ARG A 1244 -17.08 -27.45 24.86
C ARG A 1244 -15.69 -27.81 24.36
N PHE A 1245 -15.25 -27.15 23.28
CA PHE A 1245 -13.93 -27.39 22.68
C PHE A 1245 -12.79 -27.10 23.67
N SER A 1246 -12.89 -26.01 24.44
CA SER A 1246 -11.92 -25.59 25.46
C SER A 1246 -11.66 -26.70 26.49
N ALA A 1247 -12.69 -27.43 26.93
CA ALA A 1247 -12.57 -28.46 27.96
C ALA A 1247 -11.68 -29.64 27.53
N ALA A 1248 -11.69 -29.98 26.24
CA ALA A 1248 -10.78 -30.98 25.69
C ALA A 1248 -9.34 -30.46 25.62
N VAL A 1249 -9.15 -29.23 25.12
CA VAL A 1249 -7.83 -28.58 25.04
C VAL A 1249 -7.21 -28.40 26.43
N GLU A 1250 -7.97 -27.92 27.41
CA GLU A 1250 -7.56 -27.76 28.81
C GLU A 1250 -7.14 -29.11 29.42
N THR A 1251 -7.90 -30.19 29.18
CA THR A 1251 -7.55 -31.52 29.69
C THR A 1251 -6.23 -32.01 29.09
N VAL A 1252 -5.99 -31.79 27.79
CA VAL A 1252 -4.69 -32.09 27.15
C VAL A 1252 -3.58 -31.26 27.77
N VAL A 1253 -3.72 -29.93 27.86
CA VAL A 1253 -2.68 -29.00 28.34
C VAL A 1253 -2.32 -29.24 29.81
N ARG A 1254 -3.28 -29.65 30.65
CA ARG A 1254 -3.04 -30.03 32.05
C ARG A 1254 -2.35 -31.39 32.21
N SER A 1255 -2.45 -32.28 31.22
CA SER A 1255 -2.01 -33.67 31.33
C SER A 1255 -0.52 -33.85 31.60
N LYS A 1256 -0.15 -34.99 32.20
CA LYS A 1256 1.27 -35.38 32.32
C LYS A 1256 1.92 -35.55 30.96
N GLN A 1257 1.20 -36.11 29.99
CA GLN A 1257 1.67 -36.30 28.62
C GLN A 1257 2.12 -34.99 27.97
N PHE A 1258 1.37 -33.90 28.17
CA PHE A 1258 1.67 -32.60 27.56
C PHE A 1258 2.67 -31.76 28.38
N ARG A 1259 2.79 -31.97 29.70
CA ARG A 1259 3.71 -31.19 30.57
C ARG A 1259 5.03 -31.90 30.90
N TYR A 1260 5.13 -33.20 30.64
CA TYR A 1260 6.30 -34.01 30.95
C TYR A 1260 6.84 -34.70 29.69
N ARG A 1261 8.03 -35.26 29.84
CA ARG A 1261 8.71 -36.14 28.89
C ARG A 1261 9.21 -37.38 29.62
N ARG A 1262 9.27 -38.54 28.95
CA ARG A 1262 9.88 -39.75 29.54
C ARG A 1262 11.40 -39.57 29.64
N VAL A 1263 11.99 -39.97 30.75
CA VAL A 1263 13.45 -40.10 30.89
C VAL A 1263 13.83 -41.45 30.31
N GLU A 1264 14.79 -41.49 29.39
CA GLU A 1264 15.24 -42.76 28.81
C GLU A 1264 15.89 -43.65 29.87
N ASP A 1265 15.47 -44.91 29.91
CA ASP A 1265 16.16 -45.98 30.62
C ASP A 1265 17.59 -46.10 30.03
N ARG A 1266 18.61 -45.90 30.87
CA ARG A 1266 20.04 -45.93 30.49
C ARG A 1266 20.54 -47.32 30.10
#